data_AF-A0A8S3TP22-F1
#
_entry.id   AF-A0A8S3TP22-F1
#
_cell.length_a   1.000
_cell.length_b   1.000
_cell.length_c   1.000
_cell.angle_alpha   90.00
_cell.angle_beta   90.00
_cell.angle_gamma   90.00
#
_symmetry.space_group_name_H-M   'P 1'
#
loop_
_entity.id
_entity.type
_entity.pdbx_description
1 polymer ?
#
loop_
_entity_poly.entity_id
_entity_poly.type
_entity_poly.pdbx_seq_one_letter_code
_entity_poly.pdbx_strand_id
1 'polypeptide(L)'
;MRCRTGKNDEGLGHTGVRTLVHKQSTNTSAVVYHIQIDSTGVVYTYQTANGIETTTVPEVIPAKTWTHIAIQAYKTIVSFYINGVGPGYSATYTTEVTGPLLDETGTLRVGQDHSGNGQFLGRIQDFFVYSTTLSNREIQEIYTGFLPDLRVQTNCRCPVTHPRVRPDKTHYCIPNNVIDNSGDVILRLNDEAHFLEYINDGDSNSVWLSKFQNKVEISIDLGDIFQVFYVVLQFYSPFSKAVTIERKQNYSSDWTTWQYYAEDCQHYYGQPNNGPLLTPTSVNCLQFVQDDIPYSGGQITFKILSPEPVTRPAYNQFYETPELQDFVKASIIKITLEDHYYSNHFRHEYFGMSEITVSGRCDCNGHANDCDTSGMPYTCNCTTDSHTEGSKCERCHPLYNNKGYKLGDQINSYNCKHCECHSHADICVYDVDLDLFPDNHDLGGGGQFCDICVTYFFRPVGKSKYDKDVCSQCDCLMDGVNNVNLDCEKDGGQCNCKSYVESRQCDTCKPGFYNLQATNPDGCDNCSCVTMGTQHGDVTCHPITGVCNCKNNVRNDKCDACKYGYYNLTDTNPLGCTPCDCNPMGATSQFCEPFTGQCPCEDRVVGRKCDVCTSGYYDFFNNCVPCKCDVQGTIPGSICNAVTGQCVCKTNVQGLACNECADGSYAFGASTDKGCNDCTCDLAGTINSTSSCDKVSGNCHCKENVEGMSCNQCKGNTFGLNITDPEGCQSCKCDPTGTQSGNSSTDLACDQNTGQCACLAKRFGRTCDDCEQDYYINPTPGGGCNPCGCDSTGTLPLTHCDSMTGQCYCKQQGSGVTGRACNECFEKFYNFNKKIGNCSRCDCYEPGSKSEFCDLVSGQCECKDFVTSRRCDTCVTGSSHLNADNPYGCSKIPAQQPPPLHTQLSSEALHLYWYEPDYTNGVINSYRLFRNATLVFVGNGSDMEFNDTGLLAFTKYTYVIEATNDFGSIYSPAVTFQTLPGIPVGIVLINTMAVTVNTATLSWNQPVNINGPLSSYSVQSETIGSNNRTVHWTGMTKSAEIIDLVPFTNYTVFVVTCTPGGCHESWPTSFFTKSAPPSGMAAPLIDIVSYSELNITWVPPEKANGIIIYYELWMRGAKKLDGSYDPIPTRIFHPGGQYNPRPTLSPQENTLPPPDTVYIMSGLEPFTWYEFQVLAENNKGKTASPWIGSKTGEAVPLEMSSPKVLSHSSTAVTINWTAPSENEARGMIQSYGVFFFEPTNETAFPFAPPFMWKLLVTTNANDSVLFPSC
;
A
#
# COMPACT_ATOMS: atom_id res chain seq x y z
N MET A 1 48.10 36.37 -23.83
CA MET A 1 48.73 37.45 -24.62
C MET A 1 47.97 37.66 -25.92
N ARG A 2 47.94 38.86 -26.51
CA ARG A 2 47.25 39.12 -27.79
C ARG A 2 48.26 39.46 -28.89
N CYS A 3 48.19 38.81 -30.05
CA CYS A 3 49.09 39.08 -31.18
C CYS A 3 48.34 39.24 -32.51
N ARG A 4 48.93 39.98 -33.46
CA ARG A 4 48.37 40.25 -34.79
C ARG A 4 49.47 40.30 -35.85
N THR A 5 49.32 39.54 -36.92
CA THR A 5 50.31 39.40 -38.01
C THR A 5 50.33 40.60 -38.97
N GLY A 6 51.46 40.75 -39.69
CA GLY A 6 51.77 41.88 -40.56
C GLY A 6 51.05 41.93 -41.92
N LYS A 7 51.47 42.89 -42.76
CA LYS A 7 50.79 43.20 -44.04
C LYS A 7 51.49 42.65 -45.31
N ASN A 8 52.69 42.08 -45.19
CA ASN A 8 53.56 41.77 -46.34
C ASN A 8 53.65 40.26 -46.67
N ASP A 9 52.82 39.41 -46.03
CA ASP A 9 53.03 37.95 -45.96
C ASP A 9 52.43 37.12 -47.11
N GLU A 10 51.90 37.74 -48.17
CA GLU A 10 51.32 37.03 -49.33
C GLU A 10 52.35 36.69 -50.43
N GLY A 11 53.66 36.85 -50.19
CA GLY A 11 54.66 36.88 -51.27
C GLY A 11 56.07 36.32 -50.99
N LEU A 12 56.32 35.61 -49.88
CA LEU A 12 57.62 34.96 -49.62
C LEU A 12 57.44 33.53 -49.10
N GLY A 13 58.01 32.56 -49.82
CA GLY A 13 58.04 31.16 -49.41
C GLY A 13 59.22 30.82 -48.49
N HIS A 14 58.96 29.88 -47.57
CA HIS A 14 59.91 29.22 -46.66
C HIS A 14 60.54 30.04 -45.51
N THR A 15 60.65 29.37 -44.34
CA THR A 15 61.53 29.69 -43.20
C THR A 15 61.32 30.98 -42.40
N GLY A 16 60.16 31.65 -42.54
CA GLY A 16 59.77 32.78 -41.68
C GLY A 16 59.24 32.38 -40.29
N VAL A 17 60.06 31.74 -39.43
CA VAL A 17 59.68 31.35 -38.06
C VAL A 17 59.68 32.58 -37.12
N ARG A 18 58.58 32.80 -36.39
CA ARG A 18 58.29 34.10 -35.75
C ARG A 18 58.30 33.97 -34.22
N THR A 19 59.34 34.46 -33.55
CA THR A 19 59.47 34.33 -32.09
C THR A 19 58.55 35.30 -31.35
N LEU A 20 57.53 34.79 -30.66
CA LEU A 20 56.72 35.56 -29.72
C LEU A 20 57.48 35.85 -28.43
N VAL A 21 58.14 34.83 -27.86
CA VAL A 21 58.81 34.91 -26.56
C VAL A 21 60.02 33.99 -26.53
N HIS A 22 61.13 34.42 -25.93
CA HIS A 22 62.31 33.59 -25.69
C HIS A 22 62.88 33.88 -24.29
N LYS A 23 62.92 32.87 -23.41
CA LYS A 23 63.57 32.92 -22.08
C LYS A 23 64.86 32.11 -22.14
N GLN A 24 66.00 32.77 -21.93
CA GLN A 24 67.33 32.14 -21.92
C GLN A 24 67.94 32.21 -20.51
N SER A 25 68.44 31.08 -19.97
CA SER A 25 68.99 30.98 -18.62
C SER A 25 70.20 31.91 -18.43
N THR A 26 70.26 32.59 -17.28
CA THR A 26 71.39 33.48 -16.95
C THR A 26 72.71 32.74 -16.73
N ASN A 27 72.65 31.44 -16.45
CA ASN A 27 73.79 30.66 -15.96
C ASN A 27 74.35 29.75 -17.05
N THR A 28 73.47 29.09 -17.82
CA THR A 28 73.85 28.09 -18.83
C THR A 28 73.78 28.63 -20.26
N SER A 29 73.14 29.78 -20.48
CA SER A 29 72.72 30.26 -21.81
C SER A 29 71.84 29.27 -22.58
N ALA A 30 71.22 28.30 -21.90
CA ALA A 30 70.26 27.38 -22.50
C ALA A 30 68.86 28.03 -22.64
N VAL A 31 68.04 27.47 -23.53
CA VAL A 31 66.66 27.94 -23.77
C VAL A 31 65.74 27.35 -22.71
N VAL A 32 65.30 28.17 -21.75
CA VAL A 32 64.36 27.74 -20.69
C VAL A 32 62.98 27.49 -21.29
N TYR A 33 62.50 28.44 -22.09
CA TYR A 33 61.38 28.23 -23.02
C TYR A 33 61.38 29.24 -24.18
N HIS A 34 60.76 28.87 -25.29
CA HIS A 34 60.71 29.63 -26.54
C HIS A 34 59.37 29.36 -27.23
N ILE A 35 58.57 30.41 -27.42
CA ILE A 35 57.27 30.36 -28.09
C ILE A 35 57.43 30.97 -29.48
N GLN A 36 57.03 30.23 -30.52
CA GLN A 36 57.09 30.66 -31.91
C GLN A 36 55.75 30.43 -32.64
N ILE A 37 55.54 31.17 -33.73
CA ILE A 37 54.50 30.88 -34.72
C ILE A 37 55.17 30.60 -36.07
N ASP A 38 54.72 29.57 -36.77
CA ASP A 38 55.09 29.28 -38.15
C ASP A 38 53.87 28.90 -39.01
N SER A 39 54.07 28.19 -40.13
CA SER A 39 52.99 27.75 -41.03
C SER A 39 52.23 26.50 -40.56
N THR A 40 52.66 25.86 -39.47
CA THR A 40 52.03 24.67 -38.89
C THR A 40 51.21 24.99 -37.64
N GLY A 41 51.56 26.05 -36.91
CA GLY A 41 50.73 26.64 -35.86
C GLY A 41 51.54 27.34 -34.77
N VAL A 42 51.20 27.06 -33.50
CA VAL A 42 51.92 27.58 -32.32
C VAL A 42 52.91 26.52 -31.83
N VAL A 43 54.19 26.86 -31.83
CA VAL A 43 55.29 26.01 -31.37
C VAL A 43 55.73 26.46 -29.97
N TYR A 44 55.85 25.53 -29.04
CA TYR A 44 56.39 25.74 -27.70
C TYR A 44 57.55 24.78 -27.43
N THR A 45 58.75 25.35 -27.38
CA THR A 45 59.99 24.68 -26.98
C THR A 45 60.27 25.01 -25.51
N TYR A 46 60.69 24.04 -24.71
CA TYR A 46 60.93 24.19 -23.27
C TYR A 46 62.00 23.20 -22.80
N GLN A 47 62.61 23.49 -21.64
CA GLN A 47 63.63 22.63 -21.05
C GLN A 47 63.08 21.82 -19.87
N THR A 48 63.36 20.52 -19.87
CA THR A 48 63.05 19.54 -18.82
C THR A 48 64.34 18.99 -18.23
N ALA A 49 64.22 18.13 -17.21
CA ALA A 49 65.34 17.34 -16.70
C ALA A 49 65.99 16.41 -17.76
N ASN A 50 65.27 16.06 -18.82
CA ASN A 50 65.73 15.13 -19.88
C ASN A 50 66.40 15.86 -21.07
N GLY A 51 66.18 17.17 -21.22
CA GLY A 51 66.71 17.97 -22.32
C GLY A 51 65.77 19.08 -22.77
N ILE A 52 65.99 19.61 -23.98
CA ILE A 52 65.06 20.54 -24.63
C ILE A 52 64.06 19.72 -25.45
N GLU A 53 62.78 19.93 -25.21
CA GLU A 53 61.67 19.33 -25.94
C GLU A 53 60.87 20.39 -26.70
N THR A 54 59.95 19.97 -27.57
CA THR A 54 59.11 20.88 -28.36
C THR A 54 57.75 20.27 -28.68
N THR A 55 56.69 21.03 -28.40
CA THR A 55 55.29 20.75 -28.75
C THR A 55 54.82 21.72 -29.82
N THR A 56 53.93 21.28 -30.72
CA THR A 56 53.27 22.15 -31.71
C THR A 56 51.76 21.93 -31.69
N VAL A 57 50.99 23.00 -31.58
CA VAL A 57 49.53 22.98 -31.77
C VAL A 57 49.24 23.11 -33.27
N PRO A 58 48.53 22.17 -33.91
CA PRO A 58 48.29 22.16 -35.36
C PRO A 58 47.16 23.12 -35.80
N GLU A 59 47.10 24.32 -35.22
CA GLU A 59 46.05 25.32 -35.48
C GLU A 59 46.62 26.57 -36.18
N VAL A 60 46.07 26.89 -37.36
CA VAL A 60 46.57 27.96 -38.23
C VAL A 60 46.06 29.31 -37.76
N ILE A 61 46.95 30.12 -37.16
CA ILE A 61 46.64 31.50 -36.77
C ILE A 61 46.31 32.35 -38.02
N PRO A 62 45.10 32.96 -38.11
CA PRO A 62 44.72 33.68 -39.31
C PRO A 62 45.55 34.94 -39.55
N ALA A 63 45.75 35.28 -40.82
CA ALA A 63 46.44 36.50 -41.21
C ALA A 63 45.60 37.75 -40.87
N LYS A 64 46.24 38.79 -40.33
CA LYS A 64 45.68 40.13 -40.08
C LYS A 64 44.56 40.19 -39.01
N THR A 65 44.21 39.10 -38.33
CA THR A 65 43.33 39.11 -37.14
C THR A 65 44.10 39.41 -35.85
N TRP A 66 43.40 39.80 -34.78
CA TRP A 66 43.94 39.66 -33.43
C TRP A 66 43.64 38.25 -32.92
N THR A 67 44.64 37.57 -32.39
CA THR A 67 44.52 36.24 -31.78
C THR A 67 44.98 36.32 -30.32
N HIS A 68 44.18 35.81 -29.39
CA HIS A 68 44.63 35.58 -28.03
C HIS A 68 45.30 34.21 -27.93
N ILE A 69 46.45 34.15 -27.26
CA ILE A 69 47.19 32.93 -26.96
C ILE A 69 47.48 32.95 -25.46
N ALA A 70 46.97 31.96 -24.72
CA ALA A 70 47.48 31.61 -23.41
C ALA A 70 48.07 30.19 -23.46
N ILE A 71 49.16 30.00 -22.73
CA ILE A 71 49.80 28.70 -22.53
C ILE A 71 49.85 28.49 -21.02
N GLN A 72 49.20 27.43 -20.57
CA GLN A 72 49.09 26.98 -19.19
C GLN A 72 50.03 25.78 -19.04
N ALA A 73 50.92 25.80 -18.06
CA ALA A 73 51.91 24.76 -17.87
C ALA A 73 52.00 24.38 -16.39
N TYR A 74 52.06 23.08 -16.09
CA TYR A 74 52.06 22.54 -14.73
C TYR A 74 52.67 21.13 -14.70
N LYS A 75 53.70 20.90 -13.87
CA LYS A 75 54.50 19.66 -13.82
C LYS A 75 54.93 19.19 -15.23
N THR A 76 54.24 18.18 -15.78
CA THR A 76 54.46 17.58 -17.11
C THR A 76 53.41 17.98 -18.15
N ILE A 77 52.35 18.71 -17.78
CA ILE A 77 51.21 19.02 -18.65
C ILE A 77 51.35 20.43 -19.22
N VAL A 78 51.12 20.58 -20.52
CA VAL A 78 51.04 21.86 -21.23
C VAL A 78 49.73 21.95 -22.01
N SER A 79 48.93 22.97 -21.69
CA SER A 79 47.63 23.27 -22.30
C SER A 79 47.65 24.63 -23.00
N PHE A 80 47.08 24.69 -24.18
CA PHE A 80 47.05 25.86 -25.07
C PHE A 80 45.62 26.35 -25.25
N TYR A 81 45.46 27.67 -25.25
CA TYR A 81 44.17 28.37 -25.28
C TYR A 81 44.23 29.45 -26.36
N ILE A 82 43.61 29.16 -27.50
CA ILE A 82 43.54 30.06 -28.66
C ILE A 82 42.17 30.73 -28.67
N ASN A 83 42.15 32.06 -28.58
CA ASN A 83 40.94 32.89 -28.53
C ASN A 83 39.96 32.58 -27.38
N GLY A 84 40.47 32.14 -26.24
CA GLY A 84 39.67 31.90 -25.02
C GLY A 84 39.75 30.43 -24.59
N VAL A 85 38.74 29.97 -23.88
CA VAL A 85 38.48 28.54 -23.65
C VAL A 85 37.59 27.96 -24.76
N GLY A 86 37.71 26.65 -25.00
CA GLY A 86 36.77 25.91 -25.83
C GLY A 86 35.44 25.62 -25.12
N PRO A 87 34.50 24.94 -25.79
CA PRO A 87 33.27 24.44 -25.18
C PRO A 87 33.56 23.63 -23.90
N GLY A 88 32.72 23.78 -22.87
CA GLY A 88 32.96 23.13 -21.56
C GLY A 88 34.20 23.63 -20.82
N TYR A 89 34.63 24.87 -21.06
CA TYR A 89 35.87 25.47 -20.53
C TYR A 89 37.16 24.71 -20.89
N SER A 90 37.15 23.93 -21.99
CA SER A 90 38.29 23.10 -22.39
C SER A 90 39.50 23.92 -22.87
N ALA A 91 40.68 23.31 -22.84
CA ALA A 91 41.83 23.80 -23.61
C ALA A 91 41.62 23.53 -25.10
N THR A 92 42.23 24.34 -25.97
CA THR A 92 42.21 24.13 -27.42
C THR A 92 43.10 22.96 -27.83
N TYR A 93 44.19 22.72 -27.08
CA TYR A 93 45.04 21.54 -27.20
C TYR A 93 45.79 21.31 -25.87
N THR A 94 45.94 20.06 -25.44
CA THR A 94 46.72 19.68 -24.26
C THR A 94 47.64 18.51 -24.60
N THR A 95 48.86 18.53 -24.06
CA THR A 95 49.82 17.42 -24.14
C THR A 95 50.52 17.20 -22.81
N GLU A 96 51.03 15.99 -22.61
CA GLU A 96 52.04 15.70 -21.61
C GLU A 96 53.45 15.73 -22.22
N VAL A 97 54.47 15.93 -21.38
CA VAL A 97 55.89 16.13 -21.73
C VAL A 97 56.78 15.21 -20.87
N THR A 98 57.95 14.76 -21.35
CA THR A 98 58.60 13.56 -20.74
C THR A 98 59.29 13.78 -19.39
N GLY A 99 59.29 15.00 -18.88
CA GLY A 99 59.81 15.34 -17.56
C GLY A 99 59.35 16.74 -17.12
N PRO A 100 59.44 17.06 -15.82
CA PRO A 100 58.95 18.33 -15.31
C PRO A 100 59.68 19.52 -15.92
N LEU A 101 58.91 20.57 -16.20
CA LEU A 101 59.38 21.87 -16.70
C LEU A 101 60.35 22.53 -15.71
N LEU A 102 61.54 22.92 -16.18
CA LEU A 102 62.55 23.59 -15.35
C LEU A 102 62.47 25.11 -15.49
N ASP A 103 61.91 25.81 -14.49
CA ASP A 103 61.92 27.28 -14.48
C ASP A 103 63.21 27.87 -13.91
N GLU A 104 64.29 27.84 -14.68
CA GLU A 104 65.55 28.53 -14.30
C GLU A 104 65.39 30.07 -14.34
N THR A 105 66.20 30.78 -13.54
CA THR A 105 66.35 32.24 -13.67
C THR A 105 66.91 32.59 -15.04
N GLY A 106 66.21 33.44 -15.80
CA GLY A 106 66.54 33.68 -17.20
C GLY A 106 66.11 35.05 -17.71
N THR A 107 66.80 35.53 -18.74
CA THR A 107 66.46 36.78 -19.45
C THR A 107 65.35 36.52 -20.47
N LEU A 108 64.27 37.29 -20.37
CA LEU A 108 63.12 37.20 -21.25
C LEU A 108 63.21 38.24 -22.38
N ARG A 109 63.01 37.80 -23.63
CA ARG A 109 62.73 38.66 -24.79
C ARG A 109 61.34 38.37 -25.33
N VAL A 110 60.68 39.41 -25.85
CA VAL A 110 59.34 39.34 -26.45
C VAL A 110 59.42 39.94 -27.86
N GLY A 111 58.81 39.28 -28.84
CA GLY A 111 58.80 39.67 -30.26
C GLY A 111 60.13 39.49 -31.00
N GLN A 112 61.16 38.94 -30.36
CA GLN A 112 62.47 38.62 -30.94
C GLN A 112 63.18 37.55 -30.11
N ASP A 113 64.09 36.81 -30.74
CA ASP A 113 64.98 35.87 -30.08
C ASP A 113 66.26 36.56 -29.56
N HIS A 114 67.19 35.79 -28.99
CA HIS A 114 68.47 36.32 -28.51
C HIS A 114 69.48 36.64 -29.61
N SER A 115 69.43 35.98 -30.78
CA SER A 115 70.27 36.31 -31.94
C SER A 115 69.80 37.53 -32.74
N GLY A 116 68.50 37.87 -32.64
CA GLY A 116 67.88 38.99 -33.37
C GLY A 116 67.39 38.63 -34.78
N ASN A 117 67.63 37.39 -35.25
CA ASN A 117 67.20 36.95 -36.59
C ASN A 117 65.73 36.49 -36.62
N GLY A 118 65.17 36.03 -35.49
CA GLY A 118 63.84 35.39 -35.40
C GLY A 118 62.71 36.35 -35.02
N GLN A 119 62.69 37.57 -35.55
CA GLN A 119 61.78 38.64 -35.11
C GLN A 119 60.29 38.39 -35.51
N PHE A 120 59.36 38.75 -34.61
CA PHE A 120 57.92 38.71 -34.89
C PHE A 120 57.47 39.91 -35.73
N LEU A 121 57.15 39.67 -37.00
CA LEU A 121 56.62 40.68 -37.93
C LEU A 121 55.11 40.90 -37.72
N GLY A 122 54.76 41.67 -36.68
CA GLY A 122 53.38 41.97 -36.32
C GLY A 122 53.24 42.98 -35.19
N ARG A 123 52.13 42.90 -34.44
CA ARG A 123 51.91 43.62 -33.16
C ARG A 123 51.63 42.61 -32.05
N ILE A 124 52.14 42.87 -30.86
CA ILE A 124 51.84 42.15 -29.62
C ILE A 124 51.26 43.17 -28.63
N GLN A 125 50.24 42.76 -27.88
CA GLN A 125 49.56 43.54 -26.85
C GLN A 125 49.23 42.62 -25.67
N ASP A 126 49.02 43.21 -24.48
CA ASP A 126 48.49 42.51 -23.30
C ASP A 126 49.28 41.22 -22.96
N PHE A 127 50.61 41.38 -22.87
CA PHE A 127 51.54 40.31 -22.53
C PHE A 127 51.71 40.23 -21.01
N PHE A 128 51.37 39.07 -20.45
CA PHE A 128 51.47 38.76 -19.03
C PHE A 128 52.14 37.39 -18.84
N VAL A 129 52.89 37.24 -17.76
CA VAL A 129 53.48 35.98 -17.29
C VAL A 129 53.16 35.87 -15.81
N TYR A 130 52.67 34.71 -15.38
CA TYR A 130 52.25 34.44 -14.00
C TYR A 130 53.18 33.39 -13.39
N SER A 131 53.52 33.54 -12.11
CA SER A 131 54.32 32.56 -11.35
C SER A 131 53.51 31.36 -10.85
N THR A 132 52.20 31.36 -11.09
CA THR A 132 51.25 30.30 -10.77
C THR A 132 50.41 30.00 -11.99
N THR A 133 50.09 28.72 -12.20
CA THR A 133 49.20 28.25 -13.26
C THR A 133 47.80 28.84 -13.06
N LEU A 134 47.25 29.51 -14.07
CA LEU A 134 45.89 30.07 -14.03
C LEU A 134 44.83 28.99 -14.30
N SER A 135 43.64 29.14 -13.74
CA SER A 135 42.47 28.34 -14.09
C SER A 135 41.88 28.74 -15.45
N ASN A 136 41.13 27.83 -16.06
CA ASN A 136 40.50 28.03 -17.37
C ASN A 136 39.50 29.22 -17.34
N ARG A 137 38.82 29.43 -16.21
CA ARG A 137 37.91 30.57 -15.98
C ARG A 137 38.66 31.91 -15.89
N GLU A 138 39.85 31.95 -15.32
CA GLU A 138 40.72 33.15 -15.32
C GLU A 138 41.33 33.42 -16.70
N ILE A 139 41.65 32.37 -17.47
CA ILE A 139 42.06 32.52 -18.88
C ILE A 139 40.92 33.12 -19.71
N GLN A 140 39.66 32.77 -19.42
CA GLN A 140 38.48 33.38 -20.04
C GLN A 140 38.21 34.82 -19.54
N GLU A 141 38.49 35.15 -18.27
CA GLU A 141 38.46 36.54 -17.77
C GLU A 141 39.49 37.42 -18.50
N ILE A 142 40.71 36.92 -18.71
CA ILE A 142 41.78 37.62 -19.46
C ILE A 142 41.44 37.78 -20.94
N TYR A 143 40.68 36.83 -21.52
CA TYR A 143 40.23 36.92 -22.91
C TYR A 143 39.06 37.90 -23.10
N THR A 144 38.00 37.76 -22.30
CA THR A 144 36.73 38.51 -22.47
C THR A 144 36.74 39.88 -21.79
N GLY A 145 37.52 40.05 -20.71
CA GLY A 145 37.45 41.20 -19.81
C GLY A 145 36.41 41.06 -18.68
N PHE A 146 35.72 39.92 -18.59
CA PHE A 146 34.68 39.64 -17.59
C PHE A 146 34.94 38.28 -16.93
N LEU A 147 34.86 38.20 -15.60
CA LEU A 147 34.80 36.91 -14.91
C LEU A 147 33.41 36.32 -15.13
N PRO A 148 33.25 35.11 -15.70
CA PRO A 148 31.94 34.49 -15.90
C PRO A 148 31.18 34.31 -14.57
N ASP A 149 29.87 34.54 -14.57
CA ASP A 149 29.04 34.50 -13.36
C ASP A 149 28.57 33.07 -13.06
N LEU A 150 28.75 32.60 -11.82
CA LEU A 150 28.27 31.27 -11.39
C LEU A 150 26.74 31.27 -11.27
N ARG A 151 26.05 30.77 -12.31
CA ARG A 151 24.58 30.78 -12.41
C ARG A 151 23.96 29.42 -12.11
N VAL A 152 23.35 29.31 -10.93
CA VAL A 152 22.48 28.16 -10.58
C VAL A 152 21.03 28.54 -10.88
N GLN A 153 20.46 28.00 -11.97
CA GLN A 153 19.07 28.20 -12.42
C GLN A 153 18.25 26.90 -12.35
N THR A 154 17.34 26.74 -11.37
CA THR A 154 16.67 25.47 -11.01
C THR A 154 15.79 24.78 -12.08
N ASN A 155 15.74 25.26 -13.33
CA ASN A 155 15.15 24.55 -14.45
C ASN A 155 15.83 24.93 -15.78
N CYS A 156 16.19 23.93 -16.58
CA CYS A 156 16.89 24.10 -17.85
C CYS A 156 15.92 24.15 -19.04
N ARG A 157 15.40 25.35 -19.32
CA ARG A 157 14.66 25.63 -20.56
C ARG A 157 15.64 25.83 -21.71
N CYS A 158 15.35 25.25 -22.87
CA CYS A 158 15.98 25.70 -24.13
C CYS A 158 15.81 27.22 -24.29
N PRO A 159 16.67 27.92 -25.06
CA PRO A 159 16.41 29.29 -25.50
C PRO A 159 15.51 29.31 -26.75
N VAL A 160 14.85 30.44 -26.99
CA VAL A 160 13.76 30.60 -27.99
C VAL A 160 14.17 30.23 -29.43
N THR A 161 15.47 30.27 -29.77
CA THR A 161 15.95 29.88 -31.11
C THR A 161 15.92 28.37 -31.36
N HIS A 162 16.04 27.54 -30.31
CA HIS A 162 16.08 26.08 -30.39
C HIS A 162 15.07 25.44 -29.41
N PRO A 163 13.76 25.62 -29.60
CA PRO A 163 12.74 25.33 -28.57
C PRO A 163 12.49 23.83 -28.22
N ARG A 164 13.20 22.88 -28.83
CA ARG A 164 13.00 21.44 -28.59
C ARG A 164 14.25 20.80 -27.98
N VAL A 165 14.10 20.04 -26.89
CA VAL A 165 15.18 19.16 -26.40
C VAL A 165 15.47 18.09 -27.46
N ARG A 166 16.75 17.81 -27.69
CA ARG A 166 17.20 16.73 -28.56
C ARG A 166 17.04 15.36 -27.86
N PRO A 167 16.24 14.40 -28.39
CA PRO A 167 15.90 13.17 -27.65
C PRO A 167 17.08 12.24 -27.33
N ASP A 168 18.08 12.17 -28.21
CA ASP A 168 19.28 11.34 -28.04
C ASP A 168 20.38 12.02 -27.20
N LYS A 169 20.26 13.32 -26.93
CA LYS A 169 21.21 14.12 -26.13
C LYS A 169 20.50 15.26 -25.40
N THR A 170 20.00 14.99 -24.21
CA THR A 170 19.06 15.85 -23.46
C THR A 170 19.63 17.19 -22.99
N HIS A 171 20.95 17.37 -23.03
CA HIS A 171 21.66 18.63 -22.80
C HIS A 171 21.72 19.54 -24.06
N TYR A 172 21.34 19.06 -25.24
CA TYR A 172 21.22 19.87 -26.45
C TYR A 172 19.76 20.22 -26.78
N CYS A 173 19.63 21.34 -27.48
CA CYS A 173 18.40 21.86 -28.03
C CYS A 173 18.50 21.99 -29.56
N ILE A 174 17.40 21.71 -30.25
CA ILE A 174 17.23 21.75 -31.71
C ILE A 174 16.07 22.70 -32.10
N PRO A 175 16.07 23.27 -33.31
CA PRO A 175 15.00 24.18 -33.73
C PRO A 175 13.66 23.48 -34.05
N ASN A 176 12.58 24.26 -34.05
CA ASN A 176 11.19 23.79 -34.26
C ASN A 176 10.88 23.31 -35.70
N ASN A 177 11.84 23.38 -36.61
CA ASN A 177 11.72 23.02 -38.03
C ASN A 177 12.75 21.96 -38.49
N VAL A 178 13.55 21.38 -37.59
CA VAL A 178 14.61 20.42 -37.96
C VAL A 178 14.38 19.03 -37.36
N ILE A 179 14.81 18.00 -38.09
CA ILE A 179 14.81 16.60 -37.68
C ILE A 179 16.07 16.35 -36.83
N ASP A 180 15.96 15.51 -35.80
CA ASP A 180 16.89 15.37 -34.67
C ASP A 180 18.35 15.01 -35.04
N ASN A 181 18.63 14.67 -36.30
CA ASN A 181 19.97 14.40 -36.85
C ASN A 181 20.74 15.64 -37.36
N SER A 182 20.28 16.87 -37.08
CA SER A 182 21.03 18.08 -37.45
C SER A 182 22.28 18.30 -36.59
N GLY A 183 23.31 18.90 -37.20
CA GLY A 183 24.43 19.55 -36.49
C GLY A 183 24.11 20.98 -36.04
N ASP A 184 22.93 21.48 -36.39
CA ASP A 184 22.36 22.73 -35.85
C ASP A 184 21.77 22.41 -34.47
N VAL A 185 22.62 22.55 -33.45
CA VAL A 185 22.35 22.32 -32.03
C VAL A 185 23.03 23.39 -31.20
N ILE A 186 22.40 23.77 -30.08
CA ILE A 186 23.02 24.56 -29.01
C ILE A 186 22.74 23.90 -27.67
N LEU A 187 23.51 24.23 -26.62
CA LEU A 187 23.21 23.70 -25.29
C LEU A 187 21.82 24.20 -24.82
N ARG A 188 21.10 23.29 -24.15
CA ARG A 188 19.91 23.55 -23.33
C ARG A 188 20.24 24.33 -22.06
N LEU A 189 21.50 24.25 -21.68
CA LEU A 189 22.11 24.78 -20.50
C LEU A 189 22.76 26.11 -20.90
N ASN A 190 22.80 27.09 -19.99
CA ASN A 190 23.80 28.14 -20.12
C ASN A 190 25.19 27.48 -19.94
N ASP A 191 26.21 27.90 -20.67
CA ASP A 191 27.57 27.35 -20.54
C ASP A 191 28.19 27.60 -19.14
N GLU A 192 27.54 28.43 -18.31
CA GLU A 192 27.88 28.72 -16.91
C GLU A 192 26.95 28.03 -15.88
N ALA A 193 26.06 27.12 -16.29
CA ALA A 193 25.04 26.50 -15.43
C ALA A 193 25.37 25.06 -15.05
N HIS A 194 25.54 24.81 -13.75
CA HIS A 194 26.18 23.63 -13.19
C HIS A 194 25.36 23.03 -12.02
N PHE A 195 24.47 22.07 -12.30
CA PHE A 195 23.52 21.51 -11.32
C PHE A 195 24.07 20.29 -10.59
N LEU A 196 23.51 19.99 -9.41
CA LEU A 196 23.95 18.85 -8.60
C LEU A 196 23.62 17.52 -9.29
N GLU A 197 22.52 17.52 -10.03
CA GLU A 197 21.98 16.44 -10.84
C GLU A 197 22.89 16.04 -12.03
N TYR A 198 23.87 16.86 -12.39
CA TYR A 198 24.88 16.50 -13.40
C TYR A 198 25.84 15.42 -12.90
N ILE A 199 26.09 15.36 -11.59
CA ILE A 199 27.00 14.39 -10.92
C ILE A 199 26.63 12.93 -11.24
N ASN A 200 25.39 12.68 -11.68
CA ASN A 200 24.87 11.38 -12.03
C ASN A 200 23.98 11.38 -13.28
N ASP A 201 24.16 12.33 -14.22
CA ASP A 201 23.39 12.37 -15.48
C ASP A 201 23.93 11.42 -16.57
N GLY A 202 25.16 10.94 -16.41
CA GLY A 202 25.82 9.99 -17.31
C GLY A 202 26.59 10.62 -18.48
N ASP A 203 26.78 11.95 -18.49
CA ASP A 203 27.62 12.63 -19.48
C ASP A 203 28.96 13.07 -18.86
N SER A 204 30.08 12.54 -19.37
CA SER A 204 31.43 12.92 -18.95
C SER A 204 31.80 14.41 -19.13
N ASN A 205 30.96 15.18 -19.84
CA ASN A 205 31.13 16.61 -20.09
C ASN A 205 30.27 17.48 -19.15
N SER A 206 29.37 16.87 -18.37
CA SER A 206 28.60 17.57 -17.34
C SER A 206 29.45 17.77 -16.08
N VAL A 207 29.19 18.86 -15.36
CA VAL A 207 29.95 19.26 -14.16
C VAL A 207 29.04 20.04 -13.21
N TRP A 208 28.91 19.58 -11.97
CA TRP A 208 28.39 20.41 -10.87
C TRP A 208 29.46 21.37 -10.37
N LEU A 209 29.09 22.62 -10.06
CA LEU A 209 29.92 23.59 -9.37
C LEU A 209 29.13 24.15 -8.17
N SER A 210 29.80 24.20 -7.03
CA SER A 210 29.27 24.86 -5.83
C SER A 210 29.44 26.39 -5.89
N LYS A 211 28.77 27.10 -4.98
CA LYS A 211 29.03 28.53 -4.73
C LYS A 211 30.41 28.69 -4.09
N PHE A 212 30.95 29.91 -4.05
CA PHE A 212 32.19 30.17 -3.31
C PHE A 212 31.99 29.91 -1.80
N GLN A 213 32.60 28.85 -1.28
CA GLN A 213 32.49 28.38 0.11
C GLN A 213 33.58 27.33 0.41
N ASN A 214 34.20 27.38 1.59
CA ASN A 214 35.23 26.40 2.01
C ASN A 214 34.69 25.11 2.64
N LYS A 215 33.36 24.91 2.68
CA LYS A 215 32.73 23.65 3.08
C LYS A 215 31.44 23.42 2.27
N VAL A 216 31.20 22.18 1.84
CA VAL A 216 29.93 21.75 1.23
C VAL A 216 29.57 20.33 1.66
N GLU A 217 28.27 20.05 1.78
CA GLU A 217 27.74 18.71 2.09
C GLU A 217 26.78 18.28 0.98
N ILE A 218 27.00 17.09 0.43
CA ILE A 218 26.21 16.47 -0.64
C ILE A 218 25.58 15.21 -0.07
N SER A 219 24.26 15.07 -0.15
CA SER A 219 23.54 13.86 0.31
C SER A 219 22.94 13.11 -0.87
N ILE A 220 23.18 11.79 -0.90
CA ILE A 220 22.69 10.85 -1.91
C ILE A 220 21.74 9.88 -1.21
N ASP A 221 20.45 9.95 -1.55
CA ASP A 221 19.43 9.01 -1.09
C ASP A 221 19.35 7.83 -2.08
N LEU A 222 19.49 6.61 -1.58
CA LEU A 222 19.47 5.38 -2.39
C LEU A 222 18.06 4.77 -2.49
N GLY A 223 17.05 5.36 -1.83
CA GLY A 223 15.66 4.87 -1.82
C GLY A 223 15.39 3.65 -0.94
N ASP A 224 16.43 2.88 -0.59
CA ASP A 224 16.39 1.67 0.24
C ASP A 224 17.80 1.30 0.71
N ILE A 225 17.96 0.21 1.46
CA ILE A 225 19.24 -0.27 2.02
C ILE A 225 19.99 -1.11 0.98
N PHE A 226 21.15 -0.64 0.49
CA PHE A 226 22.03 -1.35 -0.44
C PHE A 226 23.35 -1.77 0.23
N GLN A 227 23.93 -2.90 -0.21
CA GLN A 227 25.32 -3.26 0.13
C GLN A 227 26.27 -2.56 -0.86
N VAL A 228 26.93 -1.50 -0.41
CA VAL A 228 27.85 -0.67 -1.22
C VAL A 228 29.29 -1.14 -1.05
N PHE A 229 30.05 -1.19 -2.14
CA PHE A 229 31.46 -1.60 -2.13
C PHE A 229 32.43 -0.51 -2.56
N TYR A 230 31.98 0.43 -3.41
CA TYR A 230 32.78 1.56 -3.87
C TYR A 230 31.98 2.86 -3.85
N VAL A 231 32.62 3.94 -3.40
CA VAL A 231 32.20 5.32 -3.66
C VAL A 231 33.35 6.03 -4.38
N VAL A 232 33.09 6.52 -5.59
CA VAL A 232 34.06 7.22 -6.44
C VAL A 232 33.66 8.68 -6.53
N LEU A 233 34.58 9.60 -6.28
CA LEU A 233 34.39 11.04 -6.41
C LEU A 233 35.35 11.57 -7.48
N GLN A 234 34.83 12.14 -8.58
CA GLN A 234 35.65 12.69 -9.67
C GLN A 234 35.57 14.22 -9.70
N PHE A 235 36.62 14.88 -9.22
CA PHE A 235 36.69 16.33 -9.04
C PHE A 235 37.02 17.06 -10.34
N TYR A 236 36.27 18.11 -10.63
CA TYR A 236 36.58 19.09 -11.67
C TYR A 236 37.36 20.30 -11.10
N SER A 237 37.05 20.71 -9.88
CA SER A 237 37.71 21.84 -9.19
C SER A 237 39.12 21.50 -8.68
N PRO A 238 39.84 22.48 -8.12
CA PRO A 238 40.86 22.23 -7.11
C PRO A 238 40.41 21.17 -6.10
N PHE A 239 41.33 20.27 -5.76
CA PHE A 239 41.08 19.12 -4.92
C PHE A 239 40.80 19.54 -3.46
N SER A 240 39.93 18.81 -2.76
CA SER A 240 39.59 19.11 -1.37
C SER A 240 40.74 18.73 -0.42
N LYS A 241 41.06 19.55 0.59
CA LYS A 241 42.08 19.22 1.61
C LYS A 241 41.56 18.23 2.64
N ALA A 242 40.27 18.20 2.89
CA ALA A 242 39.62 17.22 3.76
C ALA A 242 38.32 16.75 3.12
N VAL A 243 38.07 15.44 3.20
CA VAL A 243 36.82 14.81 2.76
C VAL A 243 36.35 13.83 3.83
N THR A 244 35.09 13.96 4.26
CA THR A 244 34.42 12.98 5.10
C THR A 244 33.32 12.29 4.28
N ILE A 245 33.27 10.96 4.33
CA ILE A 245 32.15 10.18 3.83
C ILE A 245 31.41 9.61 5.04
N GLU A 246 30.13 9.94 5.17
CA GLU A 246 29.20 9.45 6.18
C GLU A 246 28.09 8.62 5.54
N ARG A 247 27.47 7.74 6.33
CA ARG A 247 26.29 6.96 5.92
C ARG A 247 25.22 6.90 7.02
N LYS A 248 23.98 6.71 6.60
CA LYS A 248 22.92 6.09 7.38
C LYS A 248 22.73 4.66 6.88
N GLN A 249 22.60 3.69 7.80
CA GLN A 249 22.21 2.32 7.45
C GLN A 249 20.76 2.32 6.97
N ASN A 250 19.86 2.89 7.77
CA ASN A 250 18.43 3.04 7.50
C ASN A 250 18.04 4.52 7.67
N TYR A 251 16.94 4.99 7.06
CA TYR A 251 16.43 6.37 7.23
C TYR A 251 16.39 6.85 8.70
N SER A 252 16.02 5.95 9.61
CA SER A 252 15.91 6.19 11.06
C SER A 252 17.21 6.02 11.86
N SER A 253 18.32 5.57 11.27
CA SER A 253 19.61 5.51 11.98
C SER A 253 20.23 6.89 12.10
N ASP A 254 21.07 7.11 13.11
CA ASP A 254 21.93 8.30 13.13
C ASP A 254 22.96 8.27 11.98
N TRP A 255 23.62 9.40 11.76
CA TRP A 255 24.76 9.49 10.85
C TRP A 255 25.97 8.80 11.47
N THR A 256 26.65 7.97 10.68
CA THR A 256 27.88 7.29 11.07
C THR A 256 28.97 7.58 10.04
N THR A 257 30.16 7.94 10.49
CA THR A 257 31.32 8.08 9.59
C THR A 257 31.63 6.73 8.93
N TRP A 258 31.97 6.77 7.65
CA TRP A 258 32.39 5.60 6.87
C TRP A 258 33.88 5.65 6.54
N GLN A 259 34.37 6.84 6.15
CA GLN A 259 35.78 7.09 5.84
C GLN A 259 36.15 8.57 6.01
N TYR A 260 37.36 8.84 6.49
CA TYR A 260 38.00 10.15 6.43
C TYR A 260 39.16 10.14 5.42
N TYR A 261 39.34 11.26 4.73
CA TYR A 261 40.52 11.60 3.93
C TYR A 261 41.00 13.03 4.25
N ALA A 262 42.32 13.27 4.32
CA ALA A 262 42.86 14.62 4.56
C ALA A 262 44.29 14.85 4.03
N GLU A 263 44.67 16.13 3.91
CA GLU A 263 46.07 16.57 3.80
C GLU A 263 46.87 16.24 5.07
N ASP A 264 46.25 16.50 6.23
CA ASP A 264 46.74 16.09 7.55
C ASP A 264 45.56 15.67 8.44
N CYS A 265 45.41 14.35 8.58
CA CYS A 265 44.41 13.72 9.43
C CYS A 265 44.48 14.17 10.89
N GLN A 266 45.68 14.57 11.36
CA GLN A 266 45.88 14.98 12.75
C GLN A 266 45.36 16.40 13.01
N HIS A 267 45.33 17.24 11.96
CA HIS A 267 44.78 18.58 12.01
C HIS A 267 43.24 18.59 11.92
N TYR A 268 42.67 17.95 10.90
CA TYR A 268 41.22 18.01 10.63
C TYR A 268 40.39 17.09 11.54
N TYR A 269 40.86 15.87 11.81
CA TYR A 269 40.07 14.84 12.50
C TYR A 269 40.70 14.30 13.79
N GLY A 270 41.87 14.82 14.17
CA GLY A 270 42.59 14.36 15.36
C GLY A 270 43.18 12.94 15.25
N GLN A 271 43.18 12.33 14.07
CA GLN A 271 43.63 10.95 13.84
C GLN A 271 45.03 10.88 13.20
N PRO A 272 45.82 9.83 13.44
CA PRO A 272 47.09 9.65 12.75
C PRO A 272 46.90 9.39 11.25
N ASN A 273 47.72 10.05 10.42
CA ASN A 273 47.79 9.84 8.98
C ASN A 273 47.99 8.36 8.63
N ASN A 274 47.07 7.78 7.84
CA ASN A 274 47.06 6.36 7.48
C ASN A 274 47.06 5.40 8.69
N GLY A 275 46.32 5.76 9.75
CA GLY A 275 46.23 4.98 10.98
C GLY A 275 45.69 3.55 10.79
N PRO A 276 46.04 2.60 11.67
CA PRO A 276 45.63 1.20 11.56
C PRO A 276 44.14 0.99 11.84
N LEU A 277 43.49 0.13 11.06
CA LEU A 277 42.13 -0.32 11.29
C LEU A 277 42.12 -1.44 12.34
N LEU A 278 41.67 -1.13 13.56
CA LEU A 278 41.70 -2.05 14.72
C LEU A 278 40.64 -3.16 14.66
N THR A 279 39.52 -2.92 13.96
CA THR A 279 38.41 -3.87 13.79
C THR A 279 37.86 -3.80 12.35
N PRO A 280 37.11 -4.81 11.87
CA PRO A 280 36.45 -4.74 10.56
C PRO A 280 35.55 -3.50 10.38
N THR A 281 34.96 -2.99 11.46
CA THR A 281 34.06 -1.82 11.48
C THR A 281 34.75 -0.49 11.79
N SER A 282 36.05 -0.48 12.07
CA SER A 282 36.77 0.75 12.43
C SER A 282 36.92 1.73 11.25
N VAL A 283 37.10 3.01 11.57
CA VAL A 283 37.30 4.08 10.59
C VAL A 283 38.57 4.85 10.96
N ASN A 284 39.53 4.86 10.02
CA ASN A 284 40.74 5.66 10.08
C ASN A 284 40.60 6.91 9.19
N CYS A 285 41.66 7.69 9.13
CA CYS A 285 41.84 8.73 8.13
C CYS A 285 43.02 8.37 7.22
N LEU A 286 42.78 8.47 5.91
CA LEU A 286 43.75 8.20 4.87
C LEU A 286 44.34 9.53 4.39
N GLN A 287 45.66 9.61 4.32
CA GLN A 287 46.33 10.84 3.90
C GLN A 287 46.45 10.90 2.38
N PHE A 288 46.18 12.06 1.78
CA PHE A 288 46.42 12.27 0.36
C PHE A 288 47.92 12.19 0.02
N VAL A 289 48.25 11.57 -1.12
CA VAL A 289 49.64 11.39 -1.58
C VAL A 289 50.15 12.71 -2.15
N GLN A 290 50.89 13.48 -1.34
CA GLN A 290 51.22 14.89 -1.59
C GLN A 290 51.92 15.17 -2.94
N ASP A 291 52.72 14.24 -3.45
CA ASP A 291 53.41 14.38 -4.74
C ASP A 291 52.48 14.27 -5.97
N ASP A 292 51.31 13.65 -5.82
CA ASP A 292 50.45 13.19 -6.93
C ASP A 292 49.04 13.83 -6.93
N ILE A 293 48.86 14.92 -6.18
CA ILE A 293 47.58 15.66 -6.16
C ILE A 293 47.48 16.55 -7.41
N PRO A 294 46.45 16.38 -8.27
CA PRO A 294 46.26 17.21 -9.44
C PRO A 294 45.49 18.51 -9.10
N TYR A 295 45.67 19.54 -9.92
CA TYR A 295 44.94 20.81 -9.77
C TYR A 295 43.45 20.71 -10.17
N SER A 296 43.10 19.73 -11.01
CA SER A 296 41.75 19.47 -11.52
C SER A 296 41.72 18.06 -12.12
N GLY A 297 40.57 17.38 -12.14
CA GLY A 297 40.46 15.99 -12.64
C GLY A 297 40.89 14.92 -11.62
N GLY A 298 41.04 15.29 -10.35
CA GLY A 298 41.45 14.35 -9.29
C GLY A 298 40.33 13.36 -8.92
N GLN A 299 40.71 12.16 -8.51
CA GLN A 299 39.77 11.09 -8.17
C GLN A 299 40.00 10.56 -6.75
N ILE A 300 38.94 10.45 -5.95
CA ILE A 300 38.95 9.68 -4.70
C ILE A 300 38.17 8.40 -4.94
N THR A 301 38.81 7.24 -4.79
CA THR A 301 38.15 5.93 -4.84
C THR A 301 38.12 5.32 -3.45
N PHE A 302 36.98 5.43 -2.76
CA PHE A 302 36.76 4.74 -1.49
C PHE A 302 36.34 3.29 -1.74
N LYS A 303 37.30 2.37 -1.60
CA LYS A 303 37.08 0.92 -1.61
C LYS A 303 36.74 0.49 -0.18
N ILE A 304 35.49 0.09 0.09
CA ILE A 304 35.03 -0.12 1.47
C ILE A 304 35.70 -1.35 2.13
N LEU A 305 35.84 -2.44 1.38
CA LEU A 305 36.46 -3.69 1.86
C LEU A 305 37.99 -3.64 1.79
N SER A 306 38.56 -3.08 0.73
CA SER A 306 40.00 -3.02 0.50
C SER A 306 40.52 -1.56 0.40
N PRO A 307 40.38 -0.74 1.45
CA PRO A 307 40.92 0.61 1.44
C PRO A 307 42.45 0.56 1.32
N GLU A 308 43.01 1.41 0.46
CA GLU A 308 44.44 1.54 0.23
C GLU A 308 44.95 2.83 0.91
N PRO A 309 46.14 2.82 1.55
CA PRO A 309 47.08 1.70 1.69
C PRO A 309 46.78 0.72 2.84
N VAL A 310 45.78 0.97 3.69
CA VAL A 310 45.53 0.18 4.93
C VAL A 310 44.38 -0.82 4.75
N THR A 311 44.69 -2.05 4.34
CA THR A 311 43.70 -3.12 4.15
C THR A 311 42.88 -3.39 5.43
N ARG A 312 41.55 -3.48 5.30
CA ARG A 312 40.62 -3.71 6.41
C ARG A 312 40.72 -5.14 6.97
N PRO A 313 40.66 -5.35 8.31
CA PRO A 313 40.58 -6.69 8.88
C PRO A 313 39.40 -7.49 8.32
N ALA A 314 39.63 -8.80 8.06
CA ALA A 314 38.65 -9.74 7.52
C ALA A 314 38.04 -9.41 6.15
N TYR A 315 38.63 -8.51 5.35
CA TYR A 315 38.13 -8.17 4.00
C TYR A 315 37.97 -9.39 3.06
N ASN A 316 38.84 -10.39 3.22
CA ASN A 316 38.85 -11.65 2.49
C ASN A 316 37.90 -12.71 3.08
N GLN A 317 37.22 -12.41 4.18
CA GLN A 317 36.28 -13.28 4.89
C GLN A 317 34.90 -12.60 5.05
N PHE A 318 34.51 -11.78 4.07
CA PHE A 318 33.28 -10.97 4.09
C PHE A 318 32.02 -11.79 4.42
N TYR A 319 31.83 -12.94 3.78
CA TYR A 319 30.67 -13.81 4.01
C TYR A 319 30.68 -14.50 5.40
N GLU A 320 31.84 -14.53 6.07
CA GLU A 320 32.02 -15.10 7.42
C GLU A 320 32.02 -14.02 8.53
N THR A 321 31.93 -12.73 8.17
CA THR A 321 32.08 -11.58 9.10
C THR A 321 30.82 -10.69 9.08
N PRO A 322 29.80 -10.97 9.91
CA PRO A 322 28.52 -10.25 9.90
C PRO A 322 28.66 -8.74 10.10
N GLU A 323 29.59 -8.31 10.96
CA GLU A 323 29.84 -6.89 11.25
C GLU A 323 30.33 -6.12 10.01
N LEU A 324 31.00 -6.81 9.08
CA LEU A 324 31.48 -6.24 7.83
C LEU A 324 30.36 -6.21 6.76
N GLN A 325 29.43 -7.16 6.81
CA GLN A 325 28.21 -7.12 6.00
C GLN A 325 27.29 -5.98 6.43
N ASP A 326 27.19 -5.68 7.73
CA ASP A 326 26.48 -4.49 8.22
C ASP A 326 27.27 -3.18 8.04
N PHE A 327 28.59 -3.24 7.81
CA PHE A 327 29.42 -2.08 7.49
C PHE A 327 29.30 -1.60 6.04
N VAL A 328 28.96 -2.47 5.09
CA VAL A 328 28.70 -2.09 3.68
C VAL A 328 27.29 -1.54 3.44
N LYS A 329 26.35 -1.75 4.37
CA LYS A 329 24.94 -1.32 4.21
C LYS A 329 24.78 0.20 4.29
N ALA A 330 24.13 0.81 3.32
CA ALA A 330 23.73 2.22 3.36
C ALA A 330 22.37 2.44 2.67
N SER A 331 21.59 3.39 3.17
CA SER A 331 20.39 3.93 2.49
C SER A 331 20.52 5.40 2.14
N ILE A 332 21.30 6.17 2.91
CA ILE A 332 21.70 7.54 2.54
C ILE A 332 23.20 7.66 2.77
N ILE A 333 23.92 8.20 1.78
CA ILE A 333 25.34 8.54 1.85
C ILE A 333 25.45 10.06 1.89
N LYS A 334 26.36 10.60 2.71
CA LYS A 334 26.68 12.03 2.72
C LYS A 334 28.17 12.25 2.56
N ILE A 335 28.54 13.12 1.63
CA ILE A 335 29.91 13.47 1.30
C ILE A 335 30.12 14.94 1.66
N THR A 336 31.07 15.17 2.56
CA THR A 336 31.43 16.49 3.07
C THR A 336 32.82 16.85 2.56
N LEU A 337 32.94 17.96 1.83
CA LEU A 337 34.21 18.47 1.30
C LEU A 337 34.59 19.75 2.07
N GLU A 338 35.84 19.86 2.52
CA GLU A 338 36.34 20.95 3.37
C GLU A 338 37.76 21.39 2.96
N ASP A 339 37.91 22.72 2.78
CA ASP A 339 39.14 23.43 2.37
C ASP A 339 39.72 22.94 1.01
N HIS A 340 40.55 23.77 0.36
CA HIS A 340 40.99 23.61 -1.03
C HIS A 340 42.51 23.55 -1.15
N TYR A 341 43.03 22.58 -1.91
CA TYR A 341 44.41 22.57 -2.34
C TYR A 341 44.71 23.76 -3.27
N TYR A 342 45.91 24.31 -3.13
CA TYR A 342 46.45 25.42 -3.95
C TYR A 342 45.68 26.77 -3.90
N SER A 343 44.54 26.85 -3.21
CA SER A 343 43.82 28.12 -3.01
C SER A 343 44.49 28.99 -1.94
N ASN A 344 44.81 30.23 -2.32
CA ASN A 344 45.14 31.34 -1.42
C ASN A 344 44.25 32.57 -1.72
N HIS A 345 43.16 32.39 -2.47
CA HIS A 345 42.36 33.49 -3.01
C HIS A 345 40.90 33.06 -3.20
N PHE A 346 39.96 33.90 -2.73
CA PHE A 346 38.51 33.60 -2.68
C PHE A 346 37.85 33.19 -4.02
N ARG A 347 38.53 33.43 -5.15
CA ARG A 347 38.07 33.01 -6.49
C ARG A 347 38.33 31.54 -6.81
N HIS A 348 39.13 30.84 -6.00
CA HIS A 348 39.41 29.39 -6.10
C HIS A 348 38.74 28.57 -4.99
N GLU A 349 38.01 29.22 -4.07
CA GLU A 349 37.29 28.56 -2.97
C GLU A 349 35.92 28.02 -3.43
N TYR A 350 35.92 27.10 -4.41
CA TYR A 350 34.71 26.42 -4.87
C TYR A 350 35.00 24.94 -5.19
N PHE A 351 34.11 24.06 -4.74
CA PHE A 351 34.09 22.65 -5.13
C PHE A 351 33.38 22.46 -6.46
N GLY A 352 33.83 21.48 -7.23
CA GLY A 352 33.25 21.10 -8.51
C GLY A 352 33.54 19.64 -8.85
N MET A 353 32.56 18.95 -9.42
CA MET A 353 32.53 17.49 -9.52
C MET A 353 31.91 17.10 -10.87
N SER A 354 32.57 16.21 -11.61
CA SER A 354 32.03 15.62 -12.83
C SER A 354 31.11 14.45 -12.51
N GLU A 355 31.54 13.52 -11.64
CA GLU A 355 30.76 12.32 -11.31
C GLU A 355 30.90 11.92 -9.83
N ILE A 356 29.84 11.36 -9.25
CA ILE A 356 29.91 10.50 -8.06
C ILE A 356 29.29 9.15 -8.38
N THR A 357 30.14 8.13 -8.55
CA THR A 357 29.70 6.76 -8.77
C THR A 357 29.55 6.04 -7.42
N VAL A 358 28.33 5.63 -7.06
CA VAL A 358 28.07 4.72 -5.94
C VAL A 358 27.84 3.32 -6.49
N SER A 359 28.76 2.39 -6.22
CA SER A 359 28.66 1.00 -6.70
C SER A 359 28.32 0.05 -5.55
N GLY A 360 27.21 -0.66 -5.69
CA GLY A 360 26.68 -1.61 -4.71
C GLY A 360 25.72 -2.62 -5.35
N ARG A 361 25.13 -3.47 -4.50
CA ARG A 361 24.11 -4.46 -4.88
C ARG A 361 22.92 -4.43 -3.93
N CYS A 362 21.79 -4.91 -4.41
CA CYS A 362 20.64 -5.26 -3.57
C CYS A 362 21.03 -6.34 -2.56
N ASP A 363 20.59 -6.18 -1.31
CA ASP A 363 20.75 -7.18 -0.26
C ASP A 363 19.63 -8.22 -0.34
N CYS A 364 19.84 -9.22 -1.18
CA CYS A 364 18.93 -10.35 -1.38
C CYS A 364 19.40 -11.61 -0.63
N ASN A 365 20.20 -11.45 0.43
CA ASN A 365 20.69 -12.52 1.31
C ASN A 365 21.41 -13.71 0.62
N GLY A 366 21.82 -13.57 -0.64
CA GLY A 366 22.42 -14.63 -1.47
C GLY A 366 21.42 -15.54 -2.22
N HIS A 367 20.12 -15.22 -2.16
CA HIS A 367 19.03 -16.06 -2.67
C HIS A 367 18.36 -15.55 -3.97
N ALA A 368 18.71 -14.35 -4.43
CA ALA A 368 18.29 -13.79 -5.72
C ALA A 368 19.48 -13.40 -6.60
N ASN A 369 19.32 -13.54 -7.91
CA ASN A 369 20.31 -13.09 -8.90
C ASN A 369 20.12 -11.62 -9.33
N ASP A 370 18.94 -11.05 -9.07
CA ASP A 370 18.51 -9.73 -9.54
C ASP A 370 17.42 -9.14 -8.63
N CYS A 371 17.16 -7.84 -8.76
CA CYS A 371 16.17 -7.10 -7.98
C CYS A 371 15.43 -6.05 -8.82
N ASP A 372 14.10 -6.01 -8.67
CA ASP A 372 13.30 -4.91 -9.22
C ASP A 372 13.51 -3.65 -8.39
N THR A 373 14.17 -2.67 -9.00
CA THR A 373 14.46 -1.33 -8.47
C THR A 373 13.51 -0.25 -9.00
N SER A 374 12.53 -0.61 -9.86
CA SER A 374 11.55 0.34 -10.40
C SER A 374 10.58 0.86 -9.34
N GLY A 375 10.37 0.08 -8.27
CA GLY A 375 9.75 0.51 -7.03
C GLY A 375 10.76 0.53 -5.88
N MET A 376 10.83 1.64 -5.16
CA MET A 376 11.50 1.72 -3.85
C MET A 376 10.48 1.57 -2.71
N PRO A 377 10.74 0.75 -1.67
CA PRO A 377 11.90 -0.15 -1.49
C PRO A 377 11.96 -1.28 -2.54
N TYR A 378 13.16 -1.68 -2.95
CA TYR A 378 13.36 -2.66 -4.03
C TYR A 378 12.92 -4.07 -3.62
N THR A 379 12.50 -4.87 -4.60
CA THR A 379 12.07 -6.26 -4.37
C THR A 379 13.05 -7.23 -5.03
N CYS A 380 13.61 -8.15 -4.25
CA CYS A 380 14.51 -9.18 -4.73
C CYS A 380 13.73 -10.28 -5.48
N ASN A 381 14.20 -10.65 -6.68
CA ASN A 381 13.61 -11.72 -7.47
C ASN A 381 14.19 -13.08 -7.01
N CYS A 382 13.68 -13.58 -5.88
CA CYS A 382 14.14 -14.82 -5.23
C CYS A 382 14.13 -15.99 -6.22
N THR A 383 15.24 -16.74 -6.26
CA THR A 383 15.38 -17.86 -7.19
C THR A 383 14.44 -19.00 -6.80
N THR A 384 13.86 -19.69 -7.79
CA THR A 384 12.97 -20.85 -7.54
C THR A 384 13.64 -21.92 -6.69
N ASP A 385 14.95 -22.07 -6.86
CA ASP A 385 15.74 -23.16 -6.31
C ASP A 385 16.16 -22.87 -4.85
N SER A 386 16.22 -21.61 -4.43
CA SER A 386 16.49 -21.24 -3.02
C SER A 386 15.34 -21.60 -2.09
N HIS A 387 14.12 -21.69 -2.64
CA HIS A 387 12.87 -21.87 -1.90
C HIS A 387 12.66 -20.84 -0.78
N THR A 388 13.03 -19.58 -1.06
CA THR A 388 12.86 -18.42 -0.18
C THR A 388 11.79 -17.45 -0.68
N GLU A 389 11.27 -16.65 0.25
CA GLU A 389 10.26 -15.63 0.02
C GLU A 389 10.52 -14.39 0.92
N GLY A 390 9.71 -13.35 0.74
CA GLY A 390 9.92 -12.04 1.36
C GLY A 390 10.61 -11.07 0.41
N SER A 391 10.56 -9.77 0.71
CA SER A 391 11.03 -8.71 -0.21
C SER A 391 12.54 -8.71 -0.44
N LYS A 392 13.31 -9.33 0.48
CA LYS A 392 14.76 -9.50 0.43
C LYS A 392 15.15 -10.99 0.41
N CYS A 393 14.19 -11.89 0.16
CA CYS A 393 14.36 -13.35 0.26
C CYS A 393 14.75 -13.82 1.67
N GLU A 394 14.30 -13.09 2.70
CA GLU A 394 14.76 -13.16 4.08
C GLU A 394 14.23 -14.35 4.90
N ARG A 395 13.39 -15.21 4.31
CA ARG A 395 12.81 -16.39 4.97
C ARG A 395 12.56 -17.53 3.98
N CYS A 396 12.53 -18.76 4.47
CA CYS A 396 12.11 -19.93 3.68
C CYS A 396 10.60 -19.93 3.41
N HIS A 397 10.18 -20.57 2.32
CA HIS A 397 8.78 -20.95 2.11
C HIS A 397 8.25 -21.82 3.27
N PRO A 398 6.94 -21.80 3.59
CA PRO A 398 6.35 -22.52 4.72
C PRO A 398 6.74 -24.00 4.87
N LEU A 399 6.84 -24.75 3.76
CA LEU A 399 7.22 -26.17 3.76
C LEU A 399 8.73 -26.46 3.66
N TYR A 400 9.58 -25.44 3.61
CA TYR A 400 11.02 -25.58 3.38
C TYR A 400 11.88 -25.27 4.61
N ASN A 401 11.31 -25.47 5.81
CA ASN A 401 11.95 -25.24 7.10
C ASN A 401 12.49 -26.54 7.75
N ASN A 402 12.97 -27.52 6.98
CA ASN A 402 13.61 -28.73 7.54
C ASN A 402 15.03 -28.47 8.08
N LYS A 403 15.57 -27.28 7.76
CA LYS A 403 16.77 -26.69 8.34
C LYS A 403 16.50 -25.22 8.66
N GLY A 404 17.25 -24.67 9.60
CA GLY A 404 17.21 -23.23 9.86
C GLY A 404 17.61 -22.41 8.63
N TYR A 405 16.94 -21.27 8.42
CA TYR A 405 17.29 -20.34 7.36
C TYR A 405 18.74 -19.82 7.52
N LYS A 406 19.46 -19.73 6.40
CA LYS A 406 20.86 -19.28 6.35
C LYS A 406 21.10 -18.35 5.16
N LEU A 407 22.04 -17.42 5.33
CA LEU A 407 22.51 -16.51 4.28
C LEU A 407 23.42 -17.27 3.29
N GLY A 408 23.28 -17.00 1.99
CA GLY A 408 24.15 -17.55 0.96
C GLY A 408 25.59 -17.03 1.07
N ASP A 409 26.57 -17.91 0.86
CA ASP A 409 27.99 -17.57 0.74
C ASP A 409 28.47 -17.55 -0.73
N GLN A 410 29.77 -17.39 -0.97
CA GLN A 410 30.36 -17.30 -2.31
C GLN A 410 30.30 -18.62 -3.13
N ILE A 411 30.05 -19.75 -2.48
CA ILE A 411 30.08 -21.11 -3.05
C ILE A 411 28.71 -21.79 -2.90
N ASN A 412 28.01 -21.55 -1.78
CA ASN A 412 26.78 -22.22 -1.40
C ASN A 412 25.66 -21.22 -1.15
N SER A 413 24.57 -21.31 -1.90
CA SER A 413 23.37 -20.49 -1.64
C SER A 413 22.56 -20.94 -0.40
N TYR A 414 22.89 -22.08 0.23
CA TYR A 414 22.19 -22.65 1.39
C TYR A 414 20.66 -22.68 1.27
N ASN A 415 20.17 -23.11 0.11
CA ASN A 415 18.76 -23.24 -0.23
C ASN A 415 17.96 -23.95 0.88
N CYS A 416 16.75 -23.45 1.12
CA CYS A 416 15.83 -23.95 2.13
C CYS A 416 15.41 -25.41 1.83
N LYS A 417 15.23 -26.22 2.88
CA LYS A 417 15.13 -27.68 2.77
C LYS A 417 13.71 -28.16 3.03
N HIS A 418 13.12 -28.88 2.08
CA HIS A 418 11.74 -29.37 2.17
C HIS A 418 11.51 -30.31 3.37
N CYS A 419 10.38 -30.16 4.06
CA CYS A 419 9.97 -30.98 5.20
C CYS A 419 9.19 -32.23 4.79
N GLU A 420 9.51 -33.38 5.39
CA GLU A 420 8.74 -34.62 5.16
C GLU A 420 7.51 -34.66 6.09
N CYS A 421 6.42 -34.04 5.65
CA CYS A 421 5.13 -34.03 6.38
C CYS A 421 4.09 -34.99 5.79
N HIS A 422 4.50 -35.92 4.91
CA HIS A 422 3.64 -36.88 4.22
C HIS A 422 2.34 -36.30 3.59
N SER A 423 2.39 -35.03 3.14
CA SER A 423 1.25 -34.26 2.61
C SER A 423 0.10 -33.94 3.59
N HIS A 424 0.35 -33.98 4.91
CA HIS A 424 -0.64 -33.63 5.95
C HIS A 424 -0.47 -32.22 6.55
N ALA A 425 0.56 -31.49 6.14
CA ALA A 425 0.78 -30.11 6.54
C ALA A 425 1.30 -29.28 5.35
N ASP A 426 0.85 -28.02 5.28
CA ASP A 426 1.30 -27.01 4.31
C ASP A 426 2.34 -26.04 4.91
N ILE A 427 2.81 -26.32 6.13
CA ILE A 427 3.82 -25.56 6.87
C ILE A 427 4.58 -26.47 7.85
N CYS A 428 5.86 -26.20 8.03
CA CYS A 428 6.70 -26.80 9.07
C CYS A 428 7.54 -25.73 9.77
N VAL A 429 8.11 -26.09 10.92
CA VAL A 429 8.98 -25.23 11.72
C VAL A 429 10.25 -26.01 12.05
N TYR A 430 11.42 -25.40 11.88
CA TYR A 430 12.69 -25.99 12.30
C TYR A 430 12.82 -25.97 13.82
N ASP A 431 13.12 -27.12 14.42
CA ASP A 431 13.47 -27.25 15.83
C ASP A 431 14.90 -27.80 15.93
N VAL A 432 15.78 -27.03 16.60
CA VAL A 432 17.19 -27.36 16.73
C VAL A 432 17.45 -28.49 17.73
N ASP A 433 16.57 -28.69 18.71
CA ASP A 433 16.70 -29.75 19.73
C ASP A 433 16.30 -31.14 19.18
N LEU A 434 15.68 -31.19 17.99
CA LEU A 434 15.28 -32.42 17.30
C LEU A 434 16.23 -32.82 16.15
N ASP A 435 17.17 -31.93 15.77
CA ASP A 435 18.14 -32.23 14.71
C ASP A 435 19.41 -32.89 15.28
N LEU A 436 19.80 -34.03 14.70
CA LEU A 436 21.03 -34.73 15.06
C LEU A 436 22.30 -34.09 14.48
N PHE A 437 22.16 -33.19 13.51
CA PHE A 437 23.28 -32.54 12.81
C PHE A 437 23.00 -31.05 12.53
N PRO A 438 22.76 -30.21 13.56
CA PRO A 438 22.35 -28.81 13.40
C PRO A 438 23.40 -27.95 12.68
N ASP A 439 24.69 -28.26 12.84
CA ASP A 439 25.80 -27.54 12.20
C ASP A 439 25.97 -27.86 10.69
N ASN A 440 25.25 -28.86 10.16
CA ASN A 440 25.33 -29.28 8.76
C ASN A 440 24.05 -28.92 8.00
N HIS A 441 24.16 -28.26 6.85
CA HIS A 441 22.98 -27.83 6.07
C HIS A 441 22.38 -28.95 5.21
N ASP A 442 23.17 -29.97 4.84
CA ASP A 442 22.78 -31.02 3.89
C ASP A 442 22.51 -32.38 4.55
N LEU A 443 22.85 -32.55 5.82
CA LEU A 443 22.60 -33.75 6.62
C LEU A 443 21.81 -33.39 7.89
N GLY A 444 20.81 -34.20 8.24
CA GLY A 444 19.91 -33.94 9.38
C GLY A 444 18.58 -33.35 8.92
N GLY A 445 17.92 -32.63 9.84
CA GLY A 445 16.53 -32.18 9.70
C GLY A 445 15.56 -33.32 10.01
N GLY A 446 15.07 -33.36 11.25
CA GLY A 446 14.15 -34.39 11.77
C GLY A 446 13.21 -33.82 12.81
N GLY A 447 12.03 -34.42 12.97
CA GLY A 447 10.98 -33.93 13.85
C GLY A 447 9.74 -34.82 13.85
N GLN A 448 8.54 -34.23 13.95
CA GLN A 448 7.28 -34.95 13.82
C GLN A 448 6.80 -34.91 12.37
N PHE A 449 6.79 -36.07 11.70
CA PHE A 449 6.57 -36.19 10.25
C PHE A 449 5.10 -36.34 9.84
N CYS A 450 4.15 -36.04 10.73
CA CYS A 450 2.71 -36.29 10.57
C CYS A 450 2.35 -37.76 10.22
N ASP A 451 3.17 -38.71 10.65
CA ASP A 451 3.16 -40.09 10.12
C ASP A 451 2.49 -41.14 11.03
N ILE A 452 1.89 -40.66 12.13
CA ILE A 452 1.17 -41.44 13.15
C ILE A 452 -0.17 -40.74 13.44
N CYS A 453 -1.28 -41.50 13.48
CA CYS A 453 -2.59 -40.96 13.81
C CYS A 453 -2.73 -40.56 15.29
N VAL A 454 -3.47 -39.48 15.55
CA VAL A 454 -3.71 -38.91 16.89
C VAL A 454 -4.50 -39.86 17.82
N THR A 455 -4.67 -39.49 19.09
CA THR A 455 -5.51 -40.23 20.04
C THR A 455 -6.94 -40.37 19.53
N TYR A 456 -7.52 -41.56 19.71
CA TYR A 456 -8.81 -41.98 19.15
C TYR A 456 -8.87 -42.09 17.61
N PHE A 457 -7.72 -42.12 16.93
CA PHE A 457 -7.60 -42.41 15.50
C PHE A 457 -6.50 -43.44 15.21
N PHE A 458 -6.64 -44.16 14.10
CA PHE A 458 -5.74 -45.21 13.63
C PHE A 458 -5.62 -45.21 12.10
N ARG A 459 -4.59 -45.86 11.56
CA ARG A 459 -4.41 -46.08 10.11
C ARG A 459 -4.98 -47.44 9.68
N PRO A 460 -5.92 -47.50 8.72
CA PRO A 460 -6.38 -48.75 8.13
C PRO A 460 -5.27 -49.52 7.40
N VAL A 461 -5.29 -50.85 7.52
CA VAL A 461 -4.28 -51.72 6.90
C VAL A 461 -4.31 -51.55 5.37
N GLY A 462 -3.20 -51.10 4.80
CA GLY A 462 -3.05 -50.90 3.35
C GLY A 462 -3.22 -49.46 2.85
N LYS A 463 -3.62 -48.50 3.71
CA LYS A 463 -3.57 -47.07 3.38
C LYS A 463 -2.12 -46.54 3.32
N SER A 464 -1.84 -45.67 2.35
CA SER A 464 -0.55 -44.99 2.22
C SER A 464 -0.38 -43.95 3.33
N LYS A 465 0.86 -43.70 3.78
CA LYS A 465 1.16 -42.55 4.65
C LYS A 465 0.83 -41.21 3.99
N TYR A 466 0.74 -41.15 2.65
CA TYR A 466 0.45 -39.94 1.87
C TYR A 466 -1.05 -39.76 1.52
N ASP A 467 -1.94 -40.67 1.95
CA ASP A 467 -3.37 -40.57 1.64
C ASP A 467 -4.05 -39.51 2.53
N LYS A 468 -4.76 -38.54 1.96
CA LYS A 468 -5.43 -37.46 2.72
C LYS A 468 -6.49 -37.95 3.73
N ASP A 469 -6.93 -39.19 3.61
CA ASP A 469 -7.85 -39.91 4.50
C ASP A 469 -7.17 -41.10 5.21
N VAL A 470 -5.85 -41.03 5.45
CA VAL A 470 -5.06 -42.11 6.09
C VAL A 470 -5.52 -42.47 7.50
N CYS A 471 -6.08 -41.53 8.27
CA CYS A 471 -6.52 -41.76 9.65
C CYS A 471 -8.05 -41.92 9.75
N SER A 472 -8.49 -43.04 10.34
CA SER A 472 -9.88 -43.39 10.65
C SER A 472 -10.11 -43.43 12.17
N GLN A 473 -11.35 -43.30 12.63
CA GLN A 473 -11.67 -43.17 14.05
C GLN A 473 -11.67 -44.52 14.81
N CYS A 474 -11.28 -44.48 16.08
CA CYS A 474 -11.40 -45.58 17.04
C CYS A 474 -12.84 -45.64 17.59
N ASP A 475 -13.77 -46.28 16.86
CA ASP A 475 -15.18 -46.38 17.26
C ASP A 475 -15.42 -47.49 18.32
N CYS A 476 -14.59 -47.51 19.36
CA CYS A 476 -14.69 -48.51 20.42
C CYS A 476 -15.98 -48.33 21.24
N LEU A 477 -16.80 -49.39 21.39
CA LEU A 477 -18.03 -49.34 22.17
C LEU A 477 -17.73 -49.44 23.68
N MET A 478 -18.08 -48.39 24.42
CA MET A 478 -17.93 -48.29 25.90
C MET A 478 -18.43 -49.54 26.64
N ASP A 479 -19.55 -50.11 26.22
CA ASP A 479 -20.20 -51.22 26.93
C ASP A 479 -19.42 -52.54 26.84
N GLY A 480 -18.58 -52.70 25.81
CA GLY A 480 -17.84 -53.92 25.49
C GLY A 480 -16.32 -53.85 25.68
N VAL A 481 -15.76 -52.71 26.09
CA VAL A 481 -14.32 -52.57 26.38
C VAL A 481 -13.95 -52.88 27.83
N ASN A 482 -12.70 -53.29 28.04
CA ASN A 482 -12.17 -53.74 29.34
C ASN A 482 -11.59 -52.62 30.23
N ASN A 483 -11.61 -51.35 29.79
CA ASN A 483 -11.24 -50.17 30.57
C ASN A 483 -11.83 -48.91 29.91
N VAL A 484 -11.94 -47.79 30.65
CA VAL A 484 -12.56 -46.53 30.20
C VAL A 484 -11.72 -45.77 29.13
N ASN A 485 -10.64 -46.38 28.61
CA ASN A 485 -9.86 -45.82 27.51
C ASN A 485 -10.39 -46.35 26.17
N LEU A 486 -10.90 -45.46 25.32
CA LEU A 486 -11.42 -45.78 23.99
C LEU A 486 -10.37 -45.66 22.87
N ASP A 487 -9.09 -45.41 23.18
CA ASP A 487 -8.07 -45.39 22.13
C ASP A 487 -7.75 -46.82 21.64
N CYS A 488 -7.49 -46.94 20.34
CA CYS A 488 -7.30 -48.22 19.63
C CYS A 488 -5.90 -48.33 19.01
N GLU A 489 -5.51 -49.54 18.59
CA GLU A 489 -4.19 -49.81 18.01
C GLU A 489 -3.93 -48.95 16.76
N LYS A 490 -2.81 -48.21 16.73
CA LYS A 490 -2.57 -47.14 15.73
C LYS A 490 -2.41 -47.63 14.29
N ASP A 491 -2.09 -48.90 14.09
CA ASP A 491 -2.23 -49.60 12.82
C ASP A 491 -3.30 -50.69 12.98
N GLY A 492 -4.28 -50.74 12.08
CA GLY A 492 -5.35 -51.75 12.11
C GLY A 492 -6.54 -51.47 13.04
N GLY A 493 -6.37 -50.70 14.12
CA GLY A 493 -7.48 -50.06 14.84
C GLY A 493 -8.29 -50.95 15.76
N GLN A 494 -7.68 -51.99 16.35
CA GLN A 494 -8.34 -52.92 17.26
C GLN A 494 -8.57 -52.29 18.65
N CYS A 495 -9.79 -52.45 19.18
CA CYS A 495 -10.19 -52.06 20.54
C CYS A 495 -10.01 -53.23 21.54
N ASN A 496 -9.94 -52.93 22.85
CA ASN A 496 -9.64 -53.91 23.91
C ASN A 496 -10.92 -54.48 24.56
N CYS A 497 -11.41 -55.62 24.06
CA CYS A 497 -12.75 -56.15 24.36
C CYS A 497 -12.86 -57.04 25.61
N LYS A 498 -14.06 -57.09 26.21
CA LYS A 498 -14.48 -57.98 27.31
C LYS A 498 -14.55 -59.47 26.91
N SER A 499 -14.60 -60.36 27.91
CA SER A 499 -14.46 -61.82 27.77
C SER A 499 -15.35 -62.47 26.70
N TYR A 500 -16.64 -62.17 26.67
CA TYR A 500 -17.64 -62.73 25.74
C TYR A 500 -18.00 -61.77 24.60
N VAL A 501 -17.12 -60.81 24.33
CA VAL A 501 -17.25 -59.79 23.28
C VAL A 501 -16.11 -59.93 22.25
N GLU A 502 -16.38 -59.60 21.00
CA GLU A 502 -15.44 -59.60 19.87
C GLU A 502 -15.72 -58.44 18.88
N SER A 503 -15.18 -58.54 17.66
CA SER A 503 -15.01 -57.49 16.63
C SER A 503 -13.82 -56.52 16.85
N ARG A 504 -13.58 -55.66 15.86
CA ARG A 504 -12.65 -54.52 15.96
C ARG A 504 -13.09 -53.50 17.01
N GLN A 505 -14.40 -53.25 17.09
CA GLN A 505 -15.01 -52.14 17.85
C GLN A 505 -15.53 -52.57 19.23
N CYS A 506 -15.47 -53.87 19.56
CA CYS A 506 -16.01 -54.46 20.79
C CYS A 506 -17.54 -54.28 20.96
N ASP A 507 -18.29 -54.29 19.86
CA ASP A 507 -19.75 -54.12 19.85
C ASP A 507 -20.55 -55.45 19.82
N THR A 508 -19.87 -56.57 19.55
CA THR A 508 -20.50 -57.84 19.15
C THR A 508 -20.30 -58.92 20.20
N CYS A 509 -21.39 -59.51 20.70
CA CYS A 509 -21.33 -60.72 21.53
C CYS A 509 -20.82 -61.94 20.75
N LYS A 510 -20.03 -62.79 21.39
CA LYS A 510 -19.54 -64.06 20.80
C LYS A 510 -20.71 -65.02 20.50
N PRO A 511 -20.60 -65.89 19.47
CA PRO A 511 -21.68 -66.77 19.04
C PRO A 511 -22.28 -67.61 20.18
N GLY A 512 -23.62 -67.61 20.27
CA GLY A 512 -24.38 -68.27 21.35
C GLY A 512 -24.70 -67.35 22.53
N PHE A 513 -24.17 -66.13 22.56
CA PHE A 513 -24.44 -65.11 23.56
C PHE A 513 -25.14 -63.88 22.98
N TYR A 514 -25.85 -63.12 23.82
CA TYR A 514 -26.61 -61.92 23.45
C TYR A 514 -26.65 -60.87 24.56
N ASN A 515 -27.27 -59.71 24.30
CA ASN A 515 -27.49 -58.65 25.30
C ASN A 515 -26.18 -58.11 25.91
N LEU A 516 -25.38 -57.44 25.08
CA LEU A 516 -24.20 -56.72 25.54
C LEU A 516 -24.60 -55.61 26.52
N GLN A 517 -24.06 -55.66 27.74
CA GLN A 517 -24.36 -54.71 28.82
C GLN A 517 -23.09 -54.19 29.49
N ALA A 518 -22.99 -52.86 29.67
CA ALA A 518 -21.87 -52.22 30.36
C ALA A 518 -21.62 -52.79 31.77
N THR A 519 -22.70 -53.10 32.48
CA THR A 519 -22.71 -53.67 33.85
C THR A 519 -22.35 -55.15 33.92
N ASN A 520 -22.40 -55.89 32.80
CA ASN A 520 -21.94 -57.26 32.75
C ASN A 520 -20.40 -57.26 32.60
N PRO A 521 -19.64 -57.87 33.52
CA PRO A 521 -18.17 -57.86 33.48
C PRO A 521 -17.61 -58.63 32.28
N ASP A 522 -18.28 -59.70 31.85
CA ASP A 522 -17.88 -60.51 30.69
C ASP A 522 -18.57 -60.04 29.38
N GLY A 523 -19.65 -59.27 29.50
CA GLY A 523 -20.34 -58.58 28.41
C GLY A 523 -21.77 -59.06 28.15
N CYS A 524 -21.98 -60.37 27.95
CA CYS A 524 -23.20 -60.92 27.33
C CYS A 524 -23.80 -62.16 28.05
N ASP A 525 -25.09 -62.41 27.82
CA ASP A 525 -25.96 -63.49 28.37
C ASP A 525 -26.20 -64.64 27.36
N ASN A 526 -26.96 -65.71 27.68
CA ASN A 526 -27.10 -66.95 26.86
C ASN A 526 -28.56 -67.30 26.45
N CYS A 527 -28.79 -67.80 25.22
CA CYS A 527 -30.06 -67.69 24.48
C CYS A 527 -31.12 -68.82 24.58
N SER A 528 -30.74 -70.11 24.55
CA SER A 528 -31.66 -71.29 24.69
C SER A 528 -32.79 -71.48 23.62
N CYS A 529 -32.49 -72.16 22.50
CA CYS A 529 -33.36 -72.30 21.31
C CYS A 529 -34.03 -73.68 21.08
N VAL A 530 -35.09 -73.75 20.23
CA VAL A 530 -35.89 -74.98 19.97
C VAL A 530 -35.70 -75.52 18.54
N THR A 531 -35.21 -76.75 18.44
CA THR A 531 -34.63 -77.33 17.21
C THR A 531 -35.59 -77.71 16.09
N MET A 532 -36.90 -77.91 16.35
CA MET A 532 -37.87 -78.21 15.28
C MET A 532 -38.14 -77.00 14.38
N GLY A 533 -38.15 -75.81 14.99
CA GLY A 533 -38.42 -74.54 14.34
C GLY A 533 -37.18 -73.71 14.00
N THR A 534 -36.01 -73.98 14.59
CA THR A 534 -34.74 -73.39 14.13
C THR A 534 -34.21 -74.07 12.87
N GLN A 535 -33.30 -73.38 12.18
CA GLN A 535 -32.60 -73.92 11.02
C GLN A 535 -31.51 -74.89 11.48
N HIS A 536 -31.41 -76.06 10.83
CA HIS A 536 -30.40 -77.10 11.05
C HIS A 536 -30.24 -77.63 12.49
N GLY A 537 -31.14 -77.28 13.42
CA GLY A 537 -31.02 -77.62 14.84
C GLY A 537 -30.01 -76.75 15.61
N ASP A 538 -29.62 -75.61 15.05
CA ASP A 538 -28.67 -74.69 15.69
C ASP A 538 -29.26 -74.06 16.96
N VAL A 539 -28.36 -73.77 17.91
CA VAL A 539 -28.59 -73.12 19.21
C VAL A 539 -28.06 -71.69 19.26
N THR A 540 -27.42 -71.19 18.20
CA THR A 540 -27.09 -69.75 18.07
C THR A 540 -28.34 -68.87 17.92
N CYS A 541 -28.13 -67.57 18.14
CA CYS A 541 -29.16 -66.57 18.36
C CYS A 541 -28.67 -65.19 17.92
N HIS A 542 -29.59 -64.23 17.86
CA HIS A 542 -29.28 -62.84 17.55
C HIS A 542 -28.60 -62.13 18.75
N PRO A 543 -27.39 -61.55 18.59
CA PRO A 543 -26.51 -61.13 19.70
C PRO A 543 -26.97 -59.91 20.50
N ILE A 544 -28.13 -59.32 20.18
CA ILE A 544 -28.73 -58.22 20.96
C ILE A 544 -30.03 -58.65 21.63
N THR A 545 -30.77 -59.58 21.03
CA THR A 545 -32.18 -59.87 21.42
C THR A 545 -32.43 -61.31 21.87
N GLY A 546 -31.46 -62.21 21.72
CA GLY A 546 -31.57 -63.62 22.13
C GLY A 546 -32.51 -64.46 21.25
N VAL A 547 -33.16 -63.83 20.26
CA VAL A 547 -34.07 -64.46 19.29
C VAL A 547 -33.32 -65.52 18.50
N CYS A 548 -33.92 -66.70 18.40
CA CYS A 548 -33.34 -67.87 17.76
C CYS A 548 -33.46 -67.84 16.23
N ASN A 549 -32.53 -68.51 15.54
CA ASN A 549 -32.51 -68.56 14.07
C ASN A 549 -33.61 -69.49 13.50
N CYS A 550 -34.84 -68.97 13.45
CA CYS A 550 -36.02 -69.70 12.96
C CYS A 550 -35.96 -70.03 11.46
N LYS A 551 -36.55 -71.16 11.06
CA LYS A 551 -36.91 -71.46 9.67
C LYS A 551 -37.76 -70.30 9.13
N ASN A 552 -37.47 -69.85 7.91
CA ASN A 552 -37.79 -68.49 7.44
C ASN A 552 -39.22 -68.01 7.72
N ASN A 553 -40.22 -68.87 7.58
CA ASN A 553 -41.62 -68.50 7.63
C ASN A 553 -42.28 -68.86 8.99
N VAL A 554 -41.45 -69.19 9.99
CA VAL A 554 -41.79 -69.41 11.41
C VAL A 554 -41.53 -68.13 12.23
N ARG A 555 -42.25 -67.93 13.34
CA ARG A 555 -42.21 -66.77 14.26
C ARG A 555 -42.17 -67.20 15.72
N ASN A 556 -42.21 -66.16 16.58
CA ASN A 556 -41.99 -66.17 18.03
C ASN A 556 -40.52 -66.50 18.34
N ASP A 557 -40.00 -65.97 19.46
CA ASP A 557 -38.54 -65.82 19.65
C ASP A 557 -37.79 -67.15 19.83
N LYS A 558 -38.54 -68.22 20.13
CA LYS A 558 -38.06 -69.60 20.24
C LYS A 558 -38.51 -70.50 19.08
N CYS A 559 -39.12 -69.93 18.04
CA CYS A 559 -39.48 -70.56 16.76
C CYS A 559 -40.56 -71.66 16.84
N ASP A 560 -41.84 -71.30 17.05
CA ASP A 560 -42.93 -72.27 17.28
C ASP A 560 -44.26 -72.05 16.51
N ALA A 561 -44.43 -71.01 15.69
CA ALA A 561 -45.67 -70.77 14.92
C ALA A 561 -45.44 -70.18 13.51
N CYS A 562 -46.39 -70.23 12.55
CA CYS A 562 -46.24 -69.52 11.26
C CYS A 562 -46.28 -67.99 11.39
N LYS A 563 -45.46 -67.29 10.60
CA LYS A 563 -45.57 -65.84 10.35
C LYS A 563 -46.92 -65.49 9.70
N TYR A 564 -47.49 -64.34 10.05
CA TYR A 564 -48.65 -63.79 9.33
C TYR A 564 -48.23 -63.36 7.92
N GLY A 565 -49.13 -63.51 6.94
CA GLY A 565 -48.74 -63.40 5.52
C GLY A 565 -48.06 -64.66 4.96
N TYR A 566 -48.04 -65.75 5.74
CA TYR A 566 -47.55 -67.08 5.36
C TYR A 566 -48.46 -68.18 5.93
N TYR A 567 -48.50 -69.36 5.30
CA TYR A 567 -49.38 -70.48 5.71
C TYR A 567 -48.68 -71.84 5.85
N ASN A 568 -49.25 -72.70 6.72
CA ASN A 568 -48.98 -74.14 6.93
C ASN A 568 -47.57 -74.57 7.43
N LEU A 569 -47.43 -74.94 8.72
CA LEU A 569 -46.14 -75.32 9.36
C LEU A 569 -45.89 -76.84 9.46
N THR A 570 -44.74 -77.32 8.97
CA THR A 570 -44.20 -78.66 9.31
C THR A 570 -42.70 -78.65 9.57
N ASP A 571 -42.19 -79.68 10.24
CA ASP A 571 -40.76 -79.92 10.48
C ASP A 571 -40.00 -80.26 9.18
N THR A 572 -40.65 -81.06 8.32
CA THR A 572 -40.24 -81.48 6.97
C THR A 572 -40.19 -80.35 5.95
N ASN A 573 -40.85 -79.20 6.20
CA ASN A 573 -40.71 -78.02 5.35
C ASN A 573 -39.41 -77.26 5.73
N PRO A 574 -38.42 -77.14 4.84
CA PRO A 574 -37.17 -76.42 5.14
C PRO A 574 -37.38 -74.92 5.43
N LEU A 575 -38.50 -74.34 4.99
CA LEU A 575 -38.87 -72.94 5.24
C LEU A 575 -39.95 -72.78 6.34
N GLY A 576 -40.45 -73.88 6.90
CA GLY A 576 -41.58 -73.89 7.84
C GLY A 576 -42.94 -73.71 7.17
N CYS A 577 -43.22 -72.53 6.62
CA CYS A 577 -44.52 -72.09 6.03
C CYS A 577 -44.36 -71.47 4.60
N THR A 578 -45.39 -70.85 3.99
CA THR A 578 -45.39 -70.41 2.56
C THR A 578 -46.07 -69.03 2.31
N PRO A 579 -45.52 -68.07 1.51
CA PRO A 579 -45.93 -66.64 1.42
C PRO A 579 -47.21 -66.25 0.63
N CYS A 580 -47.62 -64.97 0.78
CA CYS A 580 -48.84 -64.31 0.24
C CYS A 580 -48.71 -63.45 -1.04
N ASP A 581 -47.87 -62.40 -1.04
CA ASP A 581 -47.53 -61.50 -2.17
C ASP A 581 -48.61 -60.54 -2.78
N CYS A 582 -48.80 -59.33 -2.23
CA CYS A 582 -49.69 -58.26 -2.74
C CYS A 582 -48.91 -56.92 -3.00
N ASN A 583 -49.42 -55.92 -3.75
CA ASN A 583 -48.72 -54.62 -3.98
C ASN A 583 -49.30 -53.49 -3.09
N PRO A 584 -48.52 -52.87 -2.19
CA PRO A 584 -49.06 -51.96 -1.17
C PRO A 584 -49.76 -50.68 -1.65
N MET A 585 -49.49 -50.17 -2.86
CA MET A 585 -50.05 -48.87 -3.28
C MET A 585 -51.37 -48.97 -4.05
N GLY A 586 -51.67 -50.15 -4.62
CA GLY A 586 -52.96 -50.42 -5.24
C GLY A 586 -53.77 -51.50 -4.54
N ALA A 587 -53.31 -52.07 -3.43
CA ALA A 587 -54.02 -53.12 -2.69
C ALA A 587 -54.46 -52.66 -1.30
N THR A 588 -55.73 -52.91 -0.95
CA THR A 588 -56.31 -52.49 0.34
C THR A 588 -55.81 -53.34 1.53
N SER A 589 -55.07 -54.43 1.29
CA SER A 589 -54.46 -55.28 2.31
C SER A 589 -53.29 -56.11 1.77
N GLN A 590 -52.30 -56.34 2.63
CA GLN A 590 -51.16 -57.25 2.40
C GLN A 590 -51.38 -58.66 2.97
N PHE A 591 -52.37 -58.85 3.84
CA PHE A 591 -52.67 -60.14 4.43
C PHE A 591 -53.60 -60.94 3.52
N CYS A 592 -53.03 -61.94 2.85
CA CYS A 592 -53.80 -62.94 2.13
C CYS A 592 -54.39 -63.98 3.10
N GLU A 593 -55.42 -64.70 2.64
CA GLU A 593 -56.13 -65.70 3.46
C GLU A 593 -55.17 -66.83 3.92
N PRO A 594 -55.11 -67.19 5.24
CA PRO A 594 -54.01 -68.00 5.80
C PRO A 594 -53.99 -69.50 5.46
N PHE A 595 -54.71 -69.95 4.43
CA PHE A 595 -54.59 -71.29 3.84
C PHE A 595 -54.59 -71.30 2.30
N THR A 596 -54.93 -70.18 1.62
CA THR A 596 -55.20 -70.14 0.16
C THR A 596 -54.59 -68.96 -0.61
N GLY A 597 -54.75 -67.73 -0.11
CA GLY A 597 -53.93 -66.56 -0.44
C GLY A 597 -54.22 -65.69 -1.69
N GLN A 598 -55.28 -64.86 -1.63
CA GLN A 598 -55.60 -63.79 -2.60
C GLN A 598 -55.56 -62.37 -1.96
N CYS A 599 -55.40 -61.32 -2.80
CA CYS A 599 -55.29 -59.89 -2.43
C CYS A 599 -56.48 -59.03 -2.94
N PRO A 600 -56.87 -57.93 -2.27
CA PRO A 600 -57.90 -56.95 -2.71
C PRO A 600 -57.29 -55.63 -3.28
N CYS A 601 -57.96 -54.92 -4.22
CA CYS A 601 -57.46 -53.68 -4.86
C CYS A 601 -58.19 -52.37 -4.50
N GLU A 602 -57.48 -51.25 -4.63
CA GLU A 602 -57.91 -49.83 -4.49
C GLU A 602 -58.46 -49.21 -5.78
N ASP A 603 -59.18 -48.09 -5.67
CA ASP A 603 -59.86 -47.45 -6.80
C ASP A 603 -58.90 -46.71 -7.76
N ARG A 604 -59.20 -46.75 -9.06
CA ARG A 604 -58.35 -46.31 -10.20
C ARG A 604 -57.03 -47.10 -10.40
N VAL A 605 -56.81 -48.21 -9.70
CA VAL A 605 -55.61 -49.09 -9.79
C VAL A 605 -56.03 -50.57 -9.93
N VAL A 606 -55.24 -51.44 -10.59
CA VAL A 606 -55.67 -52.82 -10.96
C VAL A 606 -54.55 -53.89 -10.94
N GLY A 607 -54.85 -55.16 -10.61
CA GLY A 607 -53.94 -56.33 -10.73
C GLY A 607 -54.23 -57.49 -9.74
N ARG A 608 -53.48 -58.62 -9.77
CA ARG A 608 -53.48 -59.59 -8.64
C ARG A 608 -52.68 -59.06 -7.45
N LYS A 609 -51.70 -58.21 -7.75
CA LYS A 609 -50.95 -57.43 -6.75
C LYS A 609 -51.46 -55.98 -6.66
N CYS A 610 -51.88 -55.39 -7.79
CA CYS A 610 -52.61 -54.12 -7.95
C CYS A 610 -51.71 -52.87 -8.11
N ASP A 611 -51.45 -52.40 -9.34
CA ASP A 611 -50.26 -51.55 -9.60
C ASP A 611 -50.16 -50.64 -10.89
N VAL A 612 -51.25 -50.09 -11.46
CA VAL A 612 -51.17 -49.19 -12.66
C VAL A 612 -52.20 -48.01 -12.67
N CYS A 613 -51.81 -46.78 -13.07
CA CYS A 613 -52.70 -45.60 -13.31
C CYS A 613 -53.66 -45.77 -14.52
N THR A 614 -54.74 -44.99 -14.53
CA THR A 614 -55.67 -44.80 -15.68
C THR A 614 -55.26 -43.63 -16.60
N SER A 615 -55.65 -43.70 -17.88
CA SER A 615 -55.32 -42.74 -18.95
C SER A 615 -55.84 -41.31 -18.75
N GLY A 616 -55.17 -40.33 -19.38
CA GLY A 616 -55.53 -38.90 -19.34
C GLY A 616 -54.79 -38.09 -18.27
N TYR A 617 -53.91 -38.74 -17.53
CA TYR A 617 -53.15 -38.21 -16.41
C TYR A 617 -51.69 -38.72 -16.45
N TYR A 618 -50.75 -38.02 -15.81
CA TYR A 618 -49.33 -38.39 -15.68
C TYR A 618 -48.89 -38.51 -14.21
N ASP A 619 -47.81 -39.27 -13.96
CA ASP A 619 -47.24 -39.55 -12.63
C ASP A 619 -48.11 -40.39 -11.66
N PHE A 620 -47.77 -41.68 -11.54
CA PHE A 620 -48.39 -42.66 -10.63
C PHE A 620 -48.01 -42.47 -9.16
N PHE A 621 -46.90 -41.79 -8.86
CA PHE A 621 -46.47 -41.52 -7.48
C PHE A 621 -47.14 -40.26 -6.90
N ASN A 622 -47.66 -39.38 -7.76
CA ASN A 622 -48.47 -38.21 -7.38
C ASN A 622 -49.96 -38.34 -7.77
N ASN A 623 -50.52 -39.54 -7.65
CA ASN A 623 -51.98 -39.81 -7.73
C ASN A 623 -52.63 -39.52 -9.12
N CYS A 624 -51.83 -39.50 -10.19
CA CYS A 624 -52.17 -39.19 -11.59
C CYS A 624 -52.69 -37.72 -11.80
N VAL A 625 -51.92 -36.86 -12.51
CA VAL A 625 -52.07 -35.39 -12.66
C VAL A 625 -52.34 -34.92 -14.13
N PRO A 626 -53.08 -33.82 -14.43
CA PRO A 626 -53.39 -33.37 -15.82
C PRO A 626 -52.59 -32.14 -16.36
N CYS A 627 -52.66 -31.86 -17.68
CA CYS A 627 -51.79 -30.91 -18.44
C CYS A 627 -52.50 -29.70 -19.11
N LYS A 628 -51.74 -28.72 -19.66
CA LYS A 628 -52.22 -27.47 -20.34
C LYS A 628 -51.26 -26.93 -21.42
N CYS A 629 -51.76 -26.37 -22.55
CA CYS A 629 -50.98 -25.78 -23.68
C CYS A 629 -51.70 -24.55 -24.30
N ASP A 630 -51.02 -23.63 -25.03
CA ASP A 630 -51.65 -22.49 -25.73
C ASP A 630 -52.06 -22.84 -27.18
N VAL A 631 -53.32 -22.55 -27.54
CA VAL A 631 -53.93 -22.97 -28.81
C VAL A 631 -53.56 -22.15 -30.05
N GLN A 632 -52.95 -20.96 -29.92
CA GLN A 632 -52.60 -20.16 -31.11
C GLN A 632 -51.24 -20.55 -31.69
N GLY A 633 -50.26 -20.84 -30.84
CA GLY A 633 -48.94 -21.33 -31.24
C GLY A 633 -48.79 -22.86 -31.32
N THR A 634 -49.69 -23.65 -30.71
CA THR A 634 -49.61 -25.13 -30.68
C THR A 634 -50.34 -25.79 -31.87
N ILE A 635 -49.93 -27.01 -32.24
CA ILE A 635 -50.58 -27.83 -33.28
C ILE A 635 -51.85 -28.52 -32.72
N PRO A 636 -53.02 -28.45 -33.40
CA PRO A 636 -54.27 -29.04 -32.90
C PRO A 636 -54.25 -30.56 -32.74
N GLY A 637 -54.87 -31.06 -31.67
CA GLY A 637 -55.17 -32.48 -31.45
C GLY A 637 -54.16 -33.28 -30.61
N SER A 638 -53.05 -32.68 -30.20
CA SER A 638 -52.07 -33.32 -29.31
C SER A 638 -52.48 -33.25 -27.82
N ILE A 639 -52.32 -34.36 -27.10
CA ILE A 639 -52.28 -34.40 -25.63
C ILE A 639 -50.83 -34.49 -25.14
N CYS A 640 -50.59 -34.10 -23.89
CA CYS A 640 -49.27 -34.18 -23.27
C CYS A 640 -48.79 -35.64 -23.07
N ASN A 641 -47.49 -35.80 -22.84
CA ASN A 641 -46.89 -37.07 -22.48
C ASN A 641 -47.28 -37.50 -21.05
N ALA A 642 -47.70 -38.77 -20.87
CA ALA A 642 -48.15 -39.37 -19.60
C ALA A 642 -47.05 -39.57 -18.53
N VAL A 643 -45.86 -39.00 -18.73
CA VAL A 643 -44.79 -38.86 -17.72
C VAL A 643 -44.18 -37.44 -17.72
N THR A 644 -44.19 -36.69 -18.84
CA THR A 644 -43.36 -35.47 -19.00
C THR A 644 -44.03 -34.17 -19.49
N GLY A 645 -45.33 -34.14 -19.79
CA GLY A 645 -46.11 -32.87 -19.84
C GLY A 645 -45.98 -31.88 -21.03
N GLN A 646 -45.01 -32.00 -21.94
CA GLN A 646 -44.68 -30.99 -22.99
C GLN A 646 -45.71 -30.81 -24.15
N CYS A 647 -45.74 -29.61 -24.76
CA CYS A 647 -46.57 -29.15 -25.91
C CYS A 647 -45.76 -28.97 -27.24
N VAL A 648 -46.41 -28.67 -28.40
CA VAL A 648 -45.79 -28.72 -29.76
C VAL A 648 -46.13 -27.51 -30.65
N CYS A 649 -45.12 -26.74 -31.12
CA CYS A 649 -45.28 -25.38 -31.70
C CYS A 649 -45.30 -25.24 -33.25
N LYS A 650 -45.66 -24.04 -33.75
CA LYS A 650 -45.66 -23.58 -35.16
C LYS A 650 -44.36 -22.86 -35.61
N THR A 651 -44.19 -22.64 -36.91
CA THR A 651 -42.88 -22.35 -37.55
C THR A 651 -42.21 -21.00 -37.27
N ASN A 652 -42.94 -19.88 -37.20
CA ASN A 652 -42.34 -18.57 -36.84
C ASN A 652 -42.65 -18.22 -35.36
N VAL A 653 -42.84 -19.25 -34.50
CA VAL A 653 -43.30 -19.10 -33.11
C VAL A 653 -42.51 -20.01 -32.14
N GLN A 654 -42.16 -19.50 -30.95
CA GLN A 654 -41.38 -20.26 -29.95
C GLN A 654 -41.96 -20.19 -28.52
N GLY A 655 -41.43 -21.02 -27.59
CA GLY A 655 -41.77 -21.06 -26.17
C GLY A 655 -42.31 -22.42 -25.66
N LEU A 656 -42.22 -22.71 -24.36
CA LEU A 656 -42.66 -24.00 -23.76
C LEU A 656 -44.15 -24.30 -24.03
N ALA A 657 -44.98 -23.25 -24.07
CA ALA A 657 -46.39 -23.27 -24.44
C ALA A 657 -46.69 -22.62 -25.82
N CYS A 658 -45.66 -22.16 -26.55
CA CYS A 658 -45.69 -21.60 -27.91
C CYS A 658 -46.37 -20.20 -28.07
N ASN A 659 -45.64 -19.07 -27.93
CA ASN A 659 -46.28 -17.74 -27.83
C ASN A 659 -45.51 -16.43 -28.23
N GLU A 660 -44.48 -16.42 -29.10
CA GLU A 660 -43.83 -15.15 -29.59
C GLU A 660 -43.20 -15.23 -31.02
N CYS A 661 -42.98 -14.09 -31.73
CA CYS A 661 -42.47 -14.01 -33.13
C CYS A 661 -40.95 -14.22 -33.31
N ALA A 662 -40.53 -14.55 -34.55
CA ALA A 662 -39.14 -14.63 -35.00
C ALA A 662 -38.66 -13.43 -35.86
N ASP A 663 -37.33 -13.26 -35.95
CA ASP A 663 -36.66 -12.13 -36.58
C ASP A 663 -36.79 -12.04 -38.12
N GLY A 664 -36.62 -10.83 -38.65
CA GLY A 664 -36.82 -10.50 -40.06
C GLY A 664 -38.29 -10.24 -40.44
N SER A 665 -39.22 -10.44 -39.51
CA SER A 665 -40.67 -10.33 -39.73
C SER A 665 -41.39 -9.48 -38.66
N TYR A 666 -42.62 -9.03 -38.95
CA TYR A 666 -43.44 -8.18 -38.06
C TYR A 666 -44.86 -8.74 -37.80
N ALA A 667 -45.47 -8.26 -36.71
CA ALA A 667 -46.83 -8.57 -36.21
C ALA A 667 -47.11 -10.04 -35.82
N PHE A 668 -47.19 -10.30 -34.50
CA PHE A 668 -47.51 -11.63 -33.95
C PHE A 668 -48.98 -12.02 -34.14
N GLY A 669 -49.21 -13.24 -34.61
CA GLY A 669 -50.54 -13.77 -34.91
C GLY A 669 -51.11 -13.34 -36.26
N ALA A 670 -50.34 -12.60 -37.08
CA ALA A 670 -50.77 -12.09 -38.38
C ALA A 670 -50.84 -13.16 -39.49
N SER A 671 -50.26 -14.35 -39.28
CA SER A 671 -50.28 -15.47 -40.21
C SER A 671 -50.67 -16.78 -39.49
N THR A 672 -51.76 -17.43 -39.94
CA THR A 672 -52.35 -18.61 -39.27
C THR A 672 -51.42 -19.83 -39.23
N ASP A 673 -50.61 -19.98 -40.28
CA ASP A 673 -49.79 -21.16 -40.54
C ASP A 673 -48.34 -20.98 -40.06
N LYS A 674 -47.88 -19.72 -39.92
CA LYS A 674 -46.50 -19.38 -39.55
C LYS A 674 -46.38 -18.47 -38.33
N GLY A 675 -46.97 -17.27 -38.39
CA GLY A 675 -46.95 -16.29 -37.30
C GLY A 675 -46.95 -14.80 -37.73
N CYS A 676 -46.04 -14.38 -38.63
CA CYS A 676 -45.59 -12.98 -38.81
C CYS A 676 -45.19 -12.66 -40.31
N ASN A 677 -44.97 -11.39 -40.74
CA ASN A 677 -44.91 -10.88 -42.17
C ASN A 677 -43.67 -10.00 -42.59
N ASP A 678 -43.49 -9.57 -43.87
CA ASP A 678 -42.22 -9.01 -44.49
C ASP A 678 -42.30 -7.61 -45.28
N CYS A 679 -41.18 -7.01 -45.79
CA CYS A 679 -40.95 -5.56 -46.19
C CYS A 679 -40.64 -5.16 -47.71
N THR A 680 -40.73 -3.87 -48.17
CA THR A 680 -40.33 -3.35 -49.56
C THR A 680 -40.13 -1.78 -49.73
N CYS A 681 -39.36 -1.24 -50.72
CA CYS A 681 -39.10 0.22 -51.03
C CYS A 681 -38.89 0.61 -52.56
N ASP A 682 -38.87 1.92 -52.94
CA ASP A 682 -38.57 2.49 -54.30
C ASP A 682 -37.05 2.84 -54.48
N LEU A 683 -36.57 3.12 -55.71
CA LEU A 683 -35.16 3.31 -56.06
C LEU A 683 -34.78 4.68 -56.70
N ALA A 684 -35.71 5.44 -57.29
CA ALA A 684 -35.33 6.61 -58.09
C ALA A 684 -34.88 7.81 -57.23
N GLY A 685 -35.67 8.15 -56.22
CA GLY A 685 -35.33 9.18 -55.23
C GLY A 685 -34.71 8.65 -53.93
N THR A 686 -34.64 7.32 -53.74
CA THR A 686 -34.05 6.71 -52.55
C THR A 686 -32.53 6.78 -52.56
N ILE A 687 -31.91 6.97 -51.39
CA ILE A 687 -30.45 6.94 -51.24
C ILE A 687 -29.95 5.50 -51.44
N ASN A 688 -28.97 5.29 -52.32
CA ASN A 688 -28.19 4.04 -52.46
C ASN A 688 -28.94 2.71 -52.69
N SER A 689 -30.26 2.73 -52.95
CA SER A 689 -31.03 1.61 -53.55
C SER A 689 -31.10 0.29 -52.76
N THR A 690 -31.70 0.28 -51.57
CA THR A 690 -31.89 -0.93 -50.72
C THR A 690 -33.30 -1.06 -50.12
N SER A 691 -33.62 -2.18 -49.45
CA SER A 691 -34.99 -2.55 -49.04
C SER A 691 -35.07 -3.23 -47.65
N SER A 692 -35.03 -2.45 -46.57
CA SER A 692 -35.14 -2.92 -45.17
C SER A 692 -36.17 -2.10 -44.40
N CYS A 693 -36.94 -2.69 -43.48
CA CYS A 693 -38.00 -1.98 -42.75
C CYS A 693 -38.16 -2.40 -41.27
N ASP A 694 -38.93 -1.60 -40.51
CA ASP A 694 -39.14 -1.72 -39.05
C ASP A 694 -40.06 -2.90 -38.64
N LYS A 695 -39.80 -3.50 -37.46
CA LYS A 695 -40.48 -4.70 -36.93
C LYS A 695 -41.92 -4.47 -36.42
N VAL A 696 -42.51 -3.28 -36.61
CA VAL A 696 -43.92 -2.99 -36.33
C VAL A 696 -44.63 -2.23 -37.47
N SER A 697 -43.92 -1.39 -38.25
CA SER A 697 -44.54 -0.34 -39.09
C SER A 697 -44.01 -0.18 -40.54
N GLY A 698 -42.70 -0.24 -40.76
CA GLY A 698 -42.05 -0.39 -42.09
C GLY A 698 -42.01 0.79 -43.10
N ASN A 699 -41.04 1.72 -43.00
CA ASN A 699 -40.83 2.87 -43.92
C ASN A 699 -39.39 2.97 -44.53
N CYS A 700 -39.14 3.93 -45.46
CA CYS A 700 -37.93 4.06 -46.34
C CYS A 700 -37.21 5.47 -46.28
N HIS A 701 -36.16 5.74 -47.10
CA HIS A 701 -35.25 6.94 -47.02
C HIS A 701 -34.83 7.61 -48.38
N CYS A 702 -34.50 8.93 -48.43
CA CYS A 702 -34.47 9.78 -49.67
C CYS A 702 -33.28 10.75 -49.92
N LYS A 703 -33.01 11.11 -51.19
CA LYS A 703 -31.94 12.00 -51.74
C LYS A 703 -32.11 13.52 -51.48
N GLU A 704 -31.06 14.32 -51.70
CA GLU A 704 -30.92 15.67 -51.12
C GLU A 704 -31.80 16.80 -51.72
N ASN A 705 -31.84 17.03 -53.04
CA ASN A 705 -32.86 17.94 -53.62
C ASN A 705 -34.19 17.22 -53.90
N VAL A 706 -34.50 16.13 -53.17
CA VAL A 706 -35.68 15.28 -53.40
C VAL A 706 -36.49 15.03 -52.11
N GLU A 707 -37.83 14.94 -52.18
CA GLU A 707 -38.68 14.64 -51.01
C GLU A 707 -39.88 13.68 -51.30
N GLY A 708 -40.41 13.02 -50.26
CA GLY A 708 -41.58 12.10 -50.29
C GLY A 708 -41.35 10.76 -49.56
N MET A 709 -42.38 10.04 -49.08
CA MET A 709 -42.18 8.79 -48.30
C MET A 709 -41.57 7.62 -49.11
N SER A 710 -41.71 7.66 -50.44
CA SER A 710 -40.96 6.84 -51.40
C SER A 710 -40.17 7.71 -52.41
N CYS A 711 -39.88 8.95 -52.00
CA CYS A 711 -38.89 9.88 -52.59
C CYS A 711 -39.12 10.34 -54.06
N ASN A 712 -39.76 11.51 -54.31
CA ASN A 712 -40.14 11.93 -55.67
C ASN A 712 -40.32 13.44 -56.06
N GLN A 713 -39.95 14.49 -55.30
CA GLN A 713 -40.21 15.93 -55.67
C GLN A 713 -39.06 16.93 -55.39
N CYS A 714 -38.93 18.07 -56.12
CA CYS A 714 -37.74 18.98 -56.09
C CYS A 714 -37.91 20.35 -55.36
N LYS A 715 -36.78 21.03 -55.06
CA LYS A 715 -36.67 22.27 -54.23
C LYS A 715 -36.56 23.60 -55.03
N GLY A 716 -36.39 24.74 -54.33
CA GLY A 716 -36.62 26.11 -54.83
C GLY A 716 -35.39 26.99 -55.14
N ASN A 717 -35.63 28.14 -55.80
CA ASN A 717 -34.65 28.96 -56.54
C ASN A 717 -33.72 28.13 -57.46
N THR A 718 -34.23 26.98 -57.89
CA THR A 718 -33.59 25.96 -58.72
C THR A 718 -34.65 25.32 -59.64
N PHE A 719 -34.24 24.59 -60.69
CA PHE A 719 -35.18 23.88 -61.59
C PHE A 719 -34.65 22.57 -62.20
N GLY A 720 -35.55 21.59 -62.47
CA GLY A 720 -35.36 20.48 -63.44
C GLY A 720 -34.96 19.06 -62.95
N LEU A 721 -35.84 18.31 -62.28
CA LEU A 721 -35.55 16.95 -61.75
C LEU A 721 -35.38 15.83 -62.79
N ASN A 722 -34.33 14.99 -62.65
CA ASN A 722 -33.99 13.88 -63.56
C ASN A 722 -33.24 12.74 -62.82
N ILE A 723 -33.43 11.47 -63.24
CA ILE A 723 -32.77 10.28 -62.66
C ILE A 723 -31.25 10.21 -62.92
N THR A 724 -30.75 10.90 -63.96
CA THR A 724 -29.30 11.01 -64.25
C THR A 724 -28.64 12.25 -63.64
N ASP A 725 -29.39 13.11 -62.96
CA ASP A 725 -28.83 14.22 -62.18
C ASP A 725 -28.45 13.70 -60.78
N PRO A 726 -27.21 13.89 -60.30
CA PRO A 726 -26.79 13.39 -59.00
C PRO A 726 -27.40 14.15 -57.82
N GLU A 727 -27.89 15.39 -58.04
CA GLU A 727 -28.39 16.28 -56.99
C GLU A 727 -29.89 16.55 -57.13
N GLY A 728 -30.33 17.11 -58.27
CA GLY A 728 -31.74 17.33 -58.61
C GLY A 728 -32.08 18.52 -59.51
N CYS A 729 -31.67 19.77 -59.20
CA CYS A 729 -32.19 21.02 -59.81
C CYS A 729 -31.18 22.23 -59.72
N GLN A 730 -31.21 23.26 -60.61
CA GLN A 730 -30.09 24.25 -60.83
C GLN A 730 -30.47 25.79 -60.92
N SER A 731 -29.57 26.81 -60.71
CA SER A 731 -29.89 28.20 -60.17
C SER A 731 -29.36 29.53 -60.89
N CYS A 732 -29.45 30.74 -60.25
CA CYS A 732 -29.44 32.15 -60.80
C CYS A 732 -28.53 33.26 -60.09
N LYS A 733 -28.50 34.56 -60.56
CA LYS A 733 -27.90 35.81 -59.93
C LYS A 733 -28.14 37.21 -60.65
N CYS A 734 -28.02 38.37 -59.95
CA CYS A 734 -28.01 39.81 -60.42
C CYS A 734 -27.17 40.81 -59.49
N ASP A 735 -27.34 42.17 -59.56
CA ASP A 735 -26.61 43.30 -58.84
C ASP A 735 -27.56 44.45 -58.31
N PRO A 736 -27.14 45.46 -57.47
CA PRO A 736 -28.01 46.55 -56.96
C PRO A 736 -27.64 48.06 -57.12
N THR A 737 -26.44 48.56 -57.53
CA THR A 737 -26.16 50.04 -57.47
C THR A 737 -26.49 50.83 -58.74
N GLY A 738 -26.64 50.15 -59.87
CA GLY A 738 -27.27 50.69 -61.07
C GLY A 738 -28.49 49.86 -61.51
N THR A 739 -28.83 48.77 -60.83
CA THR A 739 -30.14 48.11 -60.94
C THR A 739 -31.17 48.84 -60.09
N GLN A 740 -32.44 48.85 -60.53
CA GLN A 740 -33.55 49.42 -59.75
C GLN A 740 -33.98 48.41 -58.67
N SER A 741 -33.99 48.81 -57.41
CA SER A 741 -34.24 47.91 -56.27
C SER A 741 -35.70 47.46 -56.13
N GLY A 742 -35.88 46.23 -55.65
CA GLY A 742 -37.19 45.68 -55.27
C GLY A 742 -37.62 46.06 -53.85
N ASN A 743 -38.83 45.62 -53.47
CA ASN A 743 -39.51 46.03 -52.22
C ASN A 743 -38.93 45.42 -50.92
N SER A 744 -37.90 44.58 -51.00
CA SER A 744 -37.11 44.14 -49.83
C SER A 744 -35.64 43.98 -50.27
N SER A 745 -34.71 44.33 -49.37
CA SER A 745 -33.42 44.92 -49.77
C SER A 745 -32.33 43.98 -50.29
N THR A 746 -32.58 42.68 -50.40
CA THR A 746 -31.53 41.68 -50.77
C THR A 746 -31.95 40.59 -51.75
N ASP A 747 -33.22 40.49 -52.14
CA ASP A 747 -33.67 39.46 -53.10
C ASP A 747 -33.71 39.97 -54.55
N LEU A 748 -33.06 39.22 -55.44
CA LEU A 748 -32.90 39.54 -56.85
C LEU A 748 -33.43 38.37 -57.69
N ALA A 749 -34.71 38.44 -58.04
CA ALA A 749 -35.49 37.32 -58.57
C ALA A 749 -35.11 36.90 -60.01
N CYS A 750 -35.30 35.61 -60.31
CA CYS A 750 -35.24 35.05 -61.64
C CYS A 750 -36.47 34.16 -61.93
N ASP A 751 -36.64 33.77 -63.19
CA ASP A 751 -37.68 32.84 -63.62
C ASP A 751 -37.20 31.39 -63.52
N GLN A 752 -38.01 30.49 -62.95
CA GLN A 752 -37.66 29.08 -62.71
C GLN A 752 -37.55 28.21 -63.98
N ASN A 753 -37.51 28.81 -65.18
CA ASN A 753 -37.10 28.15 -66.41
C ASN A 753 -36.13 29.02 -67.28
N THR A 754 -35.82 30.29 -66.94
CA THR A 754 -35.09 31.24 -67.85
C THR A 754 -34.14 32.30 -67.19
N GLY A 755 -34.63 33.41 -66.59
CA GLY A 755 -33.90 34.36 -65.70
C GLY A 755 -33.10 35.58 -66.27
N GLN A 756 -33.43 36.86 -65.88
CA GLN A 756 -32.89 38.16 -66.41
C GLN A 756 -33.17 39.43 -65.49
N CYS A 757 -32.43 40.57 -65.59
CA CYS A 757 -32.50 41.81 -64.71
C CYS A 757 -32.45 43.24 -65.45
N ALA A 758 -32.45 44.43 -64.77
CA ALA A 758 -32.70 45.81 -65.36
C ALA A 758 -32.16 47.14 -64.63
N CYS A 759 -31.97 48.31 -65.34
CA CYS A 759 -30.94 49.38 -65.07
C CYS A 759 -31.30 50.90 -64.76
N LEU A 760 -30.28 51.76 -64.49
CA LEU A 760 -30.25 53.24 -64.23
C LEU A 760 -29.48 54.11 -65.29
N ALA A 761 -29.48 55.45 -65.12
CA ALA A 761 -29.01 56.44 -66.12
C ALA A 761 -27.49 56.65 -66.21
N LYS A 762 -26.97 56.77 -67.45
CA LYS A 762 -25.53 56.66 -67.84
C LYS A 762 -24.85 55.33 -67.43
N ARG A 763 -25.57 54.44 -66.74
CA ARG A 763 -25.29 53.00 -66.53
C ARG A 763 -25.92 52.13 -67.64
N PHE A 764 -25.52 50.86 -67.76
CA PHE A 764 -26.10 49.86 -68.70
C PHE A 764 -25.78 48.41 -68.29
N GLY A 765 -26.51 47.40 -68.79
CA GLY A 765 -26.16 45.97 -68.62
C GLY A 765 -27.35 44.97 -68.60
N ARG A 766 -27.06 43.68 -68.36
CA ARG A 766 -28.04 42.71 -67.80
C ARG A 766 -28.21 42.91 -66.28
N THR A 767 -27.22 43.51 -65.63
CA THR A 767 -27.06 43.68 -64.17
C THR A 767 -26.76 45.12 -63.73
N CYS A 768 -26.24 45.98 -64.63
CA CYS A 768 -26.45 47.43 -64.66
C CYS A 768 -25.58 48.31 -63.74
N ASP A 769 -24.45 48.84 -64.22
CA ASP A 769 -23.38 49.21 -63.28
C ASP A 769 -22.40 50.40 -63.59
N ASP A 770 -22.21 50.91 -64.83
CA ASP A 770 -21.01 51.77 -65.17
C ASP A 770 -21.25 53.28 -65.51
N CYS A 771 -20.20 54.09 -65.77
CA CYS A 771 -20.25 55.54 -66.06
C CYS A 771 -19.48 55.98 -67.33
N GLU A 772 -19.63 57.25 -67.74
CA GLU A 772 -19.01 57.81 -68.96
C GLU A 772 -17.64 58.49 -68.70
N GLN A 773 -16.79 58.56 -69.73
CA GLN A 773 -15.32 58.60 -69.59
C GLN A 773 -14.72 59.99 -69.29
N ASP A 774 -13.50 59.97 -68.72
CA ASP A 774 -12.59 61.11 -68.41
C ASP A 774 -12.95 62.04 -67.23
N TYR A 775 -13.90 61.68 -66.35
CA TYR A 775 -14.32 62.55 -65.24
C TYR A 775 -14.64 61.77 -63.86
N TYR A 776 -13.78 61.79 -62.76
CA TYR A 776 -14.11 61.40 -61.28
C TYR A 776 -15.39 62.22 -60.91
N ILE A 777 -16.44 61.58 -60.35
CA ILE A 777 -17.73 62.19 -59.95
C ILE A 777 -17.58 63.34 -58.93
N ASN A 778 -18.01 64.57 -59.22
CA ASN A 778 -17.97 65.70 -58.28
C ASN A 778 -18.56 65.33 -56.88
N PRO A 779 -17.82 65.54 -55.76
CA PRO A 779 -18.21 65.04 -54.44
C PRO A 779 -19.39 65.81 -53.80
N THR A 780 -20.02 66.73 -54.53
CA THR A 780 -21.29 67.36 -54.13
C THR A 780 -22.46 66.44 -54.51
N PRO A 781 -23.36 66.05 -53.57
CA PRO A 781 -24.42 65.07 -53.86
C PRO A 781 -25.28 65.42 -55.08
N GLY A 782 -25.41 64.45 -56.00
CA GLY A 782 -26.09 64.61 -57.29
C GLY A 782 -25.27 65.29 -58.41
N GLY A 783 -23.95 65.47 -58.22
CA GLY A 783 -23.17 66.51 -58.93
C GLY A 783 -22.59 66.25 -60.33
N GLY A 784 -22.66 65.06 -60.92
CA GLY A 784 -21.91 64.80 -62.17
C GLY A 784 -20.39 64.71 -61.92
N CYS A 785 -19.50 65.23 -62.79
CA CYS A 785 -18.04 64.94 -62.80
C CYS A 785 -17.11 66.10 -63.32
N ASN A 786 -15.75 66.07 -63.13
CA ASN A 786 -14.74 67.16 -63.48
C ASN A 786 -13.47 66.69 -64.34
N PRO A 787 -12.32 67.42 -64.54
CA PRO A 787 -11.13 66.96 -65.36
C PRO A 787 -9.64 67.12 -64.82
N CYS A 788 -8.61 66.30 -65.22
CA CYS A 788 -7.12 66.49 -64.97
C CYS A 788 -6.09 65.66 -65.88
N GLY A 789 -4.77 65.46 -65.52
CA GLY A 789 -3.73 64.69 -66.31
C GLY A 789 -2.31 64.40 -65.67
N CYS A 790 -1.48 63.44 -66.20
CA CYS A 790 -0.49 62.57 -65.45
C CYS A 790 0.82 62.04 -66.17
N ASP A 791 1.68 61.17 -65.56
CA ASP A 791 2.92 60.54 -66.16
C ASP A 791 2.63 59.47 -67.22
N SER A 792 3.13 59.63 -68.44
CA SER A 792 2.78 58.78 -69.60
C SER A 792 3.01 57.26 -69.52
N THR A 793 3.80 56.75 -68.57
CA THR A 793 4.09 55.30 -68.46
C THR A 793 3.67 54.72 -67.13
N GLY A 794 3.83 55.47 -66.03
CA GLY A 794 3.30 55.14 -64.72
C GLY A 794 1.80 55.42 -64.59
N THR A 795 1.19 56.13 -65.53
CA THR A 795 -0.27 56.30 -65.72
C THR A 795 -0.78 55.32 -66.78
N LEU A 796 -2.05 54.96 -66.69
CA LEU A 796 -2.77 54.25 -67.74
C LEU A 796 -2.83 55.11 -69.04
N PRO A 797 -2.38 54.60 -70.19
CA PRO A 797 -2.55 55.29 -71.47
C PRO A 797 -4.03 55.36 -71.86
N LEU A 798 -4.44 56.46 -72.52
CA LEU A 798 -5.84 56.76 -72.88
C LEU A 798 -6.81 56.86 -71.68
N THR A 799 -6.38 56.71 -70.44
CA THR A 799 -7.13 57.27 -69.32
C THR A 799 -6.68 58.70 -69.10
N HIS A 800 -7.62 59.62 -69.20
CA HIS A 800 -7.55 60.81 -68.37
C HIS A 800 -7.77 60.35 -66.92
N CYS A 801 -7.33 61.14 -65.96
CA CYS A 801 -7.45 60.75 -64.57
C CYS A 801 -8.91 60.53 -64.14
N ASP A 802 -9.07 59.90 -62.99
CA ASP A 802 -10.19 60.17 -62.10
C ASP A 802 -10.25 61.78 -61.93
N SER A 803 -11.40 62.49 -61.72
CA SER A 803 -11.70 63.95 -61.36
C SER A 803 -12.70 64.58 -60.22
N MET A 804 -13.52 63.92 -59.32
CA MET A 804 -13.91 64.28 -57.85
C MET A 804 -12.83 64.99 -56.91
N THR A 805 -12.29 64.41 -55.80
CA THR A 805 -10.93 63.84 -55.43
C THR A 805 -9.66 64.65 -55.78
N GLY A 806 -8.68 64.09 -56.51
CA GLY A 806 -7.49 64.77 -57.03
C GLY A 806 -6.54 63.87 -57.84
N GLN A 807 -6.74 62.56 -57.78
CA GLN A 807 -5.74 61.55 -58.07
C GLN A 807 -5.63 61.16 -59.56
N CYS A 808 -4.46 61.41 -60.12
CA CYS A 808 -4.04 60.79 -61.37
C CYS A 808 -4.28 59.28 -61.39
N TYR A 809 -4.85 58.75 -62.48
CA TYR A 809 -4.77 57.31 -62.81
C TYR A 809 -3.36 56.92 -63.26
N CYS A 810 -2.39 57.27 -62.42
CA CYS A 810 -1.38 56.33 -62.01
C CYS A 810 -1.95 54.91 -62.10
N LYS A 811 -1.17 54.01 -62.66
CA LYS A 811 -1.36 52.59 -62.50
C LYS A 811 -1.20 52.33 -61.00
N GLN A 812 -2.31 52.34 -60.27
CA GLN A 812 -2.37 52.00 -58.85
C GLN A 812 -2.72 50.51 -58.64
N GLN A 813 -3.49 49.90 -59.54
CA GLN A 813 -3.90 48.50 -59.43
C GLN A 813 -2.86 47.52 -59.96
N GLY A 814 -2.37 46.65 -59.07
CA GLY A 814 -1.39 45.57 -59.35
C GLY A 814 0.03 46.08 -59.55
N SER A 815 0.14 47.10 -60.40
CA SER A 815 1.27 47.99 -60.59
C SER A 815 1.75 48.72 -59.34
N GLY A 816 0.91 48.95 -58.32
CA GLY A 816 1.39 49.44 -57.01
C GLY A 816 2.08 50.79 -56.97
N VAL A 817 1.90 51.62 -57.99
CA VAL A 817 2.70 52.84 -58.13
C VAL A 817 2.01 54.01 -57.43
N THR A 818 2.73 54.58 -56.48
CA THR A 818 2.37 55.76 -55.70
C THR A 818 3.18 56.99 -56.14
N GLY A 819 3.08 58.03 -55.32
CA GLY A 819 3.43 59.38 -55.65
C GLY A 819 2.32 59.99 -56.50
N ARG A 820 2.03 61.27 -56.28
CA ARG A 820 1.04 62.02 -57.10
C ARG A 820 1.39 62.01 -58.60
N ALA A 821 2.63 61.68 -58.93
CA ALA A 821 3.19 61.59 -60.29
C ALA A 821 3.51 60.14 -60.75
N CYS A 822 3.03 59.12 -60.04
CA CYS A 822 2.97 57.75 -60.54
C CYS A 822 4.34 57.08 -60.85
N ASN A 823 5.32 57.15 -59.93
CA ASN A 823 6.67 56.64 -60.20
C ASN A 823 7.44 55.99 -59.03
N GLU A 824 6.80 55.76 -57.89
CA GLU A 824 7.39 55.15 -56.67
C GLU A 824 6.56 53.92 -56.26
N CYS A 825 7.12 52.94 -55.53
CA CYS A 825 6.29 51.86 -54.99
C CYS A 825 5.59 52.31 -53.71
N PHE A 826 4.30 52.03 -53.60
CA PHE A 826 3.56 52.24 -52.35
C PHE A 826 4.07 51.29 -51.26
N GLU A 827 3.88 51.65 -50.00
CA GLU A 827 3.94 50.66 -48.92
C GLU A 827 2.98 49.50 -49.28
N LYS A 828 3.39 48.27 -49.00
CA LYS A 828 2.73 47.04 -49.48
C LYS A 828 2.85 46.79 -51.00
N PHE A 829 3.81 47.42 -51.71
CA PHE A 829 4.20 47.10 -53.08
C PHE A 829 5.74 47.24 -53.28
N TYR A 830 6.32 46.55 -54.27
CA TYR A 830 7.77 46.38 -54.43
C TYR A 830 8.23 46.33 -55.92
N ASN A 831 9.52 46.61 -56.18
CA ASN A 831 10.21 46.50 -57.49
C ASN A 831 9.59 47.27 -58.69
N PHE A 832 9.80 48.59 -58.75
CA PHE A 832 9.30 49.46 -59.82
C PHE A 832 9.95 49.22 -61.20
N ASN A 833 9.20 48.62 -62.12
CA ASN A 833 9.62 48.41 -63.51
C ASN A 833 9.51 49.70 -64.35
N LYS A 834 10.65 50.41 -64.46
CA LYS A 834 10.80 51.68 -65.18
C LYS A 834 10.56 51.65 -66.71
N LYS A 835 10.25 50.51 -67.31
CA LYS A 835 9.84 50.39 -68.73
C LYS A 835 8.34 50.14 -68.92
N ILE A 836 7.64 49.73 -67.86
CA ILE A 836 6.20 49.38 -67.89
C ILE A 836 5.38 50.34 -67.01
N GLY A 837 6.01 50.97 -66.00
CA GLY A 837 5.34 51.83 -65.03
C GLY A 837 4.60 51.04 -63.95
N ASN A 838 5.19 49.93 -63.50
CA ASN A 838 4.58 48.98 -62.56
C ASN A 838 5.60 48.47 -61.52
N CYS A 839 5.36 48.71 -60.24
CA CYS A 839 5.73 47.80 -59.15
C CYS A 839 4.88 46.52 -59.19
N SER A 840 5.05 45.64 -58.20
CA SER A 840 4.25 44.44 -57.94
C SER A 840 3.75 44.47 -56.48
N ARG A 841 2.61 43.84 -56.15
CA ARG A 841 2.07 43.89 -54.78
C ARG A 841 2.87 43.03 -53.78
N CYS A 842 3.06 43.56 -52.56
CA CYS A 842 3.40 42.76 -51.38
C CYS A 842 2.19 41.91 -51.06
N ASP A 843 2.31 40.61 -51.30
CA ASP A 843 1.17 39.71 -51.37
C ASP A 843 1.02 38.93 -50.06
N CYS A 844 1.07 39.68 -48.94
CA CYS A 844 1.22 39.16 -47.58
C CYS A 844 -0.14 38.73 -46.98
N TYR A 845 -0.16 37.56 -46.36
CA TYR A 845 -1.35 36.94 -45.80
C TYR A 845 -1.44 37.24 -44.30
N GLU A 846 -2.29 38.19 -43.92
CA GLU A 846 -2.40 38.76 -42.56
C GLU A 846 -2.30 37.74 -41.41
N PRO A 847 -3.01 36.58 -41.40
CA PRO A 847 -2.89 35.61 -40.31
C PRO A 847 -1.46 35.10 -40.07
N GLY A 848 -0.64 35.03 -41.12
CA GLY A 848 0.71 34.46 -41.10
C GLY A 848 1.84 35.48 -41.22
N SER A 849 1.56 36.76 -41.44
CA SER A 849 2.57 37.82 -41.48
C SER A 849 2.70 38.56 -40.15
N LYS A 850 3.90 39.03 -39.83
CA LYS A 850 4.18 39.94 -38.70
C LYS A 850 3.77 41.39 -39.02
N SER A 851 3.73 41.72 -40.30
CA SER A 851 3.27 43.00 -40.85
C SER A 851 2.76 42.82 -42.29
N GLU A 852 1.99 43.76 -42.83
CA GLU A 852 1.62 43.75 -44.26
C GLU A 852 2.77 44.20 -45.19
N PHE A 853 3.96 44.45 -44.65
CA PHE A 853 5.11 44.94 -45.41
C PHE A 853 5.91 43.77 -46.01
N CYS A 854 6.55 44.04 -47.14
CA CYS A 854 7.48 43.13 -47.79
C CYS A 854 8.72 43.88 -48.28
N ASP A 855 9.83 43.16 -48.47
CA ASP A 855 11.06 43.74 -48.99
C ASP A 855 10.84 44.41 -50.36
N LEU A 856 11.27 45.67 -50.48
CA LEU A 856 10.97 46.59 -51.58
C LEU A 856 11.58 46.17 -52.94
N VAL A 857 12.38 45.11 -53.01
CA VAL A 857 13.03 44.62 -54.23
C VAL A 857 12.68 43.16 -54.55
N SER A 858 12.64 42.28 -53.56
CA SER A 858 12.35 40.83 -53.73
C SER A 858 10.89 40.46 -53.53
N GLY A 859 10.12 41.27 -52.79
CA GLY A 859 8.71 41.03 -52.51
C GLY A 859 8.44 39.96 -51.45
N GLN A 860 9.43 39.60 -50.63
CA GLN A 860 9.29 38.67 -49.51
C GLN A 860 8.63 39.34 -48.31
N CYS A 861 7.51 38.80 -47.84
CA CYS A 861 6.81 39.26 -46.64
C CYS A 861 7.50 38.77 -45.35
N GLU A 862 7.34 39.51 -44.25
CA GLU A 862 7.83 39.12 -42.92
C GLU A 862 6.86 38.11 -42.27
N CYS A 863 7.22 36.84 -42.23
CA CYS A 863 6.34 35.80 -41.70
C CYS A 863 6.44 35.61 -40.18
N LYS A 864 5.33 35.22 -39.55
CA LYS A 864 5.28 34.64 -38.20
C LYS A 864 5.99 33.28 -38.22
N ASP A 865 6.53 32.85 -37.07
CA ASP A 865 7.67 31.91 -37.06
C ASP A 865 7.36 30.48 -37.55
N PHE A 866 6.09 30.06 -37.58
CA PHE A 866 5.68 28.76 -38.16
C PHE A 866 5.01 28.91 -39.54
N VAL A 867 5.19 30.04 -40.23
CA VAL A 867 4.63 30.30 -41.55
C VAL A 867 5.73 30.65 -42.55
N THR A 868 5.55 30.19 -43.79
CA THR A 868 6.50 30.31 -44.90
C THR A 868 5.75 30.59 -46.21
N SER A 869 6.36 30.34 -47.37
CA SER A 869 6.03 30.94 -48.67
C SER A 869 6.32 32.44 -48.70
N ARG A 870 6.46 33.01 -49.91
CA ARG A 870 6.72 34.44 -50.10
C ARG A 870 5.60 35.32 -49.54
N ARG A 871 4.40 34.75 -49.44
CA ARG A 871 3.16 35.38 -49.00
C ARG A 871 2.87 35.19 -47.52
N CYS A 872 3.60 34.33 -46.81
CA CYS A 872 3.22 33.86 -45.48
C CYS A 872 1.82 33.20 -45.44
N ASP A 873 1.41 32.56 -46.54
CA ASP A 873 0.13 31.86 -46.69
C ASP A 873 0.22 30.35 -46.39
N THR A 874 1.45 29.81 -46.33
CA THR A 874 1.72 28.39 -46.24
C THR A 874 2.36 28.06 -44.90
N CYS A 875 1.72 27.24 -44.08
CA CYS A 875 2.34 26.73 -42.85
C CYS A 875 3.66 26.00 -43.13
N VAL A 876 4.66 26.17 -42.26
CA VAL A 876 5.92 25.41 -42.33
C VAL A 876 5.60 23.92 -42.19
N THR A 877 6.37 23.05 -42.82
CA THR A 877 6.18 21.59 -42.72
C THR A 877 6.08 21.13 -41.26
N GLY A 878 5.01 20.38 -40.97
CA GLY A 878 4.63 20.00 -39.60
C GLY A 878 3.98 21.12 -38.77
N SER A 879 3.28 22.07 -39.38
CA SER A 879 2.37 23.04 -38.73
C SER A 879 1.05 23.19 -39.52
N SER A 880 -0.02 23.63 -38.87
CA SER A 880 -1.37 23.81 -39.45
C SER A 880 -2.17 24.84 -38.64
N HIS A 881 -3.47 25.02 -38.92
CA HIS A 881 -4.36 25.97 -38.23
C HIS A 881 -3.79 27.40 -38.15
N LEU A 882 -3.74 28.04 -39.32
CA LEU A 882 -3.23 29.39 -39.51
C LEU A 882 -4.25 30.44 -39.06
N ASN A 883 -4.00 31.06 -37.90
CA ASN A 883 -4.88 32.00 -37.22
C ASN A 883 -4.22 33.37 -37.00
N ALA A 884 -5.00 34.46 -37.11
CA ALA A 884 -4.52 35.82 -36.87
C ALA A 884 -4.16 36.06 -35.39
N ASP A 885 -4.98 35.54 -34.47
CA ASP A 885 -4.79 35.69 -33.01
C ASP A 885 -3.62 34.84 -32.47
N ASN A 886 -3.14 33.86 -33.24
CA ASN A 886 -1.94 33.08 -32.90
C ASN A 886 -0.67 33.92 -33.16
N PRO A 887 0.19 34.17 -32.16
CA PRO A 887 1.43 34.93 -32.35
C PRO A 887 2.43 34.26 -33.30
N TYR A 888 2.36 32.93 -33.46
CA TYR A 888 3.19 32.15 -34.39
C TYR A 888 2.52 31.91 -35.76
N GLY A 889 1.26 32.34 -35.93
CA GLY A 889 0.46 32.20 -37.15
C GLY A 889 -0.15 30.80 -37.25
N CYS A 890 0.64 29.81 -37.68
CA CYS A 890 0.24 28.41 -37.60
C CYS A 890 0.57 27.84 -36.21
N SER A 891 -0.14 26.81 -35.79
CA SER A 891 0.17 26.04 -34.58
C SER A 891 1.06 24.83 -34.93
N LYS A 892 1.94 24.44 -34.00
CA LYS A 892 2.63 23.14 -33.93
C LYS A 892 2.28 22.43 -32.62
N ILE A 893 2.52 21.13 -32.50
CA ILE A 893 2.40 20.40 -31.22
C ILE A 893 3.16 21.19 -30.13
N PRO A 894 2.58 21.47 -28.94
CA PRO A 894 3.32 22.11 -27.85
C PRO A 894 4.54 21.25 -27.45
N ALA A 895 5.57 21.88 -26.90
CA ALA A 895 6.80 21.18 -26.51
C ALA A 895 7.21 21.54 -25.08
N GLN A 896 7.87 20.58 -24.42
CA GLN A 896 8.36 20.73 -23.04
C GLN A 896 7.26 21.16 -22.05
N GLN A 897 6.20 20.34 -21.94
CA GLN A 897 5.22 20.48 -20.85
C GLN A 897 5.86 20.00 -19.54
N PRO A 898 5.99 20.87 -18.50
CA PRO A 898 6.48 20.44 -17.20
C PRO A 898 5.54 19.40 -16.55
N PRO A 899 6.06 18.47 -15.74
CA PRO A 899 5.22 17.62 -14.89
C PRO A 899 4.42 18.47 -13.88
N PRO A 900 3.23 18.02 -13.47
CA PRO A 900 2.50 18.69 -12.40
C PRO A 900 3.27 18.62 -11.09
N LEU A 901 3.13 19.64 -10.25
CA LEU A 901 3.61 19.71 -8.88
C LEU A 901 2.46 19.36 -7.92
N HIS A 902 2.78 19.12 -6.64
CA HIS A 902 1.78 18.78 -5.64
C HIS A 902 2.06 19.42 -4.27
N THR A 903 1.00 19.53 -3.46
CA THR A 903 1.10 19.54 -2.00
C THR A 903 0.16 18.50 -1.40
N GLN A 904 0.57 17.88 -0.30
CA GLN A 904 -0.20 16.85 0.39
C GLN A 904 -1.27 17.49 1.27
N LEU A 905 -2.55 17.24 0.99
CA LEU A 905 -3.66 17.78 1.79
C LEU A 905 -4.11 16.83 2.90
N SER A 906 -4.21 15.53 2.61
CA SER A 906 -4.63 14.50 3.57
C SER A 906 -4.14 13.11 3.13
N SER A 907 -4.62 12.06 3.79
CA SER A 907 -4.47 10.69 3.32
C SER A 907 -5.30 10.38 2.06
N GLU A 908 -6.35 11.15 1.77
CA GLU A 908 -7.30 10.86 0.69
C GLU A 908 -7.37 11.96 -0.39
N ALA A 909 -6.47 12.95 -0.31
CA ALA A 909 -6.45 14.10 -1.23
C ALA A 909 -5.05 14.69 -1.47
N LEU A 910 -4.81 15.14 -2.70
CA LEU A 910 -3.64 15.90 -3.14
C LEU A 910 -4.11 17.18 -3.85
N HIS A 911 -3.48 18.31 -3.52
CA HIS A 911 -3.59 19.52 -4.33
C HIS A 911 -2.51 19.46 -5.41
N LEU A 912 -2.91 19.54 -6.67
CA LEU A 912 -2.04 19.46 -7.84
C LEU A 912 -2.10 20.78 -8.60
N TYR A 913 -0.95 21.26 -9.06
CA TYR A 913 -0.85 22.47 -9.86
C TYR A 913 0.27 22.35 -10.90
N TRP A 914 0.12 23.00 -12.04
CA TRP A 914 1.07 22.92 -13.15
C TRP A 914 1.30 24.29 -13.77
N TYR A 915 2.24 24.34 -14.71
CA TYR A 915 2.52 25.52 -15.52
C TYR A 915 2.26 25.20 -17.00
N GLU A 916 2.15 26.24 -17.81
CA GLU A 916 2.07 26.13 -19.27
C GLU A 916 3.31 25.41 -19.84
N PRO A 917 3.20 24.80 -21.04
CA PRO A 917 4.38 24.28 -21.74
C PRO A 917 5.44 25.37 -21.89
N ASP A 918 6.71 25.03 -21.69
CA ASP A 918 7.81 25.96 -21.92
C ASP A 918 7.79 26.52 -23.35
N TYR A 919 7.18 25.76 -24.28
CA TYR A 919 6.86 26.16 -25.65
C TYR A 919 5.43 25.77 -26.05
N THR A 920 4.48 26.67 -25.87
CA THR A 920 3.06 26.45 -26.24
C THR A 920 2.84 26.15 -27.73
N ASN A 921 3.75 26.64 -28.59
CA ASN A 921 3.74 26.49 -30.06
C ASN A 921 2.40 26.87 -30.75
N GLY A 922 1.59 27.69 -30.08
CA GLY A 922 0.21 28.04 -30.44
C GLY A 922 -0.51 28.58 -29.20
N VAL A 923 -1.84 28.68 -29.25
CA VAL A 923 -2.68 29.00 -28.08
C VAL A 923 -3.09 27.70 -27.39
N ILE A 924 -2.95 27.61 -26.06
CA ILE A 924 -3.38 26.40 -25.33
C ILE A 924 -4.89 26.46 -25.11
N ASN A 925 -5.60 25.46 -25.61
CA ASN A 925 -7.06 25.37 -25.58
C ASN A 925 -7.56 24.66 -24.32
N SER A 926 -6.88 23.59 -23.89
CA SER A 926 -7.29 22.77 -22.76
C SER A 926 -6.14 22.00 -22.11
N TYR A 927 -6.25 21.78 -20.79
CA TYR A 927 -5.44 20.82 -20.04
C TYR A 927 -6.26 19.58 -19.67
N ARG A 928 -5.63 18.41 -19.75
CA ARG A 928 -6.22 17.12 -19.35
C ARG A 928 -5.26 16.37 -18.42
N LEU A 929 -5.68 16.10 -17.18
CA LEU A 929 -4.84 15.46 -16.16
C LEU A 929 -5.22 13.98 -16.04
N PHE A 930 -4.21 13.13 -16.13
CA PHE A 930 -4.35 11.67 -16.01
C PHE A 930 -3.68 11.17 -14.73
N ARG A 931 -4.40 10.35 -13.96
CA ARG A 931 -3.92 9.61 -12.79
C ARG A 931 -3.90 8.13 -13.13
N ASN A 932 -2.74 7.47 -13.07
CA ASN A 932 -2.55 6.06 -13.42
C ASN A 932 -3.21 5.72 -14.78
N ALA A 933 -2.96 6.56 -15.80
CA ALA A 933 -3.58 6.55 -17.13
C ALA A 933 -5.12 6.78 -17.21
N THR A 934 -5.82 6.98 -16.09
CA THR A 934 -7.24 7.38 -16.07
C THR A 934 -7.38 8.91 -16.08
N LEU A 935 -8.24 9.46 -16.94
CA LEU A 935 -8.51 10.90 -16.99
C LEU A 935 -9.30 11.33 -15.73
N VAL A 936 -8.75 12.26 -14.94
CA VAL A 936 -9.37 12.73 -13.67
C VAL A 936 -9.82 14.19 -13.70
N PHE A 937 -9.20 15.03 -14.55
CA PHE A 937 -9.60 16.43 -14.71
C PHE A 937 -9.47 16.88 -16.17
N VAL A 938 -10.39 17.75 -16.57
CA VAL A 938 -10.42 18.45 -17.87
C VAL A 938 -10.70 19.91 -17.58
N GLY A 939 -9.82 20.80 -18.04
CA GLY A 939 -9.94 22.25 -17.87
C GLY A 939 -9.61 23.00 -19.15
N ASN A 940 -9.98 24.28 -19.19
CA ASN A 940 -9.60 25.21 -20.24
C ASN A 940 -8.11 25.56 -20.15
N GLY A 941 -7.56 26.25 -21.16
CA GLY A 941 -6.17 26.74 -21.14
C GLY A 941 -5.82 27.70 -19.99
N SER A 942 -6.80 28.21 -19.26
CA SER A 942 -6.63 29.02 -18.04
C SER A 942 -6.42 28.20 -16.76
N ASP A 943 -6.76 26.92 -16.77
CA ASP A 943 -7.02 26.16 -15.54
C ASP A 943 -5.76 25.36 -15.17
N MET A 944 -5.06 25.82 -14.13
CA MET A 944 -3.70 25.35 -13.77
C MET A 944 -3.60 24.66 -12.39
N GLU A 945 -4.74 24.43 -11.72
CA GLU A 945 -4.83 23.75 -10.43
C GLU A 945 -6.01 22.78 -10.35
N PHE A 946 -5.86 21.71 -9.56
CA PHE A 946 -6.90 20.72 -9.29
C PHE A 946 -6.69 20.05 -7.92
N ASN A 947 -7.77 19.88 -7.16
CA ASN A 947 -7.76 19.08 -5.93
C ASN A 947 -8.26 17.67 -6.25
N ASP A 948 -7.35 16.71 -6.35
CA ASP A 948 -7.74 15.31 -6.52
C ASP A 948 -8.11 14.71 -5.16
N THR A 949 -9.23 13.99 -5.10
CA THR A 949 -9.90 13.55 -3.88
C THR A 949 -10.52 12.16 -4.04
N GLY A 950 -10.74 11.46 -2.92
CA GLY A 950 -11.13 10.04 -2.94
C GLY A 950 -9.96 9.11 -3.31
N LEU A 951 -8.73 9.57 -3.05
CA LEU A 951 -7.51 8.76 -3.14
C LEU A 951 -7.44 7.78 -1.96
N LEU A 952 -6.70 6.69 -2.13
CA LEU A 952 -6.39 5.76 -1.04
C LEU A 952 -5.23 6.28 -0.21
N ALA A 953 -5.27 6.00 1.10
CA ALA A 953 -4.24 6.35 2.06
C ALA A 953 -2.88 5.69 1.76
N PHE A 954 -1.80 6.43 2.01
CA PHE A 954 -0.40 6.02 1.79
C PHE A 954 -0.11 5.39 0.41
N THR A 955 -0.92 5.69 -0.60
CA THR A 955 -0.87 5.05 -1.92
C THR A 955 -0.15 5.93 -2.92
N LYS A 956 0.70 5.31 -3.76
CA LYS A 956 1.42 6.00 -4.83
C LYS A 956 0.52 6.18 -6.06
N TYR A 957 0.48 7.39 -6.59
CA TYR A 957 -0.28 7.78 -7.77
C TYR A 957 0.62 8.51 -8.77
N THR A 958 0.60 8.05 -10.01
CA THR A 958 1.37 8.61 -11.12
C THR A 958 0.50 9.56 -11.91
N TYR A 959 0.91 10.81 -12.02
CA TYR A 959 0.22 11.88 -12.72
C TYR A 959 0.96 12.27 -14.00
N VAL A 960 0.17 12.58 -15.04
CA VAL A 960 0.62 13.13 -16.32
C VAL A 960 -0.35 14.25 -16.71
N ILE A 961 0.16 15.43 -17.07
CA ILE A 961 -0.66 16.51 -17.63
C ILE A 961 -0.49 16.56 -19.15
N GLU A 962 -1.60 16.61 -19.88
CA GLU A 962 -1.66 16.74 -21.33
C GLU A 962 -2.11 18.17 -21.68
N ALA A 963 -1.24 18.92 -22.38
CA ALA A 963 -1.55 20.25 -22.90
C ALA A 963 -1.95 20.14 -24.38
N THR A 964 -3.05 20.78 -24.79
CA THR A 964 -3.60 20.69 -26.16
C THR A 964 -3.75 22.07 -26.81
N ASN A 965 -3.30 22.22 -28.05
CA ASN A 965 -3.56 23.38 -28.91
C ASN A 965 -4.23 22.95 -30.24
N ASP A 966 -4.47 23.89 -31.16
CA ASP A 966 -5.14 23.64 -32.45
C ASP A 966 -4.46 22.59 -33.34
N PHE A 967 -3.15 22.35 -33.16
CA PHE A 967 -2.42 21.35 -33.96
C PHE A 967 -2.44 19.95 -33.32
N GLY A 968 -2.38 19.88 -31.99
CA GLY A 968 -2.29 18.61 -31.26
C GLY A 968 -1.91 18.80 -29.80
N SER A 969 -1.52 17.71 -29.16
CA SER A 969 -1.21 17.68 -27.72
C SER A 969 0.16 17.08 -27.39
N ILE A 970 0.65 17.43 -26.21
CA ILE A 970 1.87 16.89 -25.61
C ILE A 970 1.60 16.46 -24.17
N TYR A 971 2.21 15.36 -23.76
CA TYR A 971 2.19 14.88 -22.38
C TYR A 971 3.44 15.38 -21.64
N SER A 972 3.30 15.68 -20.35
CA SER A 972 4.44 15.84 -19.47
C SER A 972 5.22 14.53 -19.29
N PRO A 973 6.45 14.58 -18.77
CA PRO A 973 7.01 13.44 -18.04
C PRO A 973 6.01 12.97 -16.97
N ALA A 974 5.96 11.66 -16.73
CA ALA A 974 5.17 11.08 -15.67
C ALA A 974 5.84 11.31 -14.30
N VAL A 975 5.06 11.71 -13.30
CA VAL A 975 5.56 11.99 -11.94
C VAL A 975 4.70 11.25 -10.92
N THR A 976 5.33 10.66 -9.90
CA THR A 976 4.64 9.82 -8.92
C THR A 976 4.67 10.45 -7.54
N PHE A 977 3.50 10.65 -6.94
CA PHE A 977 3.31 11.21 -5.61
C PHE A 977 2.64 10.20 -4.68
N GLN A 978 2.87 10.30 -3.37
CA GLN A 978 2.25 9.44 -2.37
C GLN A 978 1.36 10.27 -1.44
N THR A 979 0.15 9.79 -1.18
CA THR A 979 -0.73 10.38 -0.16
C THR A 979 -0.19 10.17 1.24
N LEU A 980 -0.66 10.97 2.21
CA LEU A 980 -0.24 10.82 3.60
C LEU A 980 -0.69 9.47 4.20
N PRO A 981 -0.02 8.98 5.25
CA PRO A 981 -0.56 7.91 6.08
C PRO A 981 -1.96 8.26 6.59
N GLY A 982 -2.87 7.31 6.50
CA GLY A 982 -4.22 7.37 7.06
C GLY A 982 -4.42 6.38 8.19
N ILE A 983 -5.63 6.37 8.76
CA ILE A 983 -6.05 5.43 9.80
C ILE A 983 -6.13 4.01 9.22
N PRO A 984 -5.63 2.96 9.91
CA PRO A 984 -5.82 1.56 9.48
C PRO A 984 -7.28 1.17 9.29
N VAL A 985 -7.55 0.27 8.34
CA VAL A 985 -8.90 -0.25 8.07
C VAL A 985 -8.84 -1.77 7.88
N GLY A 986 -9.63 -2.49 8.67
CA GLY A 986 -9.81 -3.93 8.54
C GLY A 986 -10.27 -4.57 9.84
N ILE A 987 -10.83 -5.77 9.75
CA ILE A 987 -11.28 -6.51 10.94
C ILE A 987 -10.06 -7.02 11.70
N VAL A 988 -9.85 -6.49 12.90
CA VAL A 988 -8.92 -7.05 13.90
C VAL A 988 -9.75 -7.95 14.84
N LEU A 989 -9.44 -9.25 14.83
CA LEU A 989 -10.00 -10.26 15.70
C LEU A 989 -9.01 -10.55 16.85
N ILE A 990 -9.50 -10.55 18.09
CA ILE A 990 -8.70 -10.89 19.27
C ILE A 990 -9.01 -12.33 19.68
N ASN A 991 -7.99 -13.18 19.63
CA ASN A 991 -8.03 -14.55 20.14
C ASN A 991 -7.46 -14.60 21.56
N THR A 992 -8.28 -15.03 22.53
CA THR A 992 -7.85 -15.30 23.91
C THR A 992 -7.17 -16.67 23.97
N MET A 993 -5.83 -16.70 23.92
CA MET A 993 -5.05 -17.95 23.89
C MET A 993 -5.03 -18.66 25.24
N ALA A 994 -4.84 -17.90 26.32
CA ALA A 994 -4.85 -18.41 27.69
C ALA A 994 -5.37 -17.33 28.65
N VAL A 995 -6.11 -17.74 29.68
CA VAL A 995 -6.53 -16.87 30.78
C VAL A 995 -6.17 -17.54 32.10
N THR A 996 -5.50 -16.80 32.98
CA THR A 996 -5.08 -17.28 34.31
C THR A 996 -5.96 -16.65 35.40
N VAL A 997 -5.43 -16.51 36.61
CA VAL A 997 -6.09 -15.79 37.73
C VAL A 997 -5.86 -14.28 37.63
N ASN A 998 -4.66 -13.86 37.19
CA ASN A 998 -4.21 -12.47 37.18
C ASN A 998 -3.64 -12.01 35.83
N THR A 999 -3.58 -12.89 34.83
CA THR A 999 -3.05 -12.57 33.50
C THR A 999 -3.93 -13.16 32.40
N ALA A 1000 -3.81 -12.61 31.19
CA ALA A 1000 -4.38 -13.22 29.98
C ALA A 1000 -3.43 -13.03 28.79
N THR A 1001 -3.21 -14.09 28.02
CA THR A 1001 -2.42 -14.07 26.79
C THR A 1001 -3.35 -13.88 25.61
N LEU A 1002 -3.17 -12.79 24.89
CA LEU A 1002 -3.97 -12.40 23.72
C LEU A 1002 -3.11 -12.47 22.45
N SER A 1003 -3.71 -12.89 21.34
CA SER A 1003 -3.14 -12.76 20.00
C SER A 1003 -4.18 -12.15 19.05
N TRP A 1004 -3.73 -11.52 17.97
CA TRP A 1004 -4.62 -10.85 17.02
C TRP A 1004 -4.04 -10.85 15.60
N ASN A 1005 -4.91 -10.78 14.59
CA ASN A 1005 -4.46 -10.58 13.22
C ASN A 1005 -4.07 -9.11 12.97
N GLN A 1006 -3.25 -8.90 11.95
CA GLN A 1006 -2.95 -7.58 11.41
C GLN A 1006 -4.18 -7.01 10.66
N PRO A 1007 -4.46 -5.70 10.70
CA PRO A 1007 -5.42 -5.07 9.80
C PRO A 1007 -5.08 -5.36 8.33
N VAL A 1008 -6.11 -5.61 7.51
CA VAL A 1008 -5.93 -5.93 6.08
C VAL A 1008 -5.28 -4.76 5.33
N ASN A 1009 -5.78 -3.54 5.55
CA ASN A 1009 -5.22 -2.31 4.96
C ASN A 1009 -4.67 -1.43 6.08
N ILE A 1010 -3.34 -1.40 6.26
CA ILE A 1010 -2.70 -0.59 7.31
C ILE A 1010 -2.81 0.91 6.98
N ASN A 1011 -2.97 1.29 5.71
CA ASN A 1011 -3.11 2.68 5.25
C ASN A 1011 -1.91 3.59 5.59
N GLY A 1012 -0.76 3.01 5.94
CA GLY A 1012 0.44 3.72 6.37
C GLY A 1012 1.50 2.77 6.93
N PRO A 1013 2.70 3.27 7.28
CA PRO A 1013 3.64 2.53 8.11
C PRO A 1013 3.03 2.35 9.51
N LEU A 1014 3.01 1.12 10.02
CA LEU A 1014 2.50 0.84 11.35
C LEU A 1014 3.42 1.43 12.41
N SER A 1015 2.86 2.22 13.33
CA SER A 1015 3.58 2.83 14.46
C SER A 1015 3.53 1.96 15.72
N SER A 1016 2.38 1.34 16.02
CA SER A 1016 2.21 0.46 17.18
C SER A 1016 0.86 -0.26 17.18
N TYR A 1017 0.81 -1.37 17.93
CA TYR A 1017 -0.40 -1.89 18.58
C TYR A 1017 -0.40 -1.43 20.04
N SER A 1018 -1.57 -1.17 20.62
CA SER A 1018 -1.76 -1.11 22.07
C SER A 1018 -2.96 -1.97 22.49
N VAL A 1019 -2.83 -2.67 23.62
CA VAL A 1019 -3.90 -3.48 24.22
C VAL A 1019 -4.52 -2.69 25.36
N GLN A 1020 -5.83 -2.46 25.27
CA GLN A 1020 -6.59 -1.70 26.25
C GLN A 1020 -7.69 -2.58 26.85
N SER A 1021 -8.03 -2.37 28.13
CA SER A 1021 -9.13 -3.08 28.76
C SER A 1021 -10.02 -2.19 29.61
N GLU A 1022 -11.29 -2.60 29.71
CA GLU A 1022 -12.39 -1.93 30.39
C GLU A 1022 -13.14 -2.95 31.27
N THR A 1023 -13.56 -2.53 32.46
CA THR A 1023 -14.31 -3.36 33.41
C THR A 1023 -15.70 -2.78 33.65
N ILE A 1024 -16.68 -3.67 33.87
CA ILE A 1024 -18.08 -3.25 34.04
C ILE A 1024 -18.21 -2.33 35.27
N GLY A 1025 -18.52 -1.06 35.04
CA GLY A 1025 -18.62 -0.02 36.06
C GLY A 1025 -17.48 1.02 36.06
N SER A 1026 -16.45 0.87 35.21
CA SER A 1026 -15.39 1.86 34.99
C SER A 1026 -15.44 2.39 33.56
N ASN A 1027 -15.76 3.68 33.39
CA ASN A 1027 -15.64 4.38 32.10
C ASN A 1027 -14.18 4.72 31.72
N ASN A 1028 -13.21 4.41 32.58
CA ASN A 1028 -11.80 4.61 32.30
C ASN A 1028 -11.19 3.30 31.78
N ARG A 1029 -10.75 3.32 30.52
CA ARG A 1029 -9.93 2.26 29.92
C ARG A 1029 -8.51 2.30 30.47
N THR A 1030 -7.92 1.12 30.61
CA THR A 1030 -6.52 0.94 31.04
C THR A 1030 -5.70 0.40 29.88
N VAL A 1031 -4.53 0.99 29.60
CA VAL A 1031 -3.57 0.46 28.62
C VAL A 1031 -2.65 -0.51 29.32
N HIS A 1032 -2.65 -1.77 28.88
CA HIS A 1032 -1.87 -2.85 29.52
C HIS A 1032 -0.52 -3.07 28.86
N TRP A 1033 -0.46 -2.84 27.54
CA TRP A 1033 0.74 -3.10 26.74
C TRP A 1033 0.71 -2.28 25.44
N THR A 1034 1.89 -1.89 24.94
CA THR A 1034 2.08 -1.23 23.64
C THR A 1034 3.36 -1.75 22.98
N GLY A 1035 3.32 -2.04 21.67
CA GLY A 1035 4.48 -2.55 20.92
C GLY A 1035 4.14 -2.98 19.50
N MET A 1036 5.02 -3.77 18.86
CA MET A 1036 4.89 -4.18 17.46
C MET A 1036 4.54 -5.67 17.25
N THR A 1037 4.55 -6.50 18.31
CA THR A 1037 4.14 -7.91 18.23
C THR A 1037 2.63 -8.06 18.05
N LYS A 1038 2.20 -9.18 17.47
CA LYS A 1038 0.79 -9.55 17.24
C LYS A 1038 0.18 -10.37 18.40
N SER A 1039 0.83 -10.31 19.55
CA SER A 1039 0.47 -11.00 20.78
C SER A 1039 1.11 -10.30 21.96
N ALA A 1040 0.40 -10.28 23.09
CA ALA A 1040 0.87 -9.78 24.37
C ALA A 1040 0.21 -10.55 25.52
N GLU A 1041 0.92 -10.67 26.64
CA GLU A 1041 0.30 -10.99 27.91
C GLU A 1041 -0.07 -9.69 28.63
N ILE A 1042 -1.32 -9.59 29.06
CA ILE A 1042 -1.79 -8.51 29.94
C ILE A 1042 -1.79 -9.04 31.39
N ILE A 1043 -1.27 -8.22 32.30
CA ILE A 1043 -0.96 -8.58 33.69
C ILE A 1043 -1.81 -7.77 34.68
N ASP A 1044 -1.61 -7.98 35.98
CA ASP A 1044 -2.29 -7.28 37.08
C ASP A 1044 -3.84 -7.29 37.02
N LEU A 1045 -4.41 -8.30 36.35
CA LEU A 1045 -5.86 -8.50 36.31
C LEU A 1045 -6.39 -8.98 37.68
N VAL A 1046 -7.61 -8.58 38.02
CA VAL A 1046 -8.30 -8.98 39.25
C VAL A 1046 -8.94 -10.36 39.08
N PRO A 1047 -8.85 -11.29 40.06
CA PRO A 1047 -9.51 -12.60 39.99
C PRO A 1047 -11.04 -12.49 39.84
N PHE A 1048 -11.65 -13.47 39.16
CA PHE A 1048 -13.11 -13.55 38.97
C PHE A 1048 -13.77 -12.22 38.50
N THR A 1049 -13.14 -11.52 37.57
CA THR A 1049 -13.60 -10.22 37.03
C THR A 1049 -13.84 -10.32 35.52
N ASN A 1050 -14.82 -9.57 34.99
CA ASN A 1050 -15.06 -9.47 33.55
C ASN A 1050 -14.20 -8.34 32.96
N TYR A 1051 -13.39 -8.66 31.97
CA TYR A 1051 -12.61 -7.69 31.20
C TYR A 1051 -13.09 -7.69 29.76
N THR A 1052 -13.40 -6.51 29.23
CA THR A 1052 -13.56 -6.31 27.78
C THR A 1052 -12.28 -5.69 27.25
N VAL A 1053 -11.65 -6.34 26.27
CA VAL A 1053 -10.39 -5.91 25.67
C VAL A 1053 -10.57 -5.41 24.25
N PHE A 1054 -9.76 -4.41 23.92
CA PHE A 1054 -9.67 -3.76 22.61
C PHE A 1054 -8.20 -3.73 22.19
N VAL A 1055 -7.92 -4.00 20.91
CA VAL A 1055 -6.62 -3.78 20.29
C VAL A 1055 -6.72 -2.51 19.44
N VAL A 1056 -5.93 -1.50 19.78
CA VAL A 1056 -5.87 -0.23 19.04
C VAL A 1056 -4.60 -0.22 18.20
N THR A 1057 -4.75 -0.09 16.88
CA THR A 1057 -3.67 -0.13 15.89
C THR A 1057 -3.41 1.27 15.32
N CYS A 1058 -2.18 1.77 15.38
CA CYS A 1058 -1.85 3.15 15.06
C CYS A 1058 -0.83 3.29 13.90
N THR A 1059 -1.00 4.33 13.09
CA THR A 1059 -0.05 4.87 12.11
C THR A 1059 0.21 6.35 12.44
N PRO A 1060 1.15 7.04 11.75
CA PRO A 1060 1.25 8.50 11.82
C PRO A 1060 -0.04 9.26 11.39
N GLY A 1061 -0.98 8.59 10.71
CA GLY A 1061 -2.27 9.15 10.29
C GLY A 1061 -3.41 8.99 11.32
N GLY A 1062 -3.18 8.26 12.41
CA GLY A 1062 -4.18 8.02 13.47
C GLY A 1062 -4.32 6.53 13.83
N CYS A 1063 -5.35 6.22 14.62
CA CYS A 1063 -5.53 4.89 15.21
C CYS A 1063 -6.92 4.30 14.93
N HIS A 1064 -6.98 2.98 14.75
CA HIS A 1064 -8.20 2.19 14.58
C HIS A 1064 -8.38 1.23 15.76
N GLU A 1065 -9.63 0.96 16.14
CA GLU A 1065 -9.98 0.12 17.29
C GLU A 1065 -10.61 -1.20 16.81
N SER A 1066 -10.17 -2.32 17.38
CA SER A 1066 -10.75 -3.64 17.10
C SER A 1066 -12.19 -3.76 17.60
N TRP A 1067 -12.89 -4.81 17.16
CA TRP A 1067 -14.09 -5.24 17.87
C TRP A 1067 -13.72 -5.67 19.31
N PRO A 1068 -14.59 -5.41 20.29
CA PRO A 1068 -14.38 -5.83 21.68
C PRO A 1068 -14.47 -7.36 21.83
N THR A 1069 -13.54 -7.93 22.58
CA THR A 1069 -13.62 -9.32 23.07
C THR A 1069 -13.72 -9.30 24.60
N SER A 1070 -14.69 -9.99 25.18
CA SER A 1070 -14.86 -10.08 26.64
C SER A 1070 -14.49 -11.45 27.19
N PHE A 1071 -13.80 -11.50 28.33
CA PHE A 1071 -13.45 -12.75 29.02
C PHE A 1071 -13.45 -12.58 30.55
N PHE A 1072 -13.55 -13.71 31.27
CA PHE A 1072 -13.47 -13.76 32.72
C PHE A 1072 -12.13 -14.33 33.20
N THR A 1073 -11.47 -13.64 34.13
CA THR A 1073 -10.34 -14.21 34.88
C THR A 1073 -10.80 -15.38 35.76
N LYS A 1074 -9.92 -16.36 35.97
CA LYS A 1074 -10.21 -17.53 36.81
C LYS A 1074 -10.39 -17.11 38.27
N SER A 1075 -11.26 -17.83 38.97
CA SER A 1075 -11.40 -17.70 40.43
C SER A 1075 -10.12 -18.12 41.15
N ALA A 1076 -9.92 -17.58 42.34
CA ALA A 1076 -8.87 -17.94 43.30
C ALA A 1076 -9.48 -18.04 44.71
N PRO A 1077 -8.80 -18.61 45.72
CA PRO A 1077 -9.30 -18.59 47.10
C PRO A 1077 -9.64 -17.17 47.57
N PRO A 1078 -10.64 -16.96 48.44
CA PRO A 1078 -10.96 -15.63 48.94
C PRO A 1078 -9.81 -15.08 49.78
N SER A 1079 -9.74 -13.76 49.99
CA SER A 1079 -8.76 -13.14 50.90
C SER A 1079 -9.32 -11.90 51.58
N GLY A 1080 -8.69 -11.48 52.69
CA GLY A 1080 -9.17 -10.38 53.53
C GLY A 1080 -10.44 -10.72 54.33
N MET A 1081 -10.48 -11.90 54.97
CA MET A 1081 -11.57 -12.25 55.88
C MET A 1081 -11.39 -11.53 57.23
N ALA A 1082 -12.34 -10.66 57.58
CA ALA A 1082 -12.34 -9.96 58.86
C ALA A 1082 -12.62 -10.92 60.03
N ALA A 1083 -12.13 -10.57 61.22
CA ALA A 1083 -12.51 -11.26 62.46
C ALA A 1083 -14.02 -11.04 62.73
N PRO A 1084 -14.74 -12.06 63.24
CA PRO A 1084 -16.14 -11.88 63.60
C PRO A 1084 -16.33 -10.88 64.75
N LEU A 1085 -17.47 -10.20 64.76
CA LEU A 1085 -17.92 -9.40 65.90
C LEU A 1085 -18.63 -10.34 66.90
N ILE A 1086 -18.41 -10.13 68.20
CA ILE A 1086 -18.97 -10.95 69.27
C ILE A 1086 -19.70 -10.04 70.26
N ASP A 1087 -21.02 -10.14 70.31
CA ASP A 1087 -21.84 -9.48 71.33
C ASP A 1087 -22.14 -10.45 72.49
N ILE A 1088 -22.08 -9.94 73.71
CA ILE A 1088 -22.44 -10.72 74.91
C ILE A 1088 -23.96 -10.65 75.09
N VAL A 1089 -24.65 -11.78 74.90
CA VAL A 1089 -26.11 -11.87 75.00
C VAL A 1089 -26.54 -12.21 76.42
N SER A 1090 -25.88 -13.19 77.04
CA SER A 1090 -26.15 -13.61 78.42
C SER A 1090 -24.91 -14.20 79.09
N TYR A 1091 -25.09 -14.79 80.27
CA TYR A 1091 -24.05 -15.54 80.96
C TYR A 1091 -23.69 -16.88 80.28
N SER A 1092 -24.48 -17.35 79.31
CA SER A 1092 -24.21 -18.62 78.60
C SER A 1092 -24.35 -18.52 77.08
N GLU A 1093 -24.55 -17.30 76.56
CA GLU A 1093 -24.81 -17.03 75.14
C GLU A 1093 -23.95 -15.87 74.63
N LEU A 1094 -23.29 -16.11 73.50
CA LEU A 1094 -22.62 -15.10 72.69
C LEU A 1094 -23.25 -15.06 71.30
N ASN A 1095 -23.49 -13.86 70.77
CA ASN A 1095 -23.92 -13.66 69.38
C ASN A 1095 -22.68 -13.37 68.53
N ILE A 1096 -22.41 -14.21 67.54
CA ILE A 1096 -21.27 -14.08 66.65
C ILE A 1096 -21.76 -13.68 65.25
N THR A 1097 -21.29 -12.56 64.73
CA THR A 1097 -21.62 -12.06 63.38
C THR A 1097 -20.36 -11.81 62.56
N TRP A 1098 -20.44 -11.93 61.24
CA TRP A 1098 -19.34 -11.62 60.34
C TRP A 1098 -19.83 -10.98 59.05
N VAL A 1099 -18.88 -10.44 58.28
CA VAL A 1099 -19.10 -9.88 56.94
C VAL A 1099 -18.38 -10.74 55.89
N PRO A 1100 -18.78 -10.67 54.60
CA PRO A 1100 -18.03 -11.30 53.53
C PRO A 1100 -16.57 -10.83 53.45
N PRO A 1101 -15.64 -11.66 52.94
CA PRO A 1101 -14.23 -11.28 52.80
C PRO A 1101 -14.05 -10.12 51.81
N GLU A 1102 -13.08 -9.24 52.07
CA GLU A 1102 -12.74 -8.06 51.26
C GLU A 1102 -12.59 -8.41 49.76
N LYS A 1103 -11.98 -9.57 49.47
CA LYS A 1103 -11.72 -10.06 48.12
C LYS A 1103 -12.25 -11.49 48.00
N ALA A 1104 -13.52 -11.61 47.62
CA ALA A 1104 -14.19 -12.90 47.49
C ALA A 1104 -13.56 -13.84 46.41
N ASN A 1105 -12.92 -13.26 45.39
CA ASN A 1105 -12.17 -13.94 44.31
C ASN A 1105 -12.94 -15.05 43.56
N GLY A 1106 -14.27 -15.07 43.71
CA GLY A 1106 -15.18 -16.14 43.33
C GLY A 1106 -16.54 -15.93 43.99
N ILE A 1107 -17.44 -16.91 43.84
CA ILE A 1107 -18.71 -16.99 44.57
C ILE A 1107 -18.45 -17.71 45.90
N ILE A 1108 -18.85 -17.10 47.02
CA ILE A 1108 -18.73 -17.75 48.35
C ILE A 1108 -19.88 -18.75 48.50
N ILE A 1109 -19.54 -20.00 48.83
CA ILE A 1109 -20.48 -21.13 48.90
C ILE A 1109 -20.69 -21.65 50.32
N TYR A 1110 -19.71 -21.49 51.22
CA TYR A 1110 -19.85 -21.82 52.64
C TYR A 1110 -19.09 -20.83 53.52
N TYR A 1111 -19.52 -20.74 54.79
CA TYR A 1111 -18.66 -20.33 55.90
C TYR A 1111 -18.39 -21.52 56.82
N GLU A 1112 -17.34 -21.43 57.65
CA GLU A 1112 -17.17 -22.29 58.83
C GLU A 1112 -16.86 -21.41 60.05
N LEU A 1113 -17.68 -21.49 61.09
CA LEU A 1113 -17.38 -20.88 62.39
C LEU A 1113 -16.71 -21.93 63.29
N TRP A 1114 -15.54 -21.59 63.79
CA TRP A 1114 -14.75 -22.38 64.73
C TRP A 1114 -14.68 -21.69 66.09
N MET A 1115 -14.68 -22.48 67.16
CA MET A 1115 -14.51 -22.02 68.55
C MET A 1115 -13.40 -22.82 69.24
N ARG A 1116 -12.66 -22.17 70.13
CA ARG A 1116 -11.81 -22.78 71.17
C ARG A 1116 -11.98 -22.00 72.48
N GLY A 1117 -11.71 -22.62 73.62
CA GLY A 1117 -11.66 -21.91 74.90
C GLY A 1117 -10.30 -21.27 75.19
N ALA A 1118 -10.07 -20.92 76.45
CA ALA A 1118 -8.82 -20.32 76.90
C ALA A 1118 -7.60 -21.24 76.67
N LYS A 1119 -6.43 -20.63 76.41
CA LYS A 1119 -5.17 -21.35 76.28
C LYS A 1119 -4.60 -21.69 77.65
N LYS A 1120 -4.39 -22.99 77.92
CA LYS A 1120 -3.79 -23.51 79.15
C LYS A 1120 -2.26 -23.33 79.18
N LEU A 1121 -1.68 -23.44 80.37
CA LEU A 1121 -0.24 -23.34 80.63
C LEU A 1121 0.62 -24.40 79.90
N ASP A 1122 0.02 -25.53 79.52
CA ASP A 1122 0.65 -26.58 78.70
C ASP A 1122 0.62 -26.29 77.18
N GLY A 1123 -0.03 -25.19 76.77
CA GLY A 1123 -0.20 -24.79 75.39
C GLY A 1123 -1.45 -25.34 74.69
N SER A 1124 -2.23 -26.21 75.34
CA SER A 1124 -3.52 -26.69 74.85
C SER A 1124 -4.63 -25.61 74.97
N TYR A 1125 -5.78 -25.87 74.36
CA TYR A 1125 -7.00 -25.04 74.49
C TYR A 1125 -8.12 -25.92 75.02
N ASP A 1126 -8.98 -25.37 75.88
CA ASP A 1126 -10.11 -26.11 76.45
C ASP A 1126 -11.39 -25.25 76.49
N PRO A 1127 -12.44 -25.57 75.71
CA PRO A 1127 -12.49 -26.67 74.73
C PRO A 1127 -11.48 -26.53 73.57
N ILE A 1128 -11.11 -27.67 72.98
CA ILE A 1128 -10.23 -27.74 71.81
C ILE A 1128 -10.86 -27.07 70.57
N PRO A 1129 -10.06 -26.60 69.58
CA PRO A 1129 -10.58 -25.99 68.37
C PRO A 1129 -11.57 -26.89 67.61
N THR A 1130 -12.83 -26.49 67.58
CA THR A 1130 -13.95 -27.28 67.05
C THR A 1130 -14.81 -26.42 66.13
N ARG A 1131 -15.22 -26.95 64.97
CA ARG A 1131 -16.17 -26.28 64.07
C ARG A 1131 -17.58 -26.40 64.61
N ILE A 1132 -18.21 -25.27 64.94
CA ILE A 1132 -19.53 -25.20 65.59
C ILE A 1132 -20.68 -24.86 64.64
N PHE A 1133 -20.41 -24.22 63.51
CA PHE A 1133 -21.44 -23.87 62.51
C PHE A 1133 -20.85 -23.86 61.09
N HIS A 1134 -21.65 -24.23 60.09
CA HIS A 1134 -21.24 -24.39 58.69
C HIS A 1134 -22.43 -24.14 57.74
N PRO A 1135 -22.82 -22.86 57.52
CA PRO A 1135 -23.91 -22.52 56.61
C PRO A 1135 -23.44 -22.62 55.16
N GLY A 1136 -24.32 -23.09 54.29
CA GLY A 1136 -24.13 -23.17 52.84
C GLY A 1136 -25.12 -22.31 52.07
N GLY A 1137 -24.72 -21.86 50.89
CA GLY A 1137 -25.52 -20.96 50.04
C GLY A 1137 -24.75 -20.50 48.82
N GLN A 1138 -25.11 -19.35 48.26
CA GLN A 1138 -24.46 -18.76 47.08
C GLN A 1138 -24.40 -17.23 47.20
N TYR A 1139 -23.33 -16.69 47.81
CA TYR A 1139 -23.07 -15.25 47.82
C TYR A 1139 -22.21 -14.86 46.61
N ASN A 1140 -22.86 -14.31 45.60
CA ASN A 1140 -22.23 -13.75 44.40
C ASN A 1140 -21.88 -12.27 44.65
N PRO A 1141 -20.59 -11.85 44.61
CA PRO A 1141 -20.19 -10.47 44.88
C PRO A 1141 -20.51 -9.49 43.72
N ARG A 1142 -21.08 -9.96 42.61
CA ARG A 1142 -21.40 -9.16 41.43
C ARG A 1142 -22.89 -8.79 41.37
N PRO A 1143 -23.27 -7.61 40.85
CA PRO A 1143 -24.64 -7.36 40.43
C PRO A 1143 -25.00 -8.27 39.24
N THR A 1144 -25.96 -9.17 39.42
CA THR A 1144 -26.43 -10.07 38.34
C THR A 1144 -27.40 -9.34 37.41
N LEU A 1145 -27.28 -9.59 36.11
CA LEU A 1145 -28.18 -9.00 35.10
C LEU A 1145 -29.49 -9.78 34.96
N SER A 1146 -29.59 -10.97 35.56
CA SER A 1146 -30.84 -11.73 35.66
C SER A 1146 -31.10 -12.21 37.10
N PRO A 1147 -32.37 -12.47 37.47
CA PRO A 1147 -32.71 -13.15 38.73
C PRO A 1147 -32.38 -14.66 38.74
N GLN A 1148 -31.94 -15.25 37.62
CA GLN A 1148 -31.79 -16.71 37.48
C GLN A 1148 -30.37 -17.22 37.81
N GLU A 1149 -29.37 -16.34 37.91
CA GLU A 1149 -27.97 -16.73 38.19
C GLU A 1149 -27.71 -17.13 39.66
N ASN A 1150 -28.54 -16.65 40.60
CA ASN A 1150 -28.42 -16.94 42.02
C ASN A 1150 -29.46 -18.02 42.40
N THR A 1151 -29.10 -19.30 42.23
CA THR A 1151 -29.99 -20.45 42.44
C THR A 1151 -30.19 -20.82 43.91
N LEU A 1152 -29.38 -20.28 44.82
CA LEU A 1152 -29.49 -20.46 46.27
C LEU A 1152 -29.44 -19.10 47.00
N PRO A 1153 -30.03 -18.98 48.21
CA PRO A 1153 -29.81 -17.82 49.07
C PRO A 1153 -28.32 -17.70 49.48
N PRO A 1154 -27.85 -16.51 49.89
CA PRO A 1154 -26.50 -16.37 50.45
C PRO A 1154 -26.35 -17.17 51.75
N PRO A 1155 -25.14 -17.68 52.09
CA PRO A 1155 -24.93 -18.39 53.36
C PRO A 1155 -25.11 -17.45 54.56
N ASP A 1156 -25.63 -17.97 55.68
CA ASP A 1156 -25.82 -17.20 56.91
C ASP A 1156 -24.51 -16.57 57.43
N THR A 1157 -24.61 -15.35 57.95
CA THR A 1157 -23.47 -14.58 58.51
C THR A 1157 -23.62 -14.24 59.99
N VAL A 1158 -24.50 -14.97 60.69
CA VAL A 1158 -24.82 -14.81 62.12
C VAL A 1158 -25.05 -16.16 62.76
N TYR A 1159 -24.57 -16.32 64.01
CA TYR A 1159 -24.80 -17.52 64.82
C TYR A 1159 -24.80 -17.18 66.31
N ILE A 1160 -25.82 -17.65 67.05
CA ILE A 1160 -25.90 -17.50 68.50
C ILE A 1160 -25.42 -18.80 69.15
N MET A 1161 -24.35 -18.72 69.93
CA MET A 1161 -23.73 -19.87 70.60
C MET A 1161 -24.19 -19.95 72.05
N SER A 1162 -25.17 -20.80 72.32
CA SER A 1162 -25.79 -21.05 73.64
C SER A 1162 -25.17 -22.23 74.41
N GLY A 1163 -25.21 -22.17 75.74
CA GLY A 1163 -24.74 -23.26 76.61
C GLY A 1163 -23.27 -23.16 77.02
N LEU A 1164 -22.69 -21.97 76.89
CA LEU A 1164 -21.33 -21.65 77.34
C LEU A 1164 -21.27 -21.53 78.88
N GLU A 1165 -20.08 -21.68 79.45
CA GLU A 1165 -19.88 -21.46 80.89
C GLU A 1165 -19.91 -19.97 81.25
N PRO A 1166 -20.48 -19.57 82.41
CA PRO A 1166 -20.46 -18.18 82.87
C PRO A 1166 -19.07 -17.66 83.21
N PHE A 1167 -18.79 -16.43 82.79
CA PHE A 1167 -17.53 -15.74 83.04
C PHE A 1167 -16.28 -16.52 82.55
N THR A 1168 -16.42 -17.28 81.45
CA THR A 1168 -15.35 -18.03 80.78
C THR A 1168 -14.94 -17.34 79.47
N TRP A 1169 -13.66 -17.45 79.09
CA TRP A 1169 -13.10 -16.86 77.87
C TRP A 1169 -13.14 -17.83 76.70
N TYR A 1170 -13.74 -17.41 75.59
CA TYR A 1170 -13.84 -18.19 74.35
C TYR A 1170 -13.32 -17.38 73.17
N GLU A 1171 -12.63 -18.04 72.25
CA GLU A 1171 -12.11 -17.45 71.02
C GLU A 1171 -12.79 -18.08 69.80
N PHE A 1172 -13.07 -17.26 68.79
CA PHE A 1172 -13.79 -17.63 67.59
C PHE A 1172 -13.00 -17.24 66.33
N GLN A 1173 -13.18 -18.00 65.26
CA GLN A 1173 -12.59 -17.77 63.94
C GLN A 1173 -13.60 -18.16 62.85
N VAL A 1174 -13.72 -17.37 61.78
CA VAL A 1174 -14.56 -17.70 60.62
C VAL A 1174 -13.68 -17.99 59.41
N LEU A 1175 -13.96 -19.09 58.70
CA LEU A 1175 -13.42 -19.36 57.38
C LEU A 1175 -14.48 -19.07 56.32
N ALA A 1176 -14.06 -18.48 55.20
CA ALA A 1176 -14.88 -18.32 54.00
C ALA A 1176 -14.39 -19.26 52.90
N GLU A 1177 -15.31 -19.98 52.23
CA GLU A 1177 -15.02 -20.95 51.18
C GLU A 1177 -15.62 -20.54 49.83
N ASN A 1178 -14.82 -20.63 48.78
CA ASN A 1178 -15.29 -20.64 47.40
C ASN A 1178 -14.82 -21.92 46.67
N ASN A 1179 -15.21 -22.08 45.40
CA ASN A 1179 -14.88 -23.26 44.58
C ASN A 1179 -13.37 -23.45 44.25
N LYS A 1180 -12.46 -22.71 44.90
CA LYS A 1180 -11.00 -22.84 44.79
C LYS A 1180 -10.27 -22.96 46.12
N GLY A 1181 -10.88 -22.60 47.25
CA GLY A 1181 -10.24 -22.77 48.56
C GLY A 1181 -10.88 -21.96 49.68
N LYS A 1182 -10.19 -21.99 50.83
CA LYS A 1182 -10.60 -21.35 52.09
C LYS A 1182 -9.63 -20.25 52.49
N THR A 1183 -10.15 -19.21 53.13
CA THR A 1183 -9.37 -18.25 53.92
C THR A 1183 -9.96 -18.15 55.31
N ALA A 1184 -9.13 -17.96 56.33
CA ALA A 1184 -9.55 -17.81 57.71
C ALA A 1184 -9.38 -16.36 58.18
N SER A 1185 -10.27 -15.92 59.07
CA SER A 1185 -10.09 -14.68 59.84
C SER A 1185 -8.94 -14.82 60.86
N PRO A 1186 -8.50 -13.72 61.50
CA PRO A 1186 -7.86 -13.81 62.81
C PRO A 1186 -8.79 -14.51 63.83
N TRP A 1187 -8.20 -15.13 64.86
CA TRP A 1187 -8.96 -15.52 66.05
C TRP A 1187 -9.24 -14.27 66.90
N ILE A 1188 -10.45 -14.17 67.44
CA ILE A 1188 -10.88 -13.07 68.32
C ILE A 1188 -11.61 -13.63 69.54
N GLY A 1189 -11.29 -13.11 70.72
CA GLY A 1189 -11.80 -13.59 72.00
C GLY A 1189 -12.82 -12.66 72.65
N SER A 1190 -13.75 -13.25 73.38
CA SER A 1190 -14.66 -12.53 74.28
C SER A 1190 -14.96 -13.36 75.53
N LYS A 1191 -15.53 -12.72 76.54
CA LYS A 1191 -15.92 -13.34 77.81
C LYS A 1191 -17.44 -13.44 77.87
N THR A 1192 -17.97 -14.57 78.31
CA THR A 1192 -19.40 -14.69 78.65
C THR A 1192 -19.77 -13.80 79.83
N GLY A 1193 -21.06 -13.44 79.93
CA GLY A 1193 -21.56 -12.62 81.04
C GLY A 1193 -21.39 -13.28 82.41
N GLU A 1194 -21.48 -12.47 83.46
CA GLU A 1194 -21.47 -12.92 84.85
C GLU A 1194 -22.80 -13.62 85.20
N ALA A 1195 -22.74 -14.68 86.02
CA ALA A 1195 -23.90 -15.35 86.59
C ALA A 1195 -23.87 -15.33 88.12
N VAL A 1196 -24.94 -15.84 88.74
CA VAL A 1196 -24.95 -16.09 90.18
C VAL A 1196 -23.87 -17.12 90.57
N PRO A 1197 -23.16 -16.92 91.70
CA PRO A 1197 -22.24 -17.91 92.26
C PRO A 1197 -22.96 -19.25 92.53
N LEU A 1198 -22.27 -20.37 92.33
CA LEU A 1198 -22.89 -21.70 92.30
C LEU A 1198 -23.16 -22.26 93.70
N GLU A 1199 -22.14 -22.32 94.56
CA GLU A 1199 -22.23 -22.69 95.98
C GLU A 1199 -21.23 -21.85 96.79
N MET A 1200 -21.43 -21.82 98.12
CA MET A 1200 -20.51 -21.18 99.05
C MET A 1200 -20.41 -22.00 100.34
N SER A 1201 -19.19 -22.19 100.84
CA SER A 1201 -18.95 -22.95 102.08
C SER A 1201 -19.63 -22.29 103.30
N SER A 1202 -20.32 -23.10 104.11
CA SER A 1202 -21.04 -22.63 105.31
C SER A 1202 -20.16 -21.80 106.25
N PRO A 1203 -20.64 -20.64 106.75
CA PRO A 1203 -19.85 -19.76 107.60
C PRO A 1203 -19.54 -20.38 108.97
N LYS A 1204 -18.34 -20.11 109.48
CA LYS A 1204 -17.88 -20.55 110.79
C LYS A 1204 -18.28 -19.51 111.83
N VAL A 1205 -19.13 -19.92 112.78
CA VAL A 1205 -19.55 -19.09 113.92
C VAL A 1205 -18.68 -19.41 115.13
N LEU A 1206 -18.18 -18.38 115.81
CA LEU A 1206 -17.36 -18.48 117.02
C LEU A 1206 -18.02 -17.65 118.14
N SER A 1207 -18.09 -18.21 119.35
CA SER A 1207 -18.55 -17.49 120.54
C SER A 1207 -17.51 -16.45 120.95
N HIS A 1208 -17.89 -15.16 120.99
CA HIS A 1208 -16.98 -14.07 121.34
C HIS A 1208 -17.14 -13.64 122.81
N SER A 1209 -18.38 -13.57 123.31
CA SER A 1209 -18.69 -13.36 124.72
C SER A 1209 -20.05 -13.99 125.05
N SER A 1210 -20.51 -13.86 126.31
CA SER A 1210 -21.87 -14.26 126.70
C SER A 1210 -22.97 -13.43 126.03
N THR A 1211 -22.63 -12.32 125.38
CA THR A 1211 -23.53 -11.41 124.67
C THR A 1211 -23.00 -11.06 123.27
N ALA A 1212 -22.13 -11.90 122.66
CA ALA A 1212 -21.62 -11.64 121.31
C ALA A 1212 -21.08 -12.89 120.57
N VAL A 1213 -21.23 -12.88 119.24
CA VAL A 1213 -20.69 -13.89 118.32
C VAL A 1213 -19.92 -13.26 117.15
N THR A 1214 -18.91 -13.96 116.63
CA THR A 1214 -18.15 -13.61 115.43
C THR A 1214 -18.46 -14.61 114.32
N ILE A 1215 -18.63 -14.13 113.08
CA ILE A 1215 -18.97 -14.97 111.92
C ILE A 1215 -17.92 -14.75 110.83
N ASN A 1216 -17.27 -15.84 110.39
CA ASN A 1216 -16.22 -15.84 109.37
C ASN A 1216 -16.57 -16.75 108.20
N TRP A 1217 -16.19 -16.40 106.98
CA TRP A 1217 -16.39 -17.19 105.76
C TRP A 1217 -15.18 -17.10 104.82
N THR A 1218 -15.18 -17.92 103.77
CA THR A 1218 -14.17 -17.91 102.70
C THR A 1218 -14.85 -17.62 101.37
N ALA A 1219 -14.18 -16.88 100.48
CA ALA A 1219 -14.65 -16.69 99.12
C ALA A 1219 -14.73 -18.04 98.37
N PRO A 1220 -15.72 -18.25 97.49
CA PRO A 1220 -15.71 -19.34 96.51
C PRO A 1220 -14.55 -19.15 95.50
N SER A 1221 -14.15 -20.23 94.83
CA SER A 1221 -13.12 -20.16 93.78
C SER A 1221 -13.63 -19.40 92.54
N GLU A 1222 -12.74 -18.96 91.64
CA GLU A 1222 -13.13 -18.17 90.46
C GLU A 1222 -14.20 -18.86 89.59
N ASN A 1223 -14.12 -20.19 89.44
CA ASN A 1223 -15.07 -21.00 88.68
C ASN A 1223 -16.44 -21.14 89.37
N GLU A 1224 -16.46 -21.11 90.71
CA GLU A 1224 -17.69 -21.15 91.53
C GLU A 1224 -18.32 -19.76 91.68
N ALA A 1225 -17.50 -18.71 91.68
CA ALA A 1225 -17.91 -17.31 91.79
C ALA A 1225 -18.67 -16.81 90.56
N ARG A 1226 -18.35 -17.32 89.35
CA ARG A 1226 -19.06 -17.04 88.08
C ARG A 1226 -19.19 -15.56 87.70
N GLY A 1227 -18.33 -14.71 88.26
CA GLY A 1227 -18.31 -13.26 88.11
C GLY A 1227 -17.47 -12.61 89.21
N MET A 1228 -17.37 -11.29 89.21
CA MET A 1228 -16.73 -10.53 90.29
C MET A 1228 -17.66 -10.41 91.50
N ILE A 1229 -17.23 -10.92 92.65
CA ILE A 1229 -18.03 -10.91 93.88
C ILE A 1229 -18.14 -9.47 94.43
N GLN A 1230 -19.32 -8.87 94.34
CA GLN A 1230 -19.54 -7.48 94.70
C GLN A 1230 -19.72 -7.26 96.22
N SER A 1231 -20.42 -8.15 96.92
CA SER A 1231 -20.62 -8.11 98.38
C SER A 1231 -21.09 -9.46 98.94
N TYR A 1232 -21.02 -9.64 100.26
CA TYR A 1232 -21.54 -10.79 101.00
C TYR A 1232 -22.69 -10.34 101.92
N GLY A 1233 -23.81 -11.07 101.92
CA GLY A 1233 -24.93 -10.85 102.84
C GLY A 1233 -24.99 -11.92 103.92
N VAL A 1234 -25.02 -11.52 105.19
CA VAL A 1234 -25.15 -12.45 106.33
C VAL A 1234 -26.58 -12.41 106.84
N PHE A 1235 -27.27 -13.55 106.83
CA PHE A 1235 -28.68 -13.68 107.21
C PHE A 1235 -28.84 -14.48 108.50
N PHE A 1236 -29.71 -14.00 109.39
CA PHE A 1236 -30.17 -14.71 110.58
C PHE A 1236 -31.53 -15.35 110.33
N PHE A 1237 -31.85 -16.42 111.05
CA PHE A 1237 -33.07 -17.21 110.88
C PHE A 1237 -33.97 -17.00 112.11
N GLU A 1238 -34.90 -16.04 112.04
CA GLU A 1238 -35.81 -15.76 113.16
C GLU A 1238 -37.17 -16.45 112.99
N PRO A 1239 -37.77 -17.00 114.06
CA PRO A 1239 -39.11 -17.57 114.01
C PRO A 1239 -40.13 -16.46 113.76
N THR A 1240 -41.04 -16.69 112.82
CA THR A 1240 -41.97 -15.66 112.34
C THR A 1240 -43.10 -15.45 113.34
N ASN A 1241 -43.51 -14.19 113.56
CA ASN A 1241 -44.66 -13.92 114.42
C ASN A 1241 -45.99 -14.25 113.68
N GLU A 1242 -46.41 -15.51 113.81
CA GLU A 1242 -47.61 -16.08 113.17
C GLU A 1242 -48.90 -15.29 113.47
N THR A 1243 -48.96 -14.56 114.59
CA THR A 1243 -50.14 -13.72 114.95
C THR A 1243 -50.30 -12.48 114.07
N ALA A 1244 -49.25 -12.05 113.37
CA ALA A 1244 -49.27 -10.91 112.45
C ALA A 1244 -49.33 -11.33 110.97
N PHE A 1245 -48.74 -12.47 110.61
CA PHE A 1245 -48.62 -12.93 109.21
C PHE A 1245 -48.91 -14.44 109.08
N PRO A 1246 -50.18 -14.88 109.14
CA PRO A 1246 -50.57 -16.29 109.28
C PRO A 1246 -50.34 -17.19 108.04
N PHE A 1247 -49.67 -16.68 107.00
CA PHE A 1247 -49.28 -17.42 105.79
C PHE A 1247 -47.78 -17.31 105.46
N ALA A 1248 -46.98 -16.71 106.34
CA ALA A 1248 -45.53 -16.73 106.22
C ALA A 1248 -44.97 -18.12 106.65
N PRO A 1249 -43.82 -18.56 106.12
CA PRO A 1249 -43.15 -19.75 106.66
C PRO A 1249 -42.79 -19.55 108.14
N PRO A 1250 -42.69 -20.63 108.95
CA PRO A 1250 -42.51 -20.55 110.41
C PRO A 1250 -41.19 -19.89 110.84
N PHE A 1251 -40.25 -19.72 109.91
CA PHE A 1251 -39.01 -18.97 110.09
C PHE A 1251 -38.76 -18.12 108.84
N MET A 1252 -38.18 -16.93 109.00
CA MET A 1252 -37.74 -16.11 107.87
C MET A 1252 -36.28 -15.68 108.00
N TRP A 1253 -35.62 -15.57 106.84
CA TRP A 1253 -34.27 -15.04 106.72
C TRP A 1253 -34.27 -13.51 106.82
N LYS A 1254 -33.51 -12.99 107.77
CA LYS A 1254 -33.35 -11.57 108.05
C LYS A 1254 -31.90 -11.16 107.84
N LEU A 1255 -31.67 -10.26 106.88
CA LEU A 1255 -30.34 -9.71 106.62
C LEU A 1255 -29.85 -8.96 107.88
N LEU A 1256 -28.74 -9.43 108.47
CA LEU A 1256 -28.08 -8.74 109.58
C LEU A 1256 -27.16 -7.63 109.07
N VAL A 1257 -26.41 -7.91 108.00
CA VAL A 1257 -25.44 -6.99 107.41
C VAL A 1257 -25.13 -7.41 105.98
N THR A 1258 -24.71 -6.45 105.16
CA THR A 1258 -24.00 -6.68 103.89
C THR A 1258 -22.59 -6.10 104.02
N THR A 1259 -21.55 -6.86 103.67
CA THR A 1259 -20.15 -6.39 103.73
C THR A 1259 -19.39 -6.66 102.43
N ASN A 1260 -18.31 -5.91 102.24
CA ASN A 1260 -17.39 -6.11 101.14
C ASN A 1260 -16.20 -6.98 101.60
N ALA A 1261 -15.38 -7.43 100.65
CA ALA A 1261 -14.81 -8.78 100.65
C ALA A 1261 -13.60 -9.08 101.58
N ASN A 1262 -13.52 -8.57 102.81
CA ASN A 1262 -12.49 -9.02 103.78
C ASN A 1262 -12.76 -8.85 105.29
N ASP A 1263 -13.90 -8.32 105.75
CA ASP A 1263 -14.13 -8.04 107.19
C ASP A 1263 -14.90 -9.13 107.94
N SER A 1264 -14.40 -9.54 109.11
CA SER A 1264 -15.12 -10.38 110.08
C SER A 1264 -16.08 -9.55 110.94
N VAL A 1265 -17.36 -9.91 110.97
CA VAL A 1265 -18.39 -9.13 111.68
C VAL A 1265 -18.70 -9.71 113.05
N LEU A 1266 -18.88 -8.82 114.03
CA LEU A 1266 -19.03 -9.12 115.44
C LEU A 1266 -20.38 -8.58 115.93
N PHE A 1267 -21.32 -9.47 116.22
CA PHE A 1267 -22.71 -9.12 116.55
C PHE A 1267 -22.98 -9.30 118.04
N PRO A 1268 -23.71 -8.37 118.70
CA PRO A 1268 -24.23 -8.61 120.04
C PRO A 1268 -25.42 -9.57 120.00
N SER A 1269 -25.41 -10.58 120.88
CA SER A 1269 -26.60 -11.40 121.20
C SER A 1269 -27.32 -10.83 122.42
N CYS A 1270 -28.65 -10.97 122.44
CA CYS A 1270 -29.50 -10.53 123.55
C CYS A 1270 -29.18 -11.21 124.88
#